data_AF-A0A2E6INU9-F1
#
_entry.id   AF-A0A2E6INU9-F1
#
_cell.length_a   1.000
_cell.length_b   1.000
_cell.length_c   1.000
_cell.angle_alpha   90.00
_cell.angle_beta   90.00
_cell.angle_gamma   90.00
#
_symmetry.space_group_name_H-M   'P 1'
#
loop_
_entity.id
_entity.type
_entity.pdbx_description
1 polymer ?
#
loop_
_entity_poly.entity_id
_entity_poly.type
_entity_poly.pdbx_seq_one_letter_code
_entity_poly.pdbx_strand_id
1 'polypeptide(L)'
;MKKTSFLLIIIYTLQISYSQKIDYKIDWKEHISSKYDNNTITLPSFQDKNYNFSFVDGLKFSDMWKPVTPININSAKIINIQSEIVNNEYLKDLNVSLISENVKLSVHESKIRDDLYYTFEVNPIYKERGVIKKLLSFSIAYEKNNPNTSLSKSVEIQNSSLNSGQWYRFAIDTTGVYKLDKEFFNSLGINTNNLNPKKIKLFGHGGQSLALLNSETISYDLIQNAVRFIGESDGVFNDEDYLLFFGIGPKYFNEENNSHINPYSDEVFYYINISNEDGLRMVSSIEPDENPSLSFTTFHDYKFIEKDDYNIGLIGRRWFGHRFYFENSRSFDFQFENLITSSPLKLKLSVASTAESNTYMEITINGSSVSNLSLPAVEDGNLAAEANFNNDVFSSSDSVTLDLFYNNNGNPSAIAYLDYISIEAERELIFNDLQFQIKHNSIPNLIGIGEFIVANSSSMNEIWDISSPYNPTYLVNSANNSEFNFKFNLGSKKLYQVVSYNDTYRPVALSNSNVENQNLKGTIFQNTQGEFQDVDYIIISPKILIGQAERLANIHRSKNNLVVKVVDLETIYQEFSSGMQDIAGIRNFIKYVYDNASSIDKRIRYLCMFGDASFDYKDRVNGNTNIVPAWLSINSFSLTSSFISDDFFGMMDENEGTMINGDKLDIAVGRILAQNPMQATEMVNKIESYYNSNAYGNWRNNFLLISDDVDDLSDKSLQETTDLIAEDVKASKPFLNVKKIHSDSYAQQTSSGGSRYPEVNDAIFDALEVGAVVVNYFGHGGEDGLALERIFDKINAQELNNPNKLSCFVTVTCEFTKFDNPLRPTAGEYLFWNKIGGAIALITTTRQIFINVGVQFNTALSQYLFDYENSQSISMAEALRLTKNDPAVTNNSQRRLVFFIGDPAIKLPLASPEIVVTKINDEDISSSNITLQALAPAKLEGYLLNEQGNIMNNYNGTVTATIYDKNIQRSTLGNDGTTLDGELIILDYEAMGEVLFRGQASVENGEFEINFIVPRDIVIPVGPGKISLYSKSESPLSDQRGYSFEMNIGGVNINAPEDNMGPDIELFMNDENFISGGITNENPTLIAKLFDDSGINTSSGVGHDIVAILDGDETNPYILNDYYLADIDSYQSGQLSYPLRKLSPGRHTISLKAWDVYNNSSTKEIHFTVFNQNESLELKNVLNYPNPFVNYTEFWFNHNSSGVLDVFIQIFTISGKLVKTINSQTNSNGINSTISRNITWDGRDDFGNKIGKGVYVYKLSVKSQLNGLKSEKIEKLVIL
;
A
#
# COMPACT_ATOMS: atom_id res chain seq x y z
N MET A 1 -23.95 54.46 47.65
CA MET A 1 -23.58 53.99 46.29
C MET A 1 -22.08 53.72 46.07
N LYS A 2 -21.17 53.93 47.04
CA LYS A 2 -19.72 53.64 46.84
C LYS A 2 -19.23 52.27 47.35
N LYS A 3 -20.08 51.45 48.00
CA LYS A 3 -19.71 50.10 48.46
C LYS A 3 -20.14 48.96 47.52
N THR A 4 -21.09 49.20 46.61
CA THR A 4 -21.55 48.22 45.64
C THR A 4 -20.70 48.16 44.38
N SER A 5 -20.09 49.28 43.93
CA SER A 5 -19.19 49.29 42.77
C SER A 5 -17.83 48.65 43.04
N PHE A 6 -17.33 48.65 44.29
CA PHE A 6 -16.05 48.01 44.62
C PHE A 6 -16.20 46.48 44.70
N LEU A 7 -17.37 45.98 45.11
CA LEU A 7 -17.68 44.54 45.11
C LEU A 7 -17.89 44.01 43.67
N LEU A 8 -18.51 44.81 42.79
CA LEU A 8 -18.69 44.46 41.37
C LEU A 8 -17.38 44.48 40.58
N ILE A 9 -16.42 45.36 40.91
CA ILE A 9 -15.08 45.34 40.30
C ILE A 9 -14.26 44.15 40.79
N ILE A 10 -14.37 43.74 42.07
CA ILE A 10 -13.69 42.55 42.59
C ILE A 10 -14.30 41.24 42.06
N ILE A 11 -15.61 41.20 41.78
CA ILE A 11 -16.27 40.05 41.17
C ILE A 11 -15.99 39.96 39.66
N TYR A 12 -15.73 41.09 38.97
CA TYR A 12 -15.26 41.09 37.57
C TYR A 12 -13.76 40.83 37.42
N THR A 13 -12.93 41.06 38.44
CA THR A 13 -11.49 40.72 38.40
C THR A 13 -11.16 39.31 38.91
N LEU A 14 -12.15 38.50 39.29
CA LEU A 14 -11.98 37.12 39.77
C LEU A 14 -12.51 36.05 38.81
N GLN A 15 -12.61 36.33 37.50
CA GLN A 15 -12.55 35.27 36.50
C GLN A 15 -11.08 34.90 36.28
N ILE A 16 -10.48 34.27 37.28
CA ILE A 16 -9.22 33.57 37.10
C ILE A 16 -9.58 32.29 36.35
N SER A 17 -9.45 32.32 35.02
CA SER A 17 -9.33 31.11 34.23
C SER A 17 -8.13 30.34 34.80
N TYR A 18 -8.38 29.27 35.56
CA TYR A 18 -7.31 28.43 36.06
C TYR A 18 -6.62 27.78 34.85
N SER A 19 -5.43 28.28 34.49
CA SER A 19 -4.55 27.59 33.55
C SER A 19 -4.27 26.20 34.11
N GLN A 20 -4.62 25.18 33.34
CA GLN A 20 -4.22 23.81 33.65
C GLN A 20 -2.79 23.59 33.18
N LYS A 21 -2.13 22.57 33.73
CA LYS A 21 -0.80 22.16 33.30
C LYS A 21 -0.68 20.64 33.27
N ILE A 22 0.16 20.14 32.37
CA ILE A 22 0.65 18.75 32.37
C ILE A 22 2.17 18.83 32.51
N ASP A 23 2.74 18.03 33.41
CA ASP A 23 4.16 18.01 33.73
C ASP A 23 4.83 16.82 33.02
N TYR A 24 5.97 17.06 32.37
CA TYR A 24 6.78 16.05 31.69
C TYR A 24 8.20 16.03 32.24
N LYS A 25 8.76 14.83 32.36
CA LYS A 25 10.17 14.60 32.67
C LYS A 25 10.81 13.85 31.50
N ILE A 26 12.01 14.27 31.12
CA ILE A 26 12.80 13.58 30.09
C ILE A 26 13.83 12.72 30.82
N ASP A 27 13.68 11.41 30.69
CA ASP A 27 14.58 10.41 31.24
C ASP A 27 15.66 10.08 30.20
N TRP A 28 16.73 10.88 30.19
CA TRP A 28 17.86 10.68 29.29
C TRP A 28 18.57 9.37 29.61
N LYS A 29 18.69 8.52 28.58
CA LYS A 29 19.42 7.26 28.64
C LYS A 29 20.80 7.43 28.00
N GLU A 30 21.56 6.34 27.90
CA GLU A 30 22.75 6.30 27.05
C GLU A 30 22.37 6.53 25.58
N HIS A 31 23.33 6.94 24.75
CA HIS A 31 23.11 7.16 23.33
C HIS A 31 22.55 5.90 22.66
N ILE A 32 21.57 6.07 21.78
CA ILE A 32 21.03 4.97 20.98
C ILE A 32 21.80 4.93 19.66
N SER A 33 22.30 3.76 19.30
CA SER A 33 22.82 3.49 17.97
C SER A 33 21.75 2.76 17.18
N SER A 34 21.25 3.38 16.12
CA SER A 34 20.25 2.79 15.24
C SER A 34 20.90 2.48 13.90
N LYS A 35 20.70 1.26 13.40
CA LYS A 35 21.13 0.85 12.07
C LYS A 35 20.00 1.06 11.08
N TYR A 36 20.36 1.48 9.87
CA TYR A 36 19.49 1.48 8.70
C TYR A 36 20.35 1.07 7.51
N ASP A 37 19.96 -0.02 6.84
CA ASP A 37 20.80 -0.65 5.81
C ASP A 37 22.19 -1.01 6.39
N ASN A 38 23.30 -0.61 5.73
CA ASN A 38 24.66 -0.89 6.20
C ASN A 38 25.27 0.17 7.13
N ASN A 39 24.48 1.15 7.59
CA ASN A 39 24.99 2.32 8.31
C ASN A 39 24.43 2.46 9.72
N THR A 40 25.25 3.01 10.62
CA THR A 40 24.91 3.22 12.03
C THR A 40 24.92 4.70 12.35
N ILE A 41 23.83 5.19 12.94
CA ILE A 41 23.76 6.53 13.51
C ILE A 41 23.65 6.46 15.03
N THR A 42 24.50 7.19 15.74
CA THR A 42 24.47 7.29 17.20
C THR A 42 23.92 8.65 17.62
N LEU A 43 22.81 8.64 18.36
CA LEU A 43 22.08 9.85 18.77
C LEU A 43 21.84 9.90 20.28
N PRO A 44 21.72 11.09 20.89
CA PRO A 44 21.18 11.23 22.24
C PRO A 44 19.80 10.58 22.34
N SER A 45 19.52 9.85 23.43
CA SER A 45 18.28 9.10 23.59
C SER A 45 17.61 9.31 24.94
N PHE A 46 16.31 9.01 25.00
CA PHE A 46 15.47 9.07 26.19
C PHE A 46 14.31 8.06 26.04
N GLN A 47 13.32 8.07 26.94
CA GLN A 47 12.22 7.11 26.91
C GLN A 47 11.54 6.96 25.52
N ASP A 48 11.42 5.70 25.07
CA ASP A 48 11.16 5.35 23.67
C ASP A 48 9.78 5.80 23.18
N LYS A 49 8.78 5.78 24.07
CA LYS A 49 7.41 6.26 23.79
C LYS A 49 7.38 7.70 23.28
N ASN A 50 8.31 8.55 23.72
CA ASN A 50 8.32 9.97 23.38
C ASN A 50 9.41 10.34 22.37
N TYR A 51 10.22 9.38 21.95
CA TYR A 51 11.40 9.61 21.12
C TYR A 51 11.02 9.63 19.63
N ASN A 52 11.35 10.73 18.94
CA ASN A 52 11.24 10.81 17.49
C ASN A 52 12.49 11.49 16.91
N PHE A 53 13.04 10.91 15.84
CA PHE A 53 14.12 11.49 15.06
C PHE A 53 13.83 11.35 13.57
N SER A 54 14.13 12.41 12.81
CA SER A 54 14.30 12.36 11.35
C SER A 54 15.54 13.16 10.94
N PHE A 55 16.12 12.81 9.80
CA PHE A 55 17.24 13.56 9.22
C PHE A 55 16.86 14.99 8.80
N VAL A 56 15.56 15.29 8.73
CA VAL A 56 15.02 16.59 8.31
C VAL A 56 14.68 17.48 9.51
N ASP A 57 14.03 16.94 10.54
CA ASP A 57 13.50 17.71 11.67
C ASP A 57 14.37 17.62 12.93
N GLY A 58 15.34 16.69 12.93
CA GLY A 58 16.18 16.37 14.07
C GLY A 58 15.43 15.63 15.18
N LEU A 59 15.95 15.72 16.40
CA LEU A 59 15.39 15.05 17.57
C LEU A 59 14.19 15.81 18.14
N LYS A 60 13.09 15.12 18.44
CA LYS A 60 11.84 15.64 19.00
C LYS A 60 11.39 14.79 20.19
N PHE A 61 10.80 15.45 21.18
CA PHE A 61 9.99 14.85 22.23
C PHE A 61 8.53 15.06 21.87
N SER A 62 7.74 13.99 21.83
CA SER A 62 6.32 14.05 21.48
C SER A 62 5.48 13.17 22.39
N ASP A 63 4.24 13.57 22.66
CA ASP A 63 3.26 12.70 23.31
C ASP A 63 1.85 13.04 22.82
N MET A 64 0.94 12.09 22.99
CA MET A 64 -0.47 12.22 22.66
C MET A 64 -1.31 11.96 23.91
N TRP A 65 -2.29 12.80 24.17
CA TRP A 65 -3.21 12.60 25.28
C TRP A 65 -4.66 12.92 24.92
N LYS A 66 -5.58 12.22 25.59
CA LYS A 66 -7.03 12.44 25.49
C LYS A 66 -7.49 13.26 26.72
N PRO A 67 -7.75 14.56 26.59
CA PRO A 67 -8.17 15.37 27.73
C PRO A 67 -9.65 15.14 28.08
N VAL A 68 -10.00 15.42 29.33
CA VAL A 68 -11.39 15.37 29.81
C VAL A 68 -12.26 16.47 29.21
N THR A 69 -11.65 17.59 28.81
CA THR A 69 -12.34 18.74 28.21
C THR A 69 -11.52 19.31 27.05
N PRO A 70 -12.14 19.87 25.99
CA PRO A 70 -11.43 20.51 24.89
C PRO A 70 -10.47 21.62 25.34
N ILE A 71 -9.37 21.79 24.60
CA ILE A 71 -8.27 22.69 24.92
C ILE A 71 -8.24 23.84 23.91
N ASN A 72 -7.98 25.07 24.39
CA ASN A 72 -7.66 26.17 23.50
C ASN A 72 -6.19 26.05 23.09
N ILE A 73 -5.92 25.47 21.91
CA ILE A 73 -4.55 25.23 21.42
C ILE A 73 -3.71 26.51 21.35
N ASN A 74 -4.33 27.67 21.07
CA ASN A 74 -3.62 28.97 20.98
C ASN A 74 -3.14 29.49 22.34
N SER A 75 -3.64 28.92 23.44
CA SER A 75 -3.19 29.26 24.80
C SER A 75 -2.02 28.39 25.28
N ALA A 76 -1.69 27.32 24.55
CA ALA A 76 -0.68 26.35 24.95
C ALA A 76 0.71 26.99 24.97
N LYS A 77 1.42 26.86 26.09
CA LYS A 77 2.78 27.37 26.26
C LYS A 77 3.60 26.47 27.16
N ILE A 78 4.89 26.38 26.86
CA ILE A 78 5.84 25.69 27.72
C ILE A 78 6.24 26.58 28.91
N ILE A 79 6.21 26.01 30.12
CA ILE A 79 6.59 26.66 31.38
C ILE A 79 7.47 25.71 32.22
N ASN A 80 8.01 26.21 33.33
CA ASN A 80 8.79 25.42 34.30
C ASN A 80 9.94 24.60 33.67
N ILE A 81 10.59 25.16 32.65
CA ILE A 81 11.70 24.51 31.95
C ILE A 81 12.87 24.29 32.92
N GLN A 82 13.31 23.04 33.04
CA GLN A 82 14.60 22.67 33.62
C GLN A 82 15.49 22.10 32.52
N SER A 83 16.75 22.52 32.47
CA SER A 83 17.68 22.15 31.41
C SER A 83 19.11 22.08 31.95
N GLU A 84 19.96 21.30 31.29
CA GLU A 84 21.40 21.28 31.54
C GLU A 84 22.22 21.56 30.29
N ILE A 85 23.43 22.11 30.47
CA ILE A 85 24.36 22.42 29.38
C ILE A 85 25.04 21.13 28.93
N VAL A 86 25.18 20.94 27.62
CA VAL A 86 25.92 19.82 27.01
C VAL A 86 26.96 20.34 26.02
N ASN A 87 28.04 19.59 25.83
CA ASN A 87 29.06 19.87 24.83
C ASN A 87 28.69 19.24 23.46
N ASN A 88 29.44 19.58 22.41
CA ASN A 88 29.20 19.02 21.08
C ASN A 88 29.45 17.50 21.03
N GLU A 89 30.37 16.97 21.85
CA GLU A 89 30.64 15.52 21.91
C GLU A 89 29.44 14.71 22.37
N TYR A 90 28.56 15.29 23.20
CA TYR A 90 27.30 14.66 23.60
C TYR A 90 26.33 14.49 22.43
N LEU A 91 26.41 15.32 21.39
CA LEU A 91 25.46 15.27 20.27
C LEU A 91 25.71 14.10 19.34
N LYS A 92 26.92 13.53 19.34
CA LYS A 92 27.33 12.45 18.43
C LYS A 92 26.99 12.83 16.98
N ASP A 93 26.13 12.08 16.31
CA ASP A 93 25.78 12.29 14.90
C ASP A 93 24.58 13.25 14.70
N LEU A 94 24.02 13.82 15.78
CA LEU A 94 22.94 14.78 15.67
C LEU A 94 23.42 16.07 14.99
N ASN A 95 22.89 16.34 13.80
CA ASN A 95 23.26 17.52 13.02
C ASN A 95 22.94 18.83 13.78
N VAL A 96 24.00 19.57 14.12
CA VAL A 96 23.93 20.81 14.90
C VAL A 96 23.13 21.91 14.19
N SER A 97 23.01 21.86 12.86
CA SER A 97 22.21 22.82 12.09
C SER A 97 20.71 22.70 12.36
N LEU A 98 20.23 21.51 12.76
CA LEU A 98 18.81 21.24 13.07
C LEU A 98 18.41 21.70 14.48
N ILE A 99 19.37 22.05 15.33
CA ILE A 99 19.11 22.49 16.70
C ILE A 99 18.64 23.96 16.71
N SER A 100 17.38 24.17 17.11
CA SER A 100 16.71 25.48 17.16
C SER A 100 17.25 26.41 18.25
N GLU A 101 17.21 27.73 17.98
CA GLU A 101 17.37 28.79 18.99
C GLU A 101 16.10 28.84 19.85
N ASN A 102 16.22 28.47 21.12
CA ASN A 102 15.14 28.27 22.12
C ASN A 102 14.30 26.98 21.96
N VAL A 103 13.52 26.71 23.00
CA VAL A 103 12.54 25.63 23.03
C VAL A 103 11.30 26.06 22.26
N LYS A 104 10.89 25.25 21.30
CA LYS A 104 9.69 25.39 20.48
C LYS A 104 8.69 24.33 20.89
N LEU A 105 7.44 24.74 21.09
CA LEU A 105 6.30 23.87 21.36
C LEU A 105 5.35 23.98 20.17
N SER A 106 4.97 22.83 19.62
CA SER A 106 3.90 22.70 18.62
C SER A 106 2.79 21.88 19.24
N VAL A 107 1.52 22.28 19.07
CA VAL A 107 0.36 21.55 19.58
C VAL A 107 -0.68 21.46 18.48
N HIS A 108 -1.18 20.25 18.27
CA HIS A 108 -2.16 19.90 17.26
C HIS A 108 -3.38 19.28 17.91
N GLU A 109 -4.56 19.68 17.46
CA GLU A 109 -5.81 18.97 17.74
C GLU A 109 -5.97 17.88 16.67
N SER A 110 -6.28 16.67 17.11
CA SER A 110 -6.46 15.50 16.25
C SER A 110 -7.76 14.82 16.65
N LYS A 111 -8.57 14.32 15.72
CA LYS A 111 -9.61 13.33 16.07
C LYS A 111 -9.29 12.01 15.41
N ILE A 112 -9.66 10.96 16.11
CA ILE A 112 -9.65 9.61 15.57
C ILE A 112 -11.11 9.20 15.57
N ARG A 113 -11.76 9.34 14.42
CA ARG A 113 -13.21 9.37 14.27
C ARG A 113 -13.84 10.46 15.14
N ASP A 114 -14.34 10.11 16.31
CA ASP A 114 -15.02 11.06 17.21
C ASP A 114 -14.27 11.30 18.51
N ASP A 115 -13.20 10.55 18.74
CA ASP A 115 -12.37 10.72 19.91
C ASP A 115 -11.36 11.82 19.69
N LEU A 116 -11.45 12.86 20.51
CA LEU A 116 -10.58 14.03 20.47
C LEU A 116 -9.28 13.79 21.23
N TYR A 117 -8.15 13.97 20.54
CA TYR A 117 -6.80 13.88 21.07
C TYR A 117 -6.06 15.19 20.84
N TYR A 118 -5.04 15.43 21.65
CA TYR A 118 -4.08 16.49 21.43
C TYR A 118 -2.69 15.88 21.33
N THR A 119 -1.98 16.25 20.27
CA THR A 119 -0.61 15.85 20.02
C THR A 119 0.27 17.06 20.22
N PHE A 120 1.42 16.91 20.87
CA PHE A 120 2.40 17.99 20.95
C PHE A 120 3.80 17.52 20.64
N GLU A 121 4.64 18.47 20.24
CA GLU A 121 6.05 18.26 19.97
C GLU A 121 6.90 19.37 20.59
N VAL A 122 8.03 18.98 21.17
CA VAL A 122 9.03 19.88 21.76
C VAL A 122 10.41 19.44 21.30
N ASN A 123 11.30 20.37 20.94
CA ASN A 123 12.71 20.03 20.73
C ASN A 123 13.41 19.82 22.09
N PRO A 124 13.89 18.59 22.40
CA PRO A 124 14.49 18.26 23.69
C PRO A 124 15.90 18.84 23.82
N ILE A 125 16.54 19.23 22.71
CA ILE A 125 17.83 19.92 22.66
C ILE A 125 17.63 21.26 21.94
N TYR A 126 18.22 22.32 22.48
CA TYR A 126 18.09 23.68 21.96
C TYR A 126 19.34 24.52 22.22
N LYS A 127 19.48 25.62 21.47
CA LYS A 127 20.51 26.65 21.69
C LYS A 127 19.92 27.80 22.47
N GLU A 128 20.64 28.27 23.48
CA GLU A 128 20.36 29.52 24.16
C GLU A 128 21.62 30.38 24.13
N ARG A 129 21.58 31.47 23.35
CA ARG A 129 22.72 32.39 23.16
C ARG A 129 23.98 31.65 22.69
N GLY A 130 23.82 30.69 21.77
CA GLY A 130 24.90 29.87 21.21
C GLY A 130 25.38 28.72 22.10
N VAL A 131 24.83 28.54 23.32
CA VAL A 131 25.13 27.41 24.20
C VAL A 131 24.08 26.32 24.03
N ILE A 132 24.52 25.08 23.80
CA ILE A 132 23.63 23.94 23.61
C ILE A 132 23.18 23.39 24.97
N LYS A 133 21.88 23.21 25.12
CA LYS A 133 21.23 22.69 26.33
C LYS A 133 20.29 21.56 25.99
N LYS A 134 20.14 20.60 26.90
CA LYS A 134 19.10 19.58 26.84
C LYS A 134 18.07 19.76 27.97
N LEU A 135 16.81 19.47 27.67
CA LEU A 135 15.69 19.58 28.60
C LEU A 135 15.65 18.41 29.57
N LEU A 136 15.46 18.66 30.86
CA LEU A 136 15.28 17.64 31.91
C LEU A 136 13.81 17.48 32.30
N SER A 137 13.08 18.60 32.36
CA SER A 137 11.64 18.62 32.59
C SER A 137 11.02 19.91 32.09
N PHE A 138 9.72 19.88 31.84
CA PHE A 138 8.91 21.04 31.48
C PHE A 138 7.45 20.79 31.83
N SER A 139 6.64 21.85 31.86
CA SER A 139 5.19 21.73 31.87
C SER A 139 4.59 22.39 30.64
N ILE A 140 3.49 21.85 30.12
CA ILE A 140 2.65 22.52 29.13
C ILE A 140 1.45 23.12 29.86
N ALA A 141 1.36 24.44 29.85
CA ALA A 141 0.24 25.19 30.41
C ALA A 141 -0.77 25.53 29.32
N TYR A 142 -2.06 25.36 29.59
CA TYR A 142 -3.14 25.63 28.63
C TYR A 142 -4.43 26.06 29.34
N GLU A 143 -5.31 26.69 28.57
CA GLU A 143 -6.65 27.06 28.97
C GLU A 143 -7.66 26.05 28.41
N LYS A 144 -8.70 25.76 29.19
CA LYS A 144 -9.85 25.00 28.70
C LYS A 144 -10.58 25.84 27.65
N ASN A 145 -10.97 25.21 26.55
CA ASN A 145 -11.90 25.85 25.65
C ASN A 145 -13.32 25.69 26.22
N ASN A 146 -14.08 26.78 26.33
CA ASN A 146 -15.52 26.63 26.56
C ASN A 146 -16.10 26.04 25.28
N PRO A 147 -16.99 25.03 25.36
CA PRO A 147 -17.62 24.47 24.17
C PRO A 147 -18.53 25.53 23.55
N ASN A 148 -17.95 26.37 22.69
CA ASN A 148 -18.73 27.03 21.66
C ASN A 148 -19.08 25.92 20.69
N THR A 149 -20.36 25.56 20.64
CA THR A 149 -20.92 24.74 19.58
C THR A 149 -20.77 25.49 18.27
N SER A 150 -19.58 25.44 17.66
CA SER A 150 -19.48 25.67 16.23
C SER A 150 -20.27 24.55 15.60
N LEU A 151 -21.47 24.86 15.11
CA LEU A 151 -22.17 24.05 14.13
C LEU A 151 -21.15 23.79 13.03
N SER A 152 -20.65 22.56 12.91
CA SER A 152 -19.93 22.17 11.71
C SER A 152 -20.88 22.45 10.56
N LYS A 153 -20.39 23.15 9.53
CA LYS A 153 -21.15 23.24 8.29
C LYS A 153 -21.17 21.83 7.72
N SER A 154 -22.24 21.08 7.97
CA SER A 154 -22.48 19.83 7.26
C SER A 154 -22.63 20.21 5.78
N VAL A 155 -21.71 19.73 4.94
CA VAL A 155 -21.86 19.79 3.49
C VAL A 155 -23.12 18.96 3.19
N GLU A 156 -24.18 19.58 2.69
CA GLU A 156 -25.40 18.83 2.34
C GLU A 156 -25.19 18.03 1.05
N ILE A 157 -25.92 16.92 0.93
CA ILE A 157 -25.96 16.15 -0.31
C ILE A 157 -26.52 17.05 -1.42
N GLN A 158 -25.75 17.22 -2.49
CA GLN A 158 -26.07 18.11 -3.60
C GLN A 158 -25.81 17.41 -4.93
N ASN A 159 -26.61 17.74 -5.94
CA ASN A 159 -26.35 17.26 -7.29
C ASN A 159 -25.15 18.00 -7.89
N SER A 160 -24.38 17.29 -8.70
CA SER A 160 -23.34 17.86 -9.54
C SER A 160 -23.90 18.93 -10.48
N SER A 161 -23.15 20.00 -10.70
CA SER A 161 -23.42 20.94 -11.78
C SER A 161 -23.52 20.22 -13.13
N LEU A 162 -22.77 19.13 -13.31
CA LEU A 162 -22.78 18.28 -14.51
C LEU A 162 -23.98 17.32 -14.60
N ASN A 163 -24.91 17.30 -13.63
CA ASN A 163 -26.03 16.35 -13.61
C ASN A 163 -26.97 16.49 -14.82
N SER A 164 -27.06 17.71 -15.38
CA SER A 164 -27.87 17.96 -16.57
C SER A 164 -27.33 19.15 -17.35
N GLY A 165 -27.69 19.25 -18.62
CA GLY A 165 -27.34 20.37 -19.48
C GLY A 165 -26.56 19.96 -20.72
N GLN A 166 -26.16 20.97 -21.49
CA GLN A 166 -25.27 20.82 -22.65
C GLN A 166 -23.91 21.36 -22.26
N TRP A 167 -22.96 20.45 -22.07
CA TRP A 167 -21.62 20.73 -21.58
C TRP A 167 -20.56 20.51 -22.65
N TYR A 168 -19.65 21.48 -22.75
CA TYR A 168 -18.51 21.45 -23.65
C TYR A 168 -17.25 21.83 -22.88
N ARG A 169 -16.13 21.17 -23.11
CA ARG A 169 -14.84 21.48 -22.47
C ARG A 169 -13.77 21.87 -23.47
N PHE A 170 -12.83 22.68 -23.00
CA PHE A 170 -11.63 23.10 -23.70
C PHE A 170 -10.46 23.19 -22.72
N ALA A 171 -9.23 23.27 -23.24
CA ALA A 171 -8.02 23.36 -22.43
C ALA A 171 -7.32 24.72 -22.55
N ILE A 172 -6.60 25.09 -21.49
CA ILE A 172 -5.66 26.22 -21.47
C ILE A 172 -4.33 25.79 -20.86
N ASP A 173 -3.25 26.51 -21.18
CA ASP A 173 -1.87 26.19 -20.77
C ASP A 173 -1.12 27.35 -20.08
N THR A 174 -1.71 28.55 -20.06
CA THR A 174 -1.11 29.74 -19.42
C THR A 174 -2.14 30.57 -18.66
N THR A 175 -1.67 31.37 -17.70
CA THR A 175 -2.53 32.27 -16.92
C THR A 175 -2.69 33.62 -17.63
N GLY A 176 -3.91 34.12 -17.77
CA GLY A 176 -4.19 35.43 -18.35
C GLY A 176 -5.60 35.56 -18.92
N VAL A 177 -5.83 36.59 -19.73
CA VAL A 177 -7.10 36.87 -20.40
C VAL A 177 -7.18 36.10 -21.72
N TYR A 178 -8.23 35.29 -21.84
CA TYR A 178 -8.54 34.51 -23.03
C TYR A 178 -9.73 35.09 -23.77
N LYS A 179 -9.71 34.99 -25.10
CA LYS A 179 -10.83 35.36 -25.98
C LYS A 179 -11.42 34.14 -26.67
N LEU A 180 -12.73 33.98 -26.56
CA LEU A 180 -13.54 32.96 -27.24
C LEU A 180 -14.49 33.67 -28.19
N ASP A 181 -14.18 33.61 -29.48
CA ASP A 181 -15.05 34.12 -30.55
C ASP A 181 -16.06 33.06 -31.00
N LYS A 182 -17.01 33.48 -31.83
CA LYS A 182 -18.06 32.62 -32.38
C LYS A 182 -17.50 31.40 -33.13
N GLU A 183 -16.38 31.55 -33.82
CA GLU A 183 -15.74 30.46 -34.56
C GLU A 183 -15.22 29.38 -33.61
N PHE A 184 -14.62 29.77 -32.49
CA PHE A 184 -14.23 28.84 -31.43
C PHE A 184 -15.43 28.10 -30.82
N PHE A 185 -16.55 28.78 -30.52
CA PHE A 185 -17.74 28.08 -30.03
C PHE A 185 -18.27 27.05 -31.04
N ASN A 186 -18.28 27.39 -32.33
CA ASN A 186 -18.66 26.46 -33.38
C ASN A 186 -17.69 25.26 -33.49
N SER A 187 -16.39 25.47 -33.25
CA SER A 187 -15.39 24.38 -33.29
C SER A 187 -15.56 23.39 -32.14
N LEU A 188 -16.11 23.82 -31.00
CA LEU A 188 -16.53 22.93 -29.90
C LEU A 188 -17.80 22.12 -30.24
N GLY A 189 -18.47 22.44 -31.36
CA GLY A 189 -19.74 21.83 -31.78
C GLY A 189 -21.00 22.57 -31.30
N ILE A 190 -20.87 23.80 -30.76
CA ILE A 190 -22.00 24.60 -30.30
C ILE A 190 -22.65 25.31 -31.48
N ASN A 191 -23.95 25.15 -31.69
CA ASN A 191 -24.67 25.87 -32.75
C ASN A 191 -24.96 27.32 -32.34
N THR A 192 -24.12 28.25 -32.81
CA THR A 192 -24.22 29.67 -32.47
C THR A 192 -25.31 30.44 -33.23
N ASN A 193 -25.88 29.89 -34.32
CA ASN A 193 -26.79 30.64 -35.20
C ASN A 193 -28.08 31.14 -34.52
N ASN A 194 -28.56 30.42 -33.51
CA ASN A 194 -29.77 30.78 -32.74
C ASN A 194 -29.48 30.85 -31.23
N LEU A 195 -28.21 31.01 -30.84
CA LEU A 195 -27.82 31.05 -29.44
C LEU A 195 -27.80 32.50 -28.95
N ASN A 196 -28.52 32.78 -27.88
CA ASN A 196 -28.38 34.05 -27.17
C ASN A 196 -27.10 34.01 -26.32
N PRO A 197 -26.12 34.91 -26.54
CA PRO A 197 -24.85 34.91 -25.80
C PRO A 197 -25.00 34.98 -24.27
N LYS A 198 -26.08 35.59 -23.77
CA LYS A 198 -26.40 35.67 -22.33
C LYS A 198 -26.54 34.30 -21.66
N LYS A 199 -26.88 33.28 -22.45
CA LYS A 199 -27.13 31.90 -22.01
C LYS A 199 -25.89 31.03 -21.88
N ILE A 200 -24.72 31.57 -22.23
CA ILE A 200 -23.43 30.93 -22.10
C ILE A 200 -22.91 31.14 -20.69
N LYS A 201 -22.66 30.04 -19.97
CA LYS A 201 -22.01 29.98 -18.66
C LYS A 201 -20.61 29.37 -18.81
N LEU A 202 -19.64 29.85 -18.03
CA LEU A 202 -18.27 29.30 -17.97
C LEU A 202 -17.99 28.74 -16.58
N PHE A 203 -17.35 27.58 -16.49
CA PHE A 203 -17.01 26.89 -15.24
C PHE A 203 -15.57 26.39 -15.24
N GLY A 204 -14.95 26.33 -14.06
CA GLY A 204 -13.60 25.77 -13.86
C GLY A 204 -12.91 26.30 -12.60
N HIS A 205 -12.03 25.49 -12.01
CA HIS A 205 -11.22 25.87 -10.84
C HIS A 205 -9.88 26.53 -11.21
N GLY A 206 -9.47 26.42 -12.48
CA GLY A 206 -8.13 26.85 -12.89
C GLY A 206 -7.08 25.77 -12.66
N GLY A 207 -5.82 26.09 -12.97
CA GLY A 207 -4.72 25.12 -13.05
C GLY A 207 -3.84 24.98 -11.82
N GLN A 208 -4.13 25.69 -10.73
CA GLN A 208 -3.43 25.45 -9.48
C GLN A 208 -3.83 24.07 -8.93
N SER A 209 -2.88 23.34 -8.35
CA SER A 209 -3.20 22.11 -7.63
C SER A 209 -4.15 22.40 -6.48
N LEU A 210 -5.09 21.50 -6.22
CA LEU A 210 -5.99 21.61 -5.09
C LEU A 210 -5.20 21.52 -3.76
N ALA A 211 -5.69 22.21 -2.73
CA ALA A 211 -5.05 22.23 -1.42
C ALA A 211 -5.05 20.84 -0.77
N LEU A 212 -3.93 20.42 -0.19
CA LEU A 212 -3.85 19.16 0.53
C LEU A 212 -4.55 19.22 1.89
N LEU A 213 -4.63 20.40 2.52
CA LEU A 213 -5.34 20.61 3.78
C LEU A 213 -6.87 20.59 3.59
N ASN A 214 -7.60 19.83 4.42
CA ASN A 214 -9.05 19.65 4.30
C ASN A 214 -9.84 20.96 4.39
N SER A 215 -9.50 21.83 5.35
CA SER A 215 -10.16 23.11 5.60
C SER A 215 -9.97 24.17 4.51
N GLU A 216 -9.00 23.99 3.62
CA GLU A 216 -8.73 24.91 2.50
C GLU A 216 -9.48 24.53 1.21
N THR A 217 -10.32 23.48 1.26
CA THR A 217 -11.16 23.07 0.13
C THR A 217 -12.14 24.17 -0.25
N ILE A 218 -11.93 24.78 -1.42
CA ILE A 218 -12.74 25.92 -1.89
C ILE A 218 -14.16 25.48 -2.28
N SER A 219 -14.28 24.35 -2.99
CA SER A 219 -15.55 23.83 -3.49
C SER A 219 -15.46 22.32 -3.79
N TYR A 220 -16.55 21.59 -3.55
CA TYR A 220 -16.74 20.19 -3.98
C TYR A 220 -17.40 20.07 -5.37
N ASP A 221 -17.57 21.19 -6.08
CA ASP A 221 -18.18 21.22 -7.41
C ASP A 221 -17.54 22.30 -8.30
N LEU A 222 -17.82 22.25 -9.60
CA LEU A 222 -17.37 23.26 -10.57
C LEU A 222 -17.79 24.67 -10.16
N ILE A 223 -16.85 25.61 -10.20
CA ILE A 223 -17.11 27.02 -9.87
C ILE A 223 -17.48 27.77 -11.15
N GLN A 224 -18.61 28.47 -11.16
CA GLN A 224 -18.98 29.35 -12.26
C GLN A 224 -18.08 30.59 -12.24
N ASN A 225 -17.46 30.91 -13.38
CA ASN A 225 -16.56 32.04 -13.53
C ASN A 225 -17.32 33.24 -14.13
N ALA A 226 -17.08 34.44 -13.59
CA ALA A 226 -17.63 35.67 -14.17
C ALA A 226 -16.88 36.02 -15.47
N VAL A 227 -17.64 36.32 -16.53
CA VAL A 227 -17.07 36.61 -17.85
C VAL A 227 -17.41 38.01 -18.33
N ARG A 228 -16.60 38.55 -19.23
CA ARG A 228 -16.84 39.82 -19.93
C ARG A 228 -17.26 39.51 -21.37
N PHE A 229 -18.51 39.74 -21.71
CA PHE A 229 -19.01 39.54 -23.07
C PHE A 229 -19.06 40.86 -23.84
N ILE A 230 -18.51 40.88 -25.05
CA ILE A 230 -18.57 42.03 -25.96
C ILE A 230 -19.61 41.73 -27.04
N GLY A 231 -20.60 42.62 -27.19
CA GLY A 231 -21.65 42.51 -28.22
C GLY A 231 -22.99 41.89 -27.80
N GLU A 232 -23.12 41.30 -26.60
CA GLU A 232 -24.30 40.50 -26.18
C GLU A 232 -25.65 41.23 -26.00
N SER A 233 -25.72 42.54 -26.28
CA SER A 233 -26.86 43.39 -25.91
C SER A 233 -28.14 43.14 -26.71
N ASP A 234 -28.02 42.74 -27.98
CA ASP A 234 -29.14 42.47 -28.89
C ASP A 234 -29.68 41.02 -28.76
N GLY A 235 -28.98 40.17 -28.00
CA GLY A 235 -29.33 38.77 -27.78
C GLY A 235 -29.05 37.85 -28.97
N VAL A 236 -28.31 38.30 -29.98
CA VAL A 236 -27.87 37.51 -31.14
C VAL A 236 -26.36 37.31 -31.06
N PHE A 237 -25.85 36.12 -31.39
CA PHE A 237 -24.40 35.88 -31.45
C PHE A 237 -23.86 36.23 -32.84
N ASN A 238 -23.45 37.48 -33.02
CA ASN A 238 -22.85 38.01 -34.25
C ASN A 238 -21.38 37.58 -34.38
N ASP A 239 -20.81 37.73 -35.58
CA ASP A 239 -19.42 37.29 -35.86
C ASP A 239 -18.36 38.15 -35.13
N GLU A 240 -18.70 39.38 -34.77
CA GLU A 240 -17.85 40.30 -34.00
C GLU A 240 -17.98 40.13 -32.48
N ASP A 241 -18.94 39.34 -32.01
CA ASP A 241 -19.16 39.12 -30.59
C ASP A 241 -18.16 38.09 -30.04
N TYR A 242 -17.75 38.27 -28.79
CA TYR A 242 -16.85 37.33 -28.13
C TYR A 242 -16.93 37.40 -26.61
N LEU A 243 -16.53 36.30 -25.99
CA LEU A 243 -16.39 36.16 -24.55
C LEU A 243 -14.92 36.36 -24.16
N LEU A 244 -14.67 37.17 -23.14
CA LEU A 244 -13.39 37.26 -22.44
C LEU A 244 -13.52 36.70 -21.02
N PHE A 245 -12.49 36.01 -20.56
CA PHE A 245 -12.40 35.57 -19.16
C PHE A 245 -10.95 35.49 -18.69
N PHE A 246 -10.74 35.50 -17.37
CA PHE A 246 -9.44 35.28 -16.77
C PHE A 246 -9.24 33.79 -16.49
N GLY A 247 -8.36 33.16 -17.26
CA GLY A 247 -7.98 31.75 -17.08
C GLY A 247 -6.74 31.64 -16.19
N ILE A 248 -6.76 30.68 -15.26
CA ILE A 248 -5.59 30.32 -14.45
C ILE A 248 -5.00 29.05 -15.06
N GLY A 249 -3.79 29.15 -15.60
CA GLY A 249 -3.05 28.02 -16.17
C GLY A 249 -2.36 27.16 -15.09
N PRO A 250 -1.64 26.11 -15.52
CA PRO A 250 -1.00 25.13 -14.63
C PRO A 250 0.30 25.64 -13.99
N LYS A 251 0.70 26.89 -14.31
CA LYS A 251 1.99 27.47 -13.92
C LYS A 251 1.81 28.62 -12.95
N TYR A 252 2.17 28.39 -11.69
CA TYR A 252 2.13 29.35 -10.60
C TYR A 252 2.94 28.81 -9.42
N PHE A 253 3.68 29.66 -8.71
CA PHE A 253 4.45 29.22 -7.54
C PHE A 253 3.51 28.76 -6.41
N ASN A 254 3.50 27.46 -6.14
CA ASN A 254 2.79 26.84 -5.03
C ASN A 254 3.80 26.46 -3.94
N GLU A 255 3.60 27.01 -2.74
CA GLU A 255 4.50 26.79 -1.59
C GLU A 255 4.45 25.35 -1.06
N GLU A 256 3.27 24.71 -1.08
CA GLU A 256 3.04 23.31 -0.65
C GLU A 256 3.76 22.29 -1.55
N ASN A 257 4.01 22.65 -2.80
CA ASN A 257 4.79 21.86 -3.76
C ASN A 257 6.25 22.34 -3.90
N ASN A 258 6.58 23.55 -3.43
CA ASN A 258 7.83 24.27 -3.73
C ASN A 258 8.16 24.24 -5.23
N SER A 259 7.17 24.54 -6.07
CA SER A 259 7.29 24.43 -7.53
C SER A 259 6.37 25.45 -8.20
N HIS A 260 6.74 25.90 -9.40
CA HIS A 260 5.89 26.70 -10.27
C HIS A 260 5.03 25.87 -11.20
N ILE A 261 5.22 24.56 -11.25
CA ILE A 261 4.53 23.65 -12.16
C ILE A 261 3.54 22.82 -11.33
N ASN A 262 2.28 22.74 -11.77
CA ASN A 262 1.32 21.83 -11.15
C ASN A 262 1.86 20.39 -11.25
N PRO A 263 2.03 19.63 -10.17
CA PRO A 263 2.65 18.30 -10.21
C PRO A 263 1.80 17.25 -10.91
N TYR A 264 0.49 17.47 -11.07
CA TYR A 264 -0.46 16.45 -11.51
C TYR A 264 -0.95 16.61 -12.95
N SER A 265 -0.97 17.84 -13.49
CA SER A 265 -1.46 18.10 -14.86
C SER A 265 -0.73 19.27 -15.54
N ASP A 266 -0.49 19.14 -16.84
CA ASP A 266 -0.03 20.24 -17.72
C ASP A 266 -1.17 20.87 -18.52
N GLU A 267 -2.35 20.24 -18.53
CA GLU A 267 -3.56 20.75 -19.19
C GLU A 267 -4.61 21.14 -18.15
N VAL A 268 -5.22 22.30 -18.33
CA VAL A 268 -6.25 22.83 -17.42
C VAL A 268 -7.56 22.94 -18.18
N PHE A 269 -8.62 22.32 -17.65
CA PHE A 269 -9.90 22.30 -18.32
C PHE A 269 -10.87 23.36 -17.78
N TYR A 270 -11.55 24.01 -18.72
CA TYR A 270 -12.71 24.87 -18.46
C TYR A 270 -13.91 24.35 -19.26
N TYR A 271 -15.11 24.62 -18.74
CA TYR A 271 -16.36 24.08 -19.25
C TYR A 271 -17.32 25.22 -19.65
N ILE A 272 -17.89 25.11 -20.83
CA ILE A 272 -19.03 25.88 -21.31
C ILE A 272 -20.30 25.10 -21.03
N ASN A 273 -21.28 25.77 -20.43
CA ASN A 273 -22.64 25.27 -20.31
C ASN A 273 -23.60 26.19 -21.04
N ILE A 274 -24.46 25.61 -21.86
CA ILE A 274 -25.57 26.31 -22.52
C ILE A 274 -26.84 25.99 -21.73
N SER A 275 -27.42 27.02 -21.10
CA SER A 275 -28.63 26.87 -20.27
C SER A 275 -29.69 27.91 -20.57
N ASN A 276 -30.88 27.76 -19.98
CA ASN A 276 -31.94 28.76 -20.11
C ASN A 276 -31.75 29.99 -19.20
N GLU A 277 -30.84 29.92 -18.24
CA GLU A 277 -30.51 31.01 -17.32
C GLU A 277 -29.34 31.83 -17.85
N ASP A 278 -29.29 33.09 -17.42
CA ASP A 278 -28.17 33.96 -17.78
C ASP A 278 -26.89 33.50 -17.04
N GLY A 279 -25.76 33.58 -17.73
CA GLY A 279 -24.46 33.30 -17.13
C GLY A 279 -23.92 34.46 -16.29
N LEU A 280 -23.04 34.12 -15.34
CA LEU A 280 -22.37 35.09 -14.49
C LEU A 280 -21.55 36.06 -15.35
N ARG A 281 -21.75 37.36 -15.15
CA ARG A 281 -21.02 38.43 -15.83
C ARG A 281 -20.19 39.21 -14.85
N MET A 282 -19.02 39.67 -15.30
CA MET A 282 -18.22 40.60 -14.52
C MET A 282 -19.03 41.89 -14.30
N VAL A 283 -18.89 42.46 -13.11
CA VAL A 283 -19.50 43.75 -12.76
C VAL A 283 -18.44 44.84 -12.76
N SER A 284 -18.85 46.09 -13.03
CA SER A 284 -17.95 47.24 -12.92
C SER A 284 -17.47 47.39 -11.48
N SER A 285 -16.18 47.58 -11.28
CA SER A 285 -15.61 47.87 -9.96
C SER A 285 -16.16 49.21 -9.43
N ILE A 286 -16.35 49.30 -8.12
CA ILE A 286 -16.74 50.53 -7.43
C ILE A 286 -15.51 51.06 -6.72
N GLU A 287 -15.03 52.22 -7.13
CA GLU A 287 -13.89 52.88 -6.49
C GLU A 287 -14.29 53.50 -5.14
N PRO A 288 -13.40 53.51 -4.13
CA PRO A 288 -13.62 54.23 -2.88
C PRO A 288 -13.86 55.73 -3.10
N ASP A 289 -14.81 56.35 -2.39
CA ASP A 289 -15.15 57.77 -2.55
C ASP A 289 -14.09 58.73 -1.97
N GLU A 290 -13.35 58.32 -0.93
CA GLU A 290 -12.36 59.20 -0.30
C GLU A 290 -11.10 59.39 -1.19
N ASN A 291 -10.33 60.43 -0.91
CA ASN A 291 -9.12 60.75 -1.66
C ASN A 291 -8.01 59.72 -1.37
N PRO A 292 -7.16 59.38 -2.35
CA PRO A 292 -6.05 58.46 -2.12
C PRO A 292 -5.05 59.06 -1.13
N SER A 293 -4.64 58.25 -0.15
CA SER A 293 -3.57 58.59 0.79
C SER A 293 -2.18 58.24 0.24
N LEU A 294 -2.11 57.34 -0.75
CA LEU A 294 -0.89 56.90 -1.43
C LEU A 294 -1.20 56.62 -2.91
N SER A 295 -0.28 57.00 -3.79
CA SER A 295 -0.35 56.66 -5.21
C SER A 295 0.84 55.77 -5.60
N PHE A 296 0.61 54.80 -6.47
CA PHE A 296 1.56 53.81 -6.94
C PHE A 296 1.75 53.96 -8.45
N THR A 297 2.96 54.31 -8.86
CA THR A 297 3.41 54.37 -10.26
C THR A 297 4.32 53.19 -10.62
N THR A 298 4.46 52.22 -9.73
CA THR A 298 5.30 51.03 -9.88
C THR A 298 4.53 49.78 -9.48
N PHE A 299 5.03 48.62 -9.89
CA PHE A 299 4.50 47.31 -9.52
C PHE A 299 5.62 46.28 -9.46
N HIS A 300 5.34 45.13 -8.82
CA HIS A 300 6.27 44.01 -8.72
C HIS A 300 5.92 42.96 -9.76
N ASP A 301 6.79 42.81 -10.77
CA ASP A 301 6.70 41.79 -11.83
C ASP A 301 7.45 40.53 -11.41
N TYR A 302 6.93 39.36 -11.76
CA TYR A 302 7.44 38.06 -11.34
C TYR A 302 7.67 37.14 -12.53
N LYS A 303 8.92 36.68 -12.70
CA LYS A 303 9.31 35.75 -13.77
C LYS A 303 10.08 34.58 -13.21
N PHE A 304 9.95 33.42 -13.85
CA PHE A 304 10.63 32.21 -13.40
C PHE A 304 11.02 31.30 -14.58
N ILE A 305 11.93 30.38 -14.32
CA ILE A 305 12.33 29.28 -15.20
C ILE A 305 12.35 28.01 -14.36
N GLU A 306 11.58 27.02 -14.79
CA GLU A 306 11.48 25.70 -14.15
C GLU A 306 11.09 24.68 -15.23
N LYS A 307 11.57 23.44 -15.08
CA LYS A 307 11.22 22.30 -15.93
C LYS A 307 11.23 21.01 -15.12
N ASP A 308 10.30 20.11 -15.43
CA ASP A 308 10.21 18.79 -14.80
C ASP A 308 10.80 17.69 -15.69
N ASP A 309 12.11 17.72 -15.94
CA ASP A 309 12.76 16.78 -16.86
C ASP A 309 13.27 15.51 -16.13
N TYR A 310 13.72 15.63 -14.87
CA TYR A 310 14.36 14.54 -14.11
C TYR A 310 13.86 14.49 -12.66
N ASN A 311 13.45 13.31 -12.19
CA ASN A 311 13.38 13.00 -10.77
C ASN A 311 14.70 12.32 -10.37
N ILE A 312 15.49 12.97 -9.50
CA ILE A 312 16.87 12.53 -9.19
C ILE A 312 16.89 11.18 -8.47
N GLY A 313 16.00 10.98 -7.50
CA GLY A 313 15.96 9.79 -6.66
C GLY A 313 14.98 8.71 -7.13
N LEU A 314 14.18 8.99 -8.18
CA LEU A 314 12.99 8.20 -8.55
C LEU A 314 12.03 8.01 -7.38
N ILE A 315 11.93 9.04 -6.52
CA ILE A 315 11.14 9.07 -5.29
C ILE A 315 10.63 10.50 -5.04
N GLY A 316 9.52 10.63 -4.31
CA GLY A 316 8.92 11.93 -4.00
C GLY A 316 8.42 12.68 -5.24
N ARG A 317 7.83 13.86 -5.03
CA ARG A 317 7.16 14.62 -6.10
C ARG A 317 7.98 15.75 -6.73
N ARG A 318 9.23 15.98 -6.34
CA ARG A 318 10.07 17.04 -6.95
C ARG A 318 10.75 16.55 -8.22
N TRP A 319 10.71 17.41 -9.23
CA TRP A 319 11.38 17.23 -10.51
C TRP A 319 12.34 18.38 -10.75
N PHE A 320 13.35 18.14 -11.56
CA PHE A 320 14.44 19.07 -11.84
C PHE A 320 14.62 19.21 -13.34
N GLY A 321 15.04 20.39 -13.76
CA GLY A 321 15.24 20.73 -15.16
C GLY A 321 16.68 20.46 -15.60
N HIS A 322 17.38 21.52 -15.97
CA HIS A 322 18.68 21.39 -16.60
C HIS A 322 19.70 20.66 -15.73
N ARG A 323 20.38 19.69 -16.33
CA ARG A 323 21.48 18.92 -15.73
C ARG A 323 22.84 19.48 -16.14
N PHE A 324 23.65 19.87 -15.16
CA PHE A 324 25.05 20.27 -15.30
C PHE A 324 25.93 19.03 -15.14
N TYR A 325 26.62 18.63 -16.21
CA TYR A 325 27.48 17.43 -16.24
C TYR A 325 28.65 17.64 -17.23
N PHE A 326 28.36 17.63 -18.53
CA PHE A 326 29.31 17.94 -19.61
C PHE A 326 29.31 19.44 -19.89
N GLU A 327 28.11 20.03 -19.92
CA GLU A 327 27.92 21.47 -19.94
C GLU A 327 27.85 21.94 -18.48
N ASN A 328 28.90 22.62 -18.03
CA ASN A 328 29.02 23.13 -16.66
C ASN A 328 28.62 24.61 -16.53
N SER A 329 28.23 25.26 -17.62
CA SER A 329 27.85 26.67 -17.63
C SER A 329 26.56 26.85 -18.40
N ARG A 330 25.60 27.59 -17.85
CA ARG A 330 24.38 27.95 -18.58
C ARG A 330 23.91 29.35 -18.23
N SER A 331 23.51 30.10 -19.25
CA SER A 331 22.94 31.45 -19.15
C SER A 331 21.41 31.40 -19.23
N PHE A 332 20.76 32.24 -18.44
CA PHE A 332 19.31 32.40 -18.39
C PHE A 332 18.95 33.88 -18.45
N ASP A 333 18.24 34.28 -19.51
CA ASP A 333 17.91 35.67 -19.78
C ASP A 333 16.49 36.03 -19.33
N PHE A 334 16.38 37.15 -18.61
CA PHE A 334 15.12 37.76 -18.19
C PHE A 334 15.05 39.20 -18.71
N GLN A 335 13.86 39.65 -19.09
CA GLN A 335 13.60 41.03 -19.52
C GLN A 335 12.59 41.66 -18.58
N PHE A 336 12.94 42.78 -17.95
CA PHE A 336 12.07 43.58 -17.08
C PHE A 336 12.05 45.03 -17.59
N GLU A 337 11.22 45.33 -18.58
CA GLU A 337 11.21 46.65 -19.23
C GLU A 337 10.86 47.77 -18.24
N ASN A 338 11.57 48.90 -18.30
CA ASN A 338 11.40 50.01 -17.35
C ASN A 338 11.66 49.59 -15.90
N LEU A 339 12.78 48.90 -15.67
CA LEU A 339 13.20 48.45 -14.34
C LEU A 339 13.52 49.64 -13.43
N ILE A 340 13.05 49.61 -12.18
CA ILE A 340 13.48 50.56 -11.15
C ILE A 340 14.86 50.12 -10.65
N THR A 341 15.93 50.61 -11.28
CA THR A 341 17.32 50.18 -10.98
C THR A 341 17.80 50.51 -9.56
N SER A 342 17.09 51.39 -8.84
CA SER A 342 17.35 51.68 -7.42
C SER A 342 16.69 50.67 -6.46
N SER A 343 15.75 49.86 -6.94
CA SER A 343 15.07 48.81 -6.19
C SER A 343 15.77 47.47 -6.47
N PRO A 344 16.05 46.63 -5.45
CA PRO A 344 16.66 45.34 -5.68
C PRO A 344 15.70 44.36 -6.37
N LEU A 345 16.26 43.47 -7.19
CA LEU A 345 15.60 42.26 -7.66
C LEU A 345 15.65 41.20 -6.55
N LYS A 346 14.54 40.52 -6.29
CA LYS A 346 14.51 39.38 -5.38
C LYS A 346 14.77 38.10 -6.18
N LEU A 347 16.00 37.58 -6.10
CA LEU A 347 16.39 36.35 -6.78
C LEU A 347 16.24 35.15 -5.84
N LYS A 348 15.49 34.15 -6.30
CA LYS A 348 15.50 32.80 -5.76
C LYS A 348 16.07 31.83 -6.77
N LEU A 349 16.96 30.96 -6.31
CA LEU A 349 17.54 29.85 -7.07
C LEU A 349 17.55 28.62 -6.18
N SER A 350 17.10 27.48 -6.71
CA SER A 350 17.24 26.18 -6.05
C SER A 350 17.97 25.21 -6.99
N VAL A 351 18.99 24.54 -6.45
CA VAL A 351 19.82 23.57 -7.16
C VAL A 351 20.07 22.34 -6.30
N ALA A 352 20.31 21.19 -6.94
CA ALA A 352 20.68 19.95 -6.27
C ALA A 352 21.91 19.30 -6.91
N SER A 353 22.62 18.46 -6.18
CA SER A 353 23.82 17.75 -6.62
C SER A 353 23.83 16.31 -6.10
N THR A 354 24.29 15.37 -6.92
CA THR A 354 24.48 13.95 -6.56
C THR A 354 25.95 13.62 -6.30
N ALA A 355 26.79 14.62 -6.06
CA ALA A 355 28.23 14.46 -5.94
C ALA A 355 28.63 13.87 -4.57
N GLU A 356 29.54 12.90 -4.55
CA GLU A 356 30.15 12.32 -3.33
C GLU A 356 31.23 13.23 -2.69
N SER A 357 31.40 14.44 -3.21
CA SER A 357 32.34 15.43 -2.70
C SER A 357 31.70 16.82 -2.78
N ASN A 358 32.13 17.74 -1.92
CA ASN A 358 31.64 19.12 -1.99
C ASN A 358 31.90 19.73 -3.38
N THR A 359 30.84 20.30 -3.95
CA THR A 359 30.83 21.00 -5.24
C THR A 359 30.25 22.39 -5.07
N TYR A 360 30.32 23.22 -6.10
CA TYR A 360 29.88 24.61 -5.99
C TYR A 360 29.11 25.08 -7.22
N MET A 361 28.13 25.94 -7.01
CA MET A 361 27.40 26.64 -8.07
C MET A 361 27.69 28.14 -7.97
N GLU A 362 28.53 28.63 -8.87
CA GLU A 362 28.77 30.07 -9.01
C GLU A 362 27.59 30.70 -9.74
N ILE A 363 27.05 31.77 -9.17
CA ILE A 363 25.98 32.57 -9.75
C ILE A 363 26.49 33.99 -10.01
N THR A 364 26.37 34.40 -11.27
CA THR A 364 26.69 35.76 -11.71
C THR A 364 25.47 36.40 -12.37
N ILE A 365 25.34 37.72 -12.22
CA ILE A 365 24.29 38.51 -12.87
C ILE A 365 24.96 39.59 -13.71
N ASN A 366 24.62 39.64 -15.00
CA ASN A 366 25.19 40.57 -15.98
C ASN A 366 26.74 40.59 -15.92
N GLY A 367 27.33 39.39 -15.77
CA GLY A 367 28.78 39.18 -15.66
C GLY A 367 29.42 39.54 -14.30
N SER A 368 28.64 39.97 -13.31
CA SER A 368 29.12 40.28 -11.95
C SER A 368 28.85 39.12 -11.00
N SER A 369 29.88 38.63 -10.30
CA SER A 369 29.75 37.56 -9.30
C SER A 369 28.83 37.99 -8.14
N VAL A 370 27.80 37.19 -7.88
CA VAL A 370 26.83 37.42 -6.79
C VAL A 370 27.10 36.49 -5.61
N SER A 371 27.22 35.19 -5.89
CA SER A 371 27.44 34.17 -4.86
C SER A 371 28.11 32.93 -5.43
N ASN A 372 28.62 32.09 -4.55
CA ASN A 372 29.10 30.76 -4.89
C ASN A 372 28.50 29.77 -3.90
N LEU A 373 27.41 29.11 -4.29
CA LEU A 373 26.65 28.21 -3.43
C LEU A 373 27.45 26.93 -3.20
N SER A 374 27.68 26.59 -1.94
CA SER A 374 28.25 25.29 -1.57
C SER A 374 27.18 24.22 -1.65
N LEU A 375 27.41 23.21 -2.50
CA LEU A 375 26.64 21.97 -2.56
C LEU A 375 27.44 20.90 -1.82
N PRO A 376 27.03 20.49 -0.61
CA PRO A 376 27.78 19.49 0.14
C PRO A 376 27.77 18.14 -0.59
N ALA A 377 28.72 17.28 -0.22
CA ALA A 377 28.70 15.88 -0.64
C ALA A 377 27.37 15.22 -0.22
N VAL A 378 26.86 14.29 -1.04
CA VAL A 378 25.76 13.42 -0.63
C VAL A 378 26.18 12.62 0.59
N GLU A 379 25.29 12.53 1.56
CA GLU A 379 25.43 11.71 2.76
C GLU A 379 24.67 10.40 2.56
N ASP A 380 25.09 9.34 3.23
CA ASP A 380 24.40 8.05 3.13
C ASP A 380 22.92 8.16 3.53
N GLY A 381 22.06 7.47 2.79
CA GLY A 381 20.60 7.58 2.93
C GLY A 381 19.99 8.83 2.27
N ASN A 382 20.78 9.75 1.72
CA ASN A 382 20.32 10.86 0.89
C ASN A 382 20.91 10.78 -0.53
N LEU A 383 20.03 10.67 -1.53
CA LEU A 383 20.43 10.48 -2.93
C LEU A 383 20.92 11.78 -3.60
N ALA A 384 20.67 12.93 -2.99
CA ALA A 384 21.15 14.23 -3.45
C ALA A 384 21.22 15.24 -2.29
N ALA A 385 22.03 16.28 -2.48
CA ALA A 385 22.10 17.44 -1.59
C ALA A 385 21.63 18.70 -2.31
N GLU A 386 20.88 19.56 -1.63
CA GLU A 386 20.37 20.81 -2.19
C GLU A 386 21.09 22.05 -1.64
N ALA A 387 21.07 23.11 -2.45
CA ALA A 387 21.46 24.44 -2.04
C ALA A 387 20.48 25.47 -2.60
N ASN A 388 20.13 26.46 -1.78
CA ASN A 388 19.17 27.50 -2.12
C ASN A 388 19.81 28.88 -1.98
N PHE A 389 19.52 29.79 -2.92
CA PHE A 389 19.79 31.22 -2.81
C PHE A 389 18.46 31.97 -2.75
N ASN A 390 18.31 32.88 -1.80
CA ASN A 390 17.12 33.72 -1.67
C ASN A 390 17.54 35.07 -1.08
N ASN A 391 18.03 35.97 -1.94
CA ASN A 391 18.51 37.30 -1.54
C ASN A 391 18.20 38.35 -2.60
N ASP A 392 18.34 39.60 -2.17
CA ASP A 392 18.27 40.78 -3.01
C ASP A 392 19.56 40.94 -3.83
N VAL A 393 19.39 41.26 -5.12
CA VAL A 393 20.47 41.53 -6.07
C VAL A 393 20.15 42.78 -6.89
N PHE A 394 21.14 43.48 -7.41
CA PHE A 394 20.93 44.70 -8.19
C PHE A 394 21.22 44.49 -9.67
N SER A 395 20.39 45.06 -10.54
CA SER A 395 20.66 45.22 -11.97
C SER A 395 20.61 46.70 -12.35
N SER A 396 21.49 47.09 -13.28
CA SER A 396 21.50 48.43 -13.89
C SER A 396 20.85 48.46 -15.27
N SER A 397 20.27 47.34 -15.71
CA SER A 397 19.63 47.18 -17.01
C SER A 397 18.33 46.39 -16.89
N ASP A 398 17.36 46.71 -17.76
CA ASP A 398 16.13 45.94 -17.99
C ASP A 398 16.42 44.49 -18.40
N SER A 399 17.55 44.26 -19.09
CA SER A 399 18.03 42.92 -19.41
C SER A 399 18.84 42.36 -18.24
N VAL A 400 18.38 41.23 -17.71
CA VAL A 400 19.01 40.52 -16.59
C VAL A 400 19.43 39.14 -17.07
N THR A 401 20.72 38.94 -17.28
CA THR A 401 21.31 37.63 -17.60
C THR A 401 21.86 37.01 -16.32
N LEU A 402 21.34 35.84 -15.94
CA LEU A 402 21.85 35.01 -14.85
C LEU A 402 22.71 33.89 -15.44
N ASP A 403 23.99 33.86 -15.10
CA ASP A 403 24.88 32.76 -15.47
C ASP A 403 25.11 31.84 -14.26
N LEU A 404 24.88 30.55 -14.47
CA LEU A 404 25.19 29.50 -13.52
C LEU A 404 26.42 28.72 -14.01
N PHE A 405 27.46 28.65 -13.19
CA PHE A 405 28.65 27.84 -13.44
C PHE A 405 28.84 26.79 -12.34
N TYR A 406 28.71 25.52 -12.72
CA TYR A 406 28.90 24.38 -11.85
C TYR A 406 30.36 23.97 -11.79
N ASN A 407 30.97 24.12 -10.61
CA ASN A 407 32.29 23.60 -10.31
C ASN A 407 32.17 22.23 -9.64
N ASN A 408 32.45 21.19 -10.43
CA ASN A 408 32.44 19.78 -10.00
C ASN A 408 33.67 19.37 -9.14
N ASN A 409 34.52 20.32 -8.77
CA ASN A 409 35.72 20.12 -7.95
C ASN A 409 36.68 19.03 -8.52
N GLY A 410 36.70 18.87 -9.84
CA GLY A 410 37.55 17.89 -10.53
C GLY A 410 36.97 16.48 -10.64
N ASN A 411 35.75 16.23 -10.14
CA ASN A 411 35.04 14.96 -10.31
C ASN A 411 34.16 14.99 -11.58
N PRO A 412 34.54 14.32 -12.68
CA PRO A 412 33.75 14.33 -13.92
C PRO A 412 32.43 13.56 -13.84
N SER A 413 32.24 12.73 -12.81
CA SER A 413 30.99 12.01 -12.55
C SER A 413 30.02 12.80 -11.66
N ALA A 414 30.45 13.93 -11.09
CA ALA A 414 29.57 14.78 -10.30
C ALA A 414 28.59 15.54 -11.21
N ILE A 415 27.31 15.51 -10.81
CA ILE A 415 26.22 16.07 -11.58
C ILE A 415 25.43 17.01 -10.67
N ALA A 416 25.09 18.18 -11.18
CA ALA A 416 24.13 19.09 -10.56
C ALA A 416 22.89 19.30 -11.43
N TYR A 417 21.81 19.73 -10.80
CA TYR A 417 20.51 19.96 -11.43
C TYR A 417 19.96 21.30 -11.00
N LEU A 418 19.35 22.02 -11.95
CA LEU A 418 18.54 23.18 -11.67
C LEU A 418 17.12 22.73 -11.33
N ASP A 419 16.61 23.12 -10.16
CA ASP A 419 15.18 23.03 -9.87
C ASP A 419 14.47 24.22 -10.56
N TYR A 420 14.57 25.41 -9.96
CA TYR A 420 14.02 26.62 -10.54
C TYR A 420 14.86 27.88 -10.27
N ILE A 421 14.64 28.88 -11.13
CA ILE A 421 15.04 30.27 -10.95
C ILE A 421 13.76 31.10 -10.87
N SER A 422 13.63 32.01 -9.90
CA SER A 422 12.58 33.03 -9.92
C SER A 422 13.14 34.40 -9.57
N ILE A 423 12.71 35.43 -10.29
CA ILE A 423 13.10 36.82 -10.07
C ILE A 423 11.84 37.66 -9.94
N GLU A 424 11.72 38.38 -8.83
CA GLU A 424 10.74 39.45 -8.66
C GLU A 424 11.43 40.81 -8.78
N ALA A 425 10.88 41.71 -9.58
CA ALA A 425 11.47 43.00 -9.89
C ALA A 425 10.44 44.12 -9.80
N GLU A 426 10.82 45.26 -9.23
CA GLU A 426 9.98 46.46 -9.26
C GLU A 426 10.18 47.22 -10.58
N ARG A 427 9.08 47.50 -11.30
CA ARG A 427 9.07 48.17 -12.60
C ARG A 427 8.13 49.36 -12.60
N GLU A 428 8.39 50.34 -13.47
CA GLU A 428 7.43 51.42 -13.74
C GLU A 428 6.13 50.84 -14.32
N LEU A 429 4.98 51.36 -13.86
CA LEU A 429 3.66 50.94 -14.29
C LEU A 429 3.28 51.63 -15.62
N ILE A 430 3.91 51.18 -16.70
CA ILE A 430 3.73 51.69 -18.06
C ILE A 430 3.08 50.59 -18.93
N PHE A 431 1.98 50.93 -19.59
CA PHE A 431 1.33 50.04 -20.55
C PHE A 431 2.16 49.95 -21.86
N ASN A 432 2.33 48.72 -22.36
CA ASN A 432 3.16 48.38 -23.52
C ASN A 432 2.40 47.55 -24.58
N ASP A 433 1.08 47.77 -24.70
CA ASP A 433 0.15 47.04 -25.58
C ASP A 433 -0.08 45.55 -25.23
N LEU A 434 0.63 45.01 -24.23
CA LEU A 434 0.48 43.64 -23.73
C LEU A 434 -0.40 43.57 -22.47
N GLN A 435 -0.98 42.40 -22.22
CA GLN A 435 -1.62 42.07 -20.95
C GLN A 435 -0.57 41.69 -19.90
N PHE A 436 -0.73 42.14 -18.65
CA PHE A 436 0.13 41.76 -17.53
C PHE A 436 -0.56 41.97 -16.17
N GLN A 437 -0.03 41.33 -15.13
CA GLN A 437 -0.55 41.43 -13.78
C GLN A 437 0.12 42.57 -13.00
N ILE A 438 -0.67 43.27 -12.18
CA ILE A 438 -0.21 44.31 -11.26
C ILE A 438 -0.38 43.79 -9.84
N LYS A 439 0.72 43.75 -9.09
CA LYS A 439 0.73 43.59 -7.63
C LYS A 439 1.78 44.53 -7.04
N HIS A 440 1.58 44.95 -5.80
CA HIS A 440 2.59 45.73 -5.08
C HIS A 440 2.74 45.20 -3.65
N ASN A 441 3.96 44.76 -3.30
CA ASN A 441 4.22 43.99 -2.08
C ASN A 441 3.97 44.76 -0.78
N SER A 442 3.98 46.10 -0.82
CA SER A 442 3.69 46.92 0.37
C SER A 442 2.20 47.02 0.71
N ILE A 443 1.29 46.81 -0.24
CA ILE A 443 -0.16 47.08 -0.08
C ILE A 443 -0.78 46.37 1.15
N PRO A 444 -0.51 45.08 1.44
CA PRO A 444 -1.11 44.38 2.58
C PRO A 444 -0.78 45.02 3.95
N ASN A 445 0.33 45.75 4.05
CA ASN A 445 0.82 46.34 5.29
C ASN A 445 0.48 47.82 5.44
N LEU A 446 -0.26 48.40 4.49
CA LEU A 446 -0.66 49.80 4.48
C LEU A 446 -2.14 49.94 4.83
N ILE A 447 -2.56 51.13 5.26
CA ILE A 447 -3.94 51.44 5.65
C ILE A 447 -4.39 52.69 4.90
N GLY A 448 -5.67 52.76 4.53
CA GLY A 448 -6.25 53.89 3.81
C GLY A 448 -6.64 53.52 2.38
N ILE A 449 -6.61 54.51 1.48
CA ILE A 449 -6.96 54.35 0.07
C ILE A 449 -5.70 54.51 -0.78
N GLY A 450 -5.43 53.50 -1.60
CA GLY A 450 -4.38 53.52 -2.61
C GLY A 450 -4.94 53.93 -3.97
N GLU A 451 -4.09 54.47 -4.82
CA GLU A 451 -4.37 54.72 -6.23
C GLU A 451 -3.25 54.14 -7.09
N PHE A 452 -3.58 53.37 -8.12
CA PHE A 452 -2.60 53.02 -9.15
C PHE A 452 -2.71 54.01 -10.31
N ILE A 453 -1.56 54.41 -10.85
CA ILE A 453 -1.44 55.32 -12.00
C ILE A 453 -0.75 54.56 -13.12
N VAL A 454 -1.49 54.21 -14.17
CA VAL A 454 -0.99 53.49 -15.34
C VAL A 454 -0.69 54.46 -16.47
N ALA A 455 0.59 54.64 -16.78
CA ALA A 455 1.06 55.50 -17.85
C ALA A 455 0.98 54.82 -19.23
N ASN A 456 1.00 55.61 -20.30
CA ASN A 456 0.88 55.18 -21.70
C ASN A 456 -0.38 54.34 -22.01
N SER A 457 -1.48 54.60 -21.31
CA SER A 457 -2.68 53.75 -21.31
C SER A 457 -3.70 54.07 -22.40
N SER A 458 -3.38 54.91 -23.39
CA SER A 458 -4.36 55.36 -24.40
C SER A 458 -4.94 54.24 -25.27
N SER A 459 -4.20 53.15 -25.48
CA SER A 459 -4.64 51.92 -26.17
C SER A 459 -5.08 50.81 -25.21
N MET A 460 -4.96 51.00 -23.90
CA MET A 460 -5.38 50.03 -22.88
C MET A 460 -6.91 49.98 -22.81
N ASN A 461 -7.51 48.79 -22.83
CA ASN A 461 -8.96 48.67 -22.85
C ASN A 461 -9.57 48.68 -21.45
N GLU A 462 -9.11 47.77 -20.59
CA GLU A 462 -9.70 47.55 -19.27
C GLU A 462 -8.63 47.16 -18.23
N ILE A 463 -8.94 47.36 -16.94
CA ILE A 463 -8.21 46.78 -15.81
C ILE A 463 -9.20 45.93 -15.01
N TRP A 464 -8.82 44.71 -14.68
CA TRP A 464 -9.65 43.79 -13.89
C TRP A 464 -9.07 43.59 -12.49
N ASP A 465 -9.88 43.70 -11.44
CA ASP A 465 -9.52 43.21 -10.09
C ASP A 465 -9.72 41.69 -10.06
N ILE A 466 -8.61 40.95 -10.03
CA ILE A 466 -8.55 39.49 -10.00
C ILE A 466 -8.16 38.96 -8.61
N SER A 467 -8.28 39.78 -7.57
CA SER A 467 -8.07 39.35 -6.18
C SER A 467 -9.06 38.23 -5.76
N SER A 468 -10.21 38.15 -6.45
CA SER A 468 -11.10 36.98 -6.46
C SER A 468 -11.21 36.46 -7.90
N PRO A 469 -10.41 35.46 -8.30
CA PRO A 469 -10.24 35.12 -9.71
C PRO A 469 -11.49 34.51 -10.37
N TYR A 470 -12.41 33.95 -9.58
CA TYR A 470 -13.68 33.40 -10.09
C TYR A 470 -14.76 34.48 -10.30
N ASN A 471 -14.64 35.62 -9.62
CA ASN A 471 -15.59 36.73 -9.72
C ASN A 471 -14.86 38.08 -9.89
N PRO A 472 -14.07 38.24 -10.96
CA PRO A 472 -13.34 39.47 -11.18
C PRO A 472 -14.29 40.63 -11.52
N THR A 473 -13.86 41.84 -11.19
CA THR A 473 -14.56 43.09 -11.54
C THR A 473 -13.71 43.91 -12.49
N TYR A 474 -14.30 44.83 -13.26
CA TYR A 474 -13.57 45.58 -14.29
C TYR A 474 -13.76 47.10 -14.21
N LEU A 475 -12.76 47.82 -14.71
CA LEU A 475 -12.80 49.26 -15.00
C LEU A 475 -12.39 49.48 -16.47
N VAL A 476 -13.06 50.41 -17.16
CA VAL A 476 -12.87 50.67 -18.61
C VAL A 476 -12.16 52.00 -18.83
N ASN A 477 -11.12 52.04 -19.66
CA ASN A 477 -10.52 53.30 -20.12
C ASN A 477 -11.30 53.90 -21.31
N SER A 478 -12.57 54.22 -21.09
CA SER A 478 -13.48 54.65 -22.17
C SER A 478 -13.09 55.96 -22.88
N ALA A 479 -12.28 56.80 -22.21
CA ALA A 479 -11.81 58.08 -22.75
C ALA A 479 -10.46 57.98 -23.47
N ASN A 480 -9.85 56.79 -23.54
CA ASN A 480 -8.50 56.57 -24.08
C ASN A 480 -7.47 57.52 -23.43
N ASN A 481 -7.58 57.70 -22.10
CA ASN A 481 -6.65 58.55 -21.36
C ASN A 481 -5.24 57.98 -21.47
N SER A 482 -4.24 58.83 -21.67
CA SER A 482 -2.82 58.43 -21.68
C SER A 482 -2.28 58.07 -20.29
N GLU A 483 -3.00 58.48 -19.24
CA GLU A 483 -2.76 58.12 -17.84
C GLU A 483 -4.09 57.64 -17.26
N PHE A 484 -4.13 56.42 -16.76
CA PHE A 484 -5.34 55.78 -16.24
C PHE A 484 -5.16 55.52 -14.75
N ASN A 485 -6.02 56.16 -13.94
CA ASN A 485 -5.91 56.17 -12.49
C ASN A 485 -7.12 55.45 -11.90
N PHE A 486 -6.89 54.58 -10.92
CA PHE A 486 -7.98 53.91 -10.21
C PHE A 486 -7.67 53.70 -8.73
N LYS A 487 -8.69 53.87 -7.89
CA LYS A 487 -8.60 53.80 -6.42
C LYS A 487 -9.02 52.46 -5.85
N PHE A 488 -8.41 52.08 -4.73
CA PHE A 488 -8.71 50.83 -4.01
C PHE A 488 -8.38 50.92 -2.51
N ASN A 489 -8.97 50.02 -1.71
CA ASN A 489 -8.69 49.93 -0.28
C ASN A 489 -7.36 49.22 -0.01
N LEU A 490 -6.51 49.81 0.82
CA LEU A 490 -5.26 49.21 1.33
C LEU A 490 -5.54 48.21 2.48
N GLY A 491 -4.53 47.41 2.84
CA GLY A 491 -4.60 46.50 4.00
C GLY A 491 -4.99 45.07 3.67
N SER A 492 -5.11 44.73 2.38
CA SER A 492 -5.31 43.36 1.91
C SER A 492 -4.52 43.13 0.63
N LYS A 493 -4.14 41.87 0.33
CA LYS A 493 -3.46 41.55 -0.93
C LYS A 493 -4.37 41.90 -2.10
N LYS A 494 -3.82 42.63 -3.07
CA LYS A 494 -4.50 43.02 -4.30
C LYS A 494 -3.73 42.54 -5.52
N LEU A 495 -4.47 42.00 -6.48
CA LEU A 495 -3.95 41.56 -7.76
C LEU A 495 -4.88 42.08 -8.85
N TYR A 496 -4.33 42.83 -9.79
CA TYR A 496 -5.07 43.34 -10.95
C TYR A 496 -4.49 42.77 -12.24
N GLN A 497 -5.30 42.71 -13.29
CA GLN A 497 -4.90 42.31 -14.64
C GLN A 497 -5.14 43.48 -15.58
N VAL A 498 -4.09 43.95 -16.26
CA VAL A 498 -4.21 44.87 -17.39
C VAL A 498 -4.68 44.10 -18.60
N VAL A 499 -5.70 44.61 -19.30
CA VAL A 499 -6.35 43.93 -20.42
C VAL A 499 -6.20 44.74 -21.70
N SER A 500 -5.56 44.12 -22.68
CA SER A 500 -5.46 44.58 -24.07
C SER A 500 -6.21 43.59 -24.96
N TYR A 501 -7.22 44.04 -25.70
CA TYR A 501 -8.00 43.16 -26.58
C TYR A 501 -7.20 42.64 -27.78
N ASN A 502 -6.09 43.31 -28.11
CA ASN A 502 -5.16 42.89 -29.14
C ASN A 502 -4.16 41.84 -28.65
N ASP A 503 -4.00 41.68 -27.32
CA ASP A 503 -3.11 40.70 -26.70
C ASP A 503 -3.90 39.77 -25.77
N THR A 504 -4.71 38.90 -26.38
CA THR A 504 -5.52 37.89 -25.68
C THR A 504 -5.06 36.50 -26.08
N TYR A 505 -5.03 35.58 -25.11
CA TYR A 505 -4.76 34.18 -25.39
C TYR A 505 -5.95 33.51 -26.09
N ARG A 506 -5.69 32.37 -26.74
CA ARG A 506 -6.72 31.52 -27.34
C ARG A 506 -6.70 30.14 -26.67
N PRO A 507 -7.86 29.61 -26.26
CA PRO A 507 -7.93 28.26 -25.73
C PRO A 507 -7.70 27.20 -26.81
N VAL A 508 -7.40 25.97 -26.37
CA VAL A 508 -7.24 24.81 -27.24
C VAL A 508 -8.51 23.97 -27.25
N ALA A 509 -9.08 23.75 -28.44
CA ALA A 509 -10.21 22.84 -28.61
C ALA A 509 -9.71 21.38 -28.55
N LEU A 510 -10.45 20.53 -27.85
CA LEU A 510 -10.12 19.11 -27.72
C LEU A 510 -10.71 18.31 -28.88
N SER A 511 -10.14 17.13 -29.16
CA SER A 511 -10.69 16.18 -30.14
C SER A 511 -12.12 15.74 -29.82
N ASN A 512 -12.43 15.63 -28.52
CA ASN A 512 -13.80 15.47 -28.01
C ASN A 512 -14.08 16.52 -26.93
N SER A 513 -14.78 17.58 -27.33
CA SER A 513 -15.20 18.65 -26.43
C SER A 513 -16.52 18.38 -25.73
N ASN A 514 -17.36 17.43 -26.17
CA ASN A 514 -18.63 17.16 -25.49
C ASN A 514 -18.38 16.44 -24.16
N VAL A 515 -19.10 16.85 -23.11
CA VAL A 515 -19.02 16.23 -21.78
C VAL A 515 -20.39 15.61 -21.46
N GLU A 516 -20.38 14.32 -21.16
CA GLU A 516 -21.59 13.61 -20.75
C GLU A 516 -22.06 14.07 -19.37
N ASN A 517 -23.38 14.09 -19.16
CA ASN A 517 -23.93 14.45 -17.86
C ASN A 517 -23.61 13.36 -16.83
N GLN A 518 -23.23 13.78 -15.63
CA GLN A 518 -22.89 12.89 -14.51
C GLN A 518 -23.25 13.53 -13.17
N ASN A 519 -23.51 12.69 -12.17
CA ASN A 519 -23.98 13.14 -10.86
C ASN A 519 -23.51 12.22 -9.73
N LEU A 520 -22.19 12.05 -9.60
CA LEU A 520 -21.60 11.22 -8.56
C LEU A 520 -22.03 11.70 -7.17
N LYS A 521 -21.93 13.01 -6.89
CA LYS A 521 -22.34 13.60 -5.61
C LYS A 521 -23.79 13.26 -5.21
N GLY A 522 -24.73 13.41 -6.15
CA GLY A 522 -26.15 13.16 -5.88
C GLY A 522 -26.56 11.68 -5.83
N THR A 523 -25.74 10.77 -6.38
CA THR A 523 -26.09 9.35 -6.56
C THR A 523 -25.26 8.38 -5.72
N ILE A 524 -24.15 8.82 -5.12
CA ILE A 524 -23.25 7.93 -4.36
C ILE A 524 -23.96 7.21 -3.20
N PHE A 525 -24.91 7.88 -2.54
CA PHE A 525 -25.74 7.32 -1.47
C PHE A 525 -27.03 6.66 -1.95
N GLN A 526 -27.26 6.49 -3.25
CA GLN A 526 -28.48 5.86 -3.76
C GLN A 526 -28.27 4.37 -3.99
N ASN A 527 -29.18 3.52 -3.50
CA ASN A 527 -29.21 2.12 -3.88
C ASN A 527 -29.77 1.94 -5.32
N THR A 528 -29.91 0.70 -5.78
CA THR A 528 -30.44 0.40 -7.14
C THR A 528 -31.89 0.87 -7.36
N GLN A 529 -32.63 1.18 -6.30
CA GLN A 529 -34.00 1.67 -6.31
C GLN A 529 -34.07 3.21 -6.16
N GLY A 530 -32.93 3.89 -6.00
CA GLY A 530 -32.88 5.34 -5.79
C GLY A 530 -33.08 5.79 -4.34
N GLU A 531 -33.07 4.86 -3.37
CA GLU A 531 -33.24 5.19 -1.95
C GLU A 531 -31.89 5.43 -1.27
N PHE A 532 -31.88 6.29 -0.25
CA PHE A 532 -30.68 6.60 0.52
C PHE A 532 -30.14 5.35 1.24
N GLN A 533 -28.83 5.10 1.13
CA GLN A 533 -28.10 4.03 1.77
C GLN A 533 -26.66 4.48 2.06
N ASP A 534 -26.24 4.38 3.32
CA ASP A 534 -24.86 4.66 3.73
C ASP A 534 -23.87 3.68 3.08
N VAL A 535 -22.65 4.16 2.85
CA VAL A 535 -21.59 3.41 2.15
C VAL A 535 -20.56 2.91 3.16
N ASP A 536 -20.35 1.59 3.21
CA ASP A 536 -19.35 0.97 4.09
C ASP A 536 -17.95 0.96 3.48
N TYR A 537 -17.88 0.77 2.17
CA TYR A 537 -16.66 0.50 1.43
C TYR A 537 -16.70 1.16 0.04
N ILE A 538 -15.69 1.96 -0.28
CA ILE A 538 -15.45 2.48 -1.63
C ILE A 538 -14.24 1.81 -2.27
N ILE A 539 -14.38 1.39 -3.52
CA ILE A 539 -13.28 0.95 -4.38
C ILE A 539 -13.10 2.00 -5.48
N ILE A 540 -11.92 2.63 -5.52
CA ILE A 540 -11.55 3.62 -6.54
C ILE A 540 -10.68 2.94 -7.59
N SER A 541 -11.07 3.04 -8.86
CA SER A 541 -10.38 2.34 -9.96
C SER A 541 -10.54 3.08 -11.28
N PRO A 542 -9.57 3.13 -12.20
CA PRO A 542 -9.82 3.69 -13.53
C PRO A 542 -10.81 2.84 -14.32
N LYS A 543 -11.45 3.43 -15.34
CA LYS A 543 -12.45 2.74 -16.19
C LYS A 543 -11.95 1.42 -16.79
N ILE A 544 -10.66 1.33 -17.10
CA ILE A 544 -10.05 0.11 -17.67
C ILE A 544 -10.07 -1.09 -16.71
N LEU A 545 -10.08 -0.86 -15.39
CA LEU A 545 -10.07 -1.91 -14.36
C LEU A 545 -11.42 -2.11 -13.66
N ILE A 546 -12.41 -1.26 -13.95
CA ILE A 546 -13.70 -1.19 -13.24
C ILE A 546 -14.44 -2.54 -13.18
N GLY A 547 -14.31 -3.38 -14.21
CA GLY A 547 -14.96 -4.69 -14.25
C GLY A 547 -14.45 -5.66 -13.18
N GLN A 548 -13.15 -5.59 -12.85
CA GLN A 548 -12.56 -6.42 -11.77
C GLN A 548 -12.81 -5.79 -10.40
N ALA A 549 -12.83 -4.46 -10.30
CA ALA A 549 -13.23 -3.76 -9.08
C ALA A 549 -14.68 -4.10 -8.68
N GLU A 550 -15.62 -4.19 -9.64
CA GLU A 550 -16.99 -4.64 -9.37
C GLU A 550 -17.08 -6.13 -9.00
N ARG A 551 -16.20 -6.99 -9.54
CA ARG A 551 -16.10 -8.38 -9.06
C ARG A 551 -15.70 -8.42 -7.58
N LEU A 552 -14.69 -7.65 -7.18
CA LEU A 552 -14.29 -7.53 -5.77
C LEU A 552 -15.44 -6.99 -4.91
N ALA A 553 -16.12 -5.94 -5.35
CA ALA A 553 -17.29 -5.40 -4.65
C ALA A 553 -18.39 -6.45 -4.41
N ASN A 554 -18.67 -7.29 -5.43
CA ASN A 554 -19.66 -8.35 -5.33
C ASN A 554 -19.29 -9.45 -4.32
N ILE A 555 -17.99 -9.72 -4.13
CA ILE A 555 -17.53 -10.63 -3.06
C ILE A 555 -17.97 -10.08 -1.71
N HIS A 556 -17.71 -8.81 -1.39
CA HIS A 556 -18.08 -8.26 -0.07
C HIS A 556 -19.57 -8.02 0.11
N ARG A 557 -20.29 -7.63 -0.96
CA ARG A 557 -21.76 -7.54 -0.93
C ARG A 557 -22.38 -8.89 -0.53
N SER A 558 -21.81 -10.01 -0.98
CA SER A 558 -22.34 -11.37 -0.74
C SER A 558 -21.76 -12.08 0.50
N LYS A 559 -20.46 -11.91 0.79
CA LYS A 559 -19.74 -12.63 1.86
C LYS A 559 -19.70 -11.85 3.17
N ASN A 560 -19.71 -10.51 3.12
CA ASN A 560 -19.52 -9.66 4.29
C ASN A 560 -20.68 -8.69 4.55
N ASN A 561 -21.71 -8.71 3.69
CA ASN A 561 -22.88 -7.83 3.77
C ASN A 561 -22.50 -6.33 3.85
N LEU A 562 -21.46 -5.92 3.14
CA LEU A 562 -21.03 -4.53 3.06
C LEU A 562 -21.78 -3.81 1.93
N VAL A 563 -22.15 -2.54 2.15
CA VAL A 563 -22.58 -1.65 1.07
C VAL A 563 -21.33 -1.12 0.36
N VAL A 564 -21.02 -1.71 -0.80
CA VAL A 564 -19.83 -1.37 -1.59
C VAL A 564 -20.18 -0.52 -2.80
N LYS A 565 -19.46 0.58 -3.00
CA LYS A 565 -19.52 1.42 -4.20
C LYS A 565 -18.21 1.38 -4.95
N VAL A 566 -18.26 1.13 -6.26
CA VAL A 566 -17.10 1.27 -7.14
C VAL A 566 -17.25 2.58 -7.90
N VAL A 567 -16.17 3.38 -7.91
CA VAL A 567 -16.19 4.72 -8.52
C VAL A 567 -14.94 4.89 -9.37
N ASP A 568 -15.14 5.40 -10.59
CA ASP A 568 -14.03 5.66 -11.49
C ASP A 568 -13.34 7.01 -11.28
N LEU A 569 -12.02 7.03 -11.48
CA LEU A 569 -11.19 8.22 -11.32
C LEU A 569 -11.64 9.36 -12.24
N GLU A 570 -12.01 9.03 -13.48
CA GLU A 570 -12.39 10.01 -14.49
C GLU A 570 -13.66 10.79 -14.08
N THR A 571 -14.65 10.11 -13.51
CA THR A 571 -15.85 10.72 -12.92
C THR A 571 -15.51 11.60 -11.72
N ILE A 572 -14.64 11.12 -10.81
CA ILE A 572 -14.18 11.90 -9.65
C ILE A 572 -13.50 13.18 -10.12
N TYR A 573 -12.55 13.09 -11.05
CA TYR A 573 -11.79 14.26 -11.49
C TYR A 573 -12.69 15.32 -12.12
N GLN A 574 -13.63 14.92 -12.98
CA GLN A 574 -14.56 15.85 -13.60
C GLN A 574 -15.41 16.64 -12.59
N GLU A 575 -15.83 16.03 -11.47
CA GLU A 575 -16.64 16.71 -10.45
C GLU A 575 -15.84 17.44 -9.36
N PHE A 576 -14.70 16.90 -8.95
CA PHE A 576 -13.96 17.35 -7.76
C PHE A 576 -12.62 18.05 -8.07
N SER A 577 -12.14 18.02 -9.32
CA SER A 577 -10.89 18.68 -9.74
C SER A 577 -10.97 19.32 -11.14
N SER A 578 -12.17 19.68 -11.58
CA SER A 578 -12.42 20.26 -12.91
C SER A 578 -11.89 19.42 -14.07
N GLY A 579 -11.81 18.10 -13.92
CA GLY A 579 -11.34 17.15 -14.93
C GLY A 579 -9.83 16.96 -15.00
N MET A 580 -9.06 17.64 -14.15
CA MET A 580 -7.62 17.40 -14.02
C MET A 580 -7.37 16.21 -13.10
N GLN A 581 -6.36 15.39 -13.40
CA GLN A 581 -5.84 14.46 -12.40
C GLN A 581 -5.35 15.29 -11.20
N ASP A 582 -5.85 15.01 -10.00
CA ASP A 582 -5.40 15.63 -8.75
C ASP A 582 -5.78 14.73 -7.57
N ILE A 583 -4.80 14.44 -6.70
CA ILE A 583 -5.01 13.54 -5.55
C ILE A 583 -5.96 14.14 -4.51
N ALA A 584 -5.99 15.47 -4.35
CA ALA A 584 -6.91 16.10 -3.43
C ALA A 584 -8.35 16.06 -3.96
N GLY A 585 -8.56 15.92 -5.28
CA GLY A 585 -9.88 15.61 -5.85
C GLY A 585 -10.43 14.25 -5.39
N ILE A 586 -9.57 13.23 -5.30
CA ILE A 586 -9.91 11.91 -4.76
C ILE A 586 -10.24 12.00 -3.27
N ARG A 587 -9.36 12.62 -2.49
CA ARG A 587 -9.59 12.84 -1.05
C ARG A 587 -10.87 13.63 -0.79
N ASN A 588 -11.13 14.68 -1.58
CA ASN A 588 -12.36 15.47 -1.50
C ASN A 588 -13.62 14.64 -1.69
N PHE A 589 -13.62 13.73 -2.66
CA PHE A 589 -14.73 12.81 -2.87
C PHE A 589 -14.94 11.89 -1.66
N ILE A 590 -13.86 11.31 -1.11
CA ILE A 590 -13.95 10.43 0.05
C ILE A 590 -14.46 11.19 1.28
N LYS A 591 -13.93 12.39 1.52
CA LYS A 591 -14.38 13.29 2.59
C LYS A 591 -15.85 13.68 2.42
N TYR A 592 -16.28 13.97 1.19
CA TYR A 592 -17.68 14.23 0.89
C TYR A 592 -18.58 13.07 1.33
N VAL A 593 -18.18 11.82 1.07
CA VAL A 593 -18.92 10.64 1.54
C VAL A 593 -18.85 10.49 3.06
N TYR A 594 -17.68 10.70 3.67
CA TYR A 594 -17.51 10.62 5.13
C TYR A 594 -18.37 11.63 5.89
N ASP A 595 -18.45 12.88 5.41
CA ASP A 595 -19.19 13.96 6.05
C ASP A 595 -20.72 13.85 5.87
N ASN A 596 -21.19 13.10 4.87
CA ASN A 596 -22.61 12.95 4.50
C ASN A 596 -23.26 11.63 4.96
N ALA A 597 -22.57 10.82 5.75
CA ALA A 597 -23.18 9.64 6.36
C ALA A 597 -24.37 10.02 7.26
N SER A 598 -25.40 9.18 7.32
CA SER A 598 -26.62 9.47 8.08
C SER A 598 -26.39 9.58 9.59
N SER A 599 -25.35 8.92 10.10
CA SER A 599 -24.83 9.06 11.45
C SER A 599 -23.34 8.74 11.49
N ILE A 600 -22.70 9.13 12.59
CA ILE A 600 -21.27 8.95 12.83
C ILE A 600 -20.83 7.48 12.73
N ASP A 601 -21.60 6.54 13.28
CA ASP A 601 -21.32 5.10 13.25
C ASP A 601 -21.55 4.46 11.87
N LYS A 602 -22.13 5.22 10.93
CA LYS A 602 -22.39 4.81 9.54
C LYS A 602 -21.42 5.41 8.53
N ARG A 603 -20.39 6.11 9.00
CA ARG A 603 -19.31 6.59 8.16
C ARG A 603 -18.59 5.43 7.46
N ILE A 604 -18.10 5.71 6.26
CA ILE A 604 -17.29 4.79 5.47
C ILE A 604 -16.13 4.22 6.30
N ARG A 605 -15.93 2.91 6.18
CA ARG A 605 -14.95 2.15 6.97
C ARG A 605 -13.72 1.74 6.17
N TYR A 606 -13.93 1.43 4.89
CA TYR A 606 -12.89 0.89 4.01
C TYR A 606 -12.74 1.71 2.73
N LEU A 607 -11.50 1.90 2.30
CA LEU A 607 -11.16 2.49 1.02
C LEU A 607 -10.12 1.63 0.30
N CYS A 608 -10.45 1.17 -0.91
CA CYS A 608 -9.51 0.44 -1.75
C CYS A 608 -9.05 1.29 -2.93
N MET A 609 -7.74 1.48 -3.02
CA MET A 609 -7.06 2.02 -4.20
C MET A 609 -6.80 0.85 -5.17
N PHE A 610 -7.65 0.67 -6.17
CA PHE A 610 -7.60 -0.48 -7.08
C PHE A 610 -6.79 -0.13 -8.34
N GLY A 611 -5.47 -0.21 -8.20
CA GLY A 611 -4.49 0.04 -9.24
C GLY A 611 -3.10 0.26 -8.63
N ASP A 612 -2.08 0.07 -9.47
CA ASP A 612 -0.70 0.41 -9.13
C ASP A 612 -0.47 1.94 -9.04
N ALA A 613 0.67 2.37 -8.50
CA ALA A 613 1.07 3.79 -8.44
C ALA A 613 2.48 4.01 -9.00
N SER A 614 2.89 5.27 -9.04
CA SER A 614 4.25 5.66 -9.45
C SER A 614 4.65 6.99 -8.81
N PHE A 615 5.95 7.24 -8.68
CA PHE A 615 6.51 8.55 -8.36
C PHE A 615 6.21 9.61 -9.45
N ASP A 616 5.75 9.18 -10.64
CA ASP A 616 5.48 10.04 -11.79
C ASP A 616 4.00 10.13 -12.14
N TYR A 617 3.37 11.22 -11.71
CA TYR A 617 1.96 11.50 -12.02
C TYR A 617 1.67 11.75 -13.51
N LYS A 618 2.63 12.28 -14.28
CA LYS A 618 2.37 12.82 -15.64
C LYS A 618 2.89 11.94 -16.77
N ASP A 619 3.24 10.69 -16.48
CA ASP A 619 3.67 9.73 -17.52
C ASP A 619 4.89 10.20 -18.34
N ARG A 620 5.87 10.78 -17.64
CA ARG A 620 7.17 11.22 -18.17
C ARG A 620 8.15 10.05 -18.33
N VAL A 621 8.08 9.03 -17.47
CA VAL A 621 8.97 7.84 -17.55
C VAL A 621 8.38 6.74 -18.42
N ASN A 622 9.25 6.00 -19.10
CA ASN A 622 8.81 4.88 -19.94
C ASN A 622 8.32 3.71 -19.08
N GLY A 623 7.17 3.13 -19.43
CA GLY A 623 6.58 2.01 -18.69
C GLY A 623 5.97 2.43 -17.35
N ASN A 624 5.54 3.69 -17.22
CA ASN A 624 4.93 4.19 -16.00
C ASN A 624 3.73 3.36 -15.54
N THR A 625 3.54 3.27 -14.22
CA THR A 625 2.49 2.48 -13.56
C THR A 625 1.56 3.35 -12.69
N ASN A 626 1.45 4.65 -12.99
CA ASN A 626 0.49 5.54 -12.31
C ASN A 626 -0.97 5.24 -12.73
N ILE A 627 -1.53 4.13 -12.24
CA ILE A 627 -2.89 3.67 -12.54
C ILE A 627 -3.92 4.29 -11.59
N VAL A 628 -3.60 4.31 -10.30
CA VAL A 628 -4.33 5.04 -9.26
C VAL A 628 -3.30 5.81 -8.43
N PRO A 629 -3.24 7.15 -8.51
CA PRO A 629 -2.19 7.92 -7.86
C PRO A 629 -2.26 7.80 -6.33
N ALA A 630 -1.10 7.90 -5.69
CA ALA A 630 -0.96 8.00 -4.24
C ALA A 630 -0.44 9.38 -3.84
N TRP A 631 -0.37 9.70 -2.55
CA TRP A 631 0.32 10.92 -2.11
C TRP A 631 1.84 10.69 -2.08
N LEU A 632 2.61 11.66 -2.55
CA LEU A 632 4.09 11.62 -2.55
C LEU A 632 4.65 12.79 -1.76
N SER A 633 5.67 12.57 -0.93
CA SER A 633 6.31 13.65 -0.16
C SER A 633 7.06 14.66 -1.03
N ILE A 634 7.16 15.90 -0.54
CA ILE A 634 8.00 16.93 -1.14
C ILE A 634 9.49 16.60 -1.04
N ASN A 635 9.93 16.03 0.09
CA ASN A 635 11.27 15.46 0.19
C ASN A 635 11.40 14.34 -0.85
N SER A 636 12.44 14.41 -1.69
CA SER A 636 12.64 13.54 -2.84
C SER A 636 14.05 12.93 -2.88
N PHE A 637 14.80 13.02 -1.77
CA PHE A 637 16.20 12.55 -1.70
C PHE A 637 16.45 11.54 -0.60
N SER A 638 15.74 11.64 0.53
CA SER A 638 16.00 10.80 1.70
C SER A 638 15.32 9.44 1.58
N LEU A 639 16.06 8.34 1.71
CA LEU A 639 15.50 6.98 1.70
C LEU A 639 14.63 6.65 2.93
N THR A 640 14.73 7.46 4.00
CA THR A 640 13.96 7.29 5.24
C THR A 640 12.85 8.33 5.42
N SER A 641 12.92 9.47 4.71
CA SER A 641 12.00 10.61 4.85
C SER A 641 11.31 11.03 3.53
N SER A 642 11.72 10.50 2.38
CA SER A 642 11.00 10.62 1.11
C SER A 642 10.12 9.40 0.93
N PHE A 643 8.80 9.56 0.99
CA PHE A 643 7.87 8.45 1.00
C PHE A 643 6.59 8.73 0.22
N ILE A 644 5.98 7.63 -0.20
CA ILE A 644 4.63 7.55 -0.74
C ILE A 644 3.67 7.17 0.40
N SER A 645 2.40 7.59 0.34
CA SER A 645 1.38 7.17 1.32
C SER A 645 -0.03 7.19 0.74
N ASP A 646 -0.83 6.18 1.05
CA ASP A 646 -2.28 6.21 0.84
C ASP A 646 -3.04 6.78 2.06
N ASP A 647 -2.33 7.05 3.16
CA ASP A 647 -2.96 7.52 4.39
C ASP A 647 -3.67 8.87 4.18
N PHE A 648 -3.16 9.70 3.26
CA PHE A 648 -3.76 10.97 2.86
C PHE A 648 -5.25 10.85 2.51
N PHE A 649 -5.67 9.74 1.90
CA PHE A 649 -7.05 9.51 1.50
C PHE A 649 -7.97 9.05 2.65
N GLY A 650 -7.40 8.73 3.82
CA GLY A 650 -8.12 8.29 5.02
C GLY A 650 -8.16 9.31 6.16
N MET A 651 -7.61 10.51 5.96
CA MET A 651 -7.55 11.62 6.93
C MET A 651 -8.71 12.60 6.71
N MET A 652 -9.76 12.56 7.54
CA MET A 652 -11.04 13.21 7.23
C MET A 652 -11.32 14.49 8.01
N ASP A 653 -10.51 14.83 9.02
CA ASP A 653 -10.73 16.03 9.84
C ASP A 653 -10.32 17.32 9.12
N GLU A 654 -10.96 18.45 9.48
CA GLU A 654 -10.74 19.76 8.86
C GLU A 654 -9.26 20.23 8.88
N ASN A 655 -8.50 19.86 9.91
CA ASN A 655 -7.11 20.30 10.09
C ASN A 655 -6.06 19.29 9.58
N GLU A 656 -6.47 18.29 8.80
CA GLU A 656 -5.59 17.23 8.30
C GLU A 656 -5.33 17.29 6.80
N GLY A 657 -4.29 16.59 6.35
CA GLY A 657 -3.92 16.40 4.95
C GLY A 657 -2.53 16.95 4.59
N THR A 658 -1.88 17.63 5.53
CA THR A 658 -0.48 18.11 5.36
C THR A 658 0.56 17.03 5.64
N MET A 659 0.13 15.87 6.14
CA MET A 659 0.98 14.76 6.54
C MET A 659 1.96 15.19 7.65
N ILE A 660 1.47 15.83 8.70
CA ILE A 660 2.23 16.06 9.95
C ILE A 660 1.88 15.02 11.02
N ASN A 661 2.65 14.84 12.09
CA ASN A 661 2.35 13.83 13.12
C ASN A 661 0.99 14.04 13.80
N GLY A 662 0.47 15.27 13.78
CA GLY A 662 -0.88 15.61 14.22
C GLY A 662 -1.99 14.86 13.45
N ASP A 663 -1.80 14.59 12.16
CA ASP A 663 -2.83 13.95 11.32
C ASP A 663 -3.03 12.47 11.69
N LYS A 664 -4.27 12.00 11.64
CA LYS A 664 -4.70 10.66 12.05
C LYS A 664 -5.59 10.01 10.98
N LEU A 665 -5.66 8.68 11.02
CA LEU A 665 -6.46 7.92 10.06
C LEU A 665 -7.85 7.56 10.61
N ASP A 666 -8.90 7.94 9.89
CA ASP A 666 -10.29 7.60 10.19
C ASP A 666 -10.76 6.32 9.47
N ILE A 667 -10.26 6.13 8.24
CA ILE A 667 -10.67 5.07 7.31
C ILE A 667 -9.52 4.07 7.14
N ALA A 668 -9.83 2.78 7.10
CA ALA A 668 -8.84 1.74 6.78
C ALA A 668 -8.62 1.70 5.27
N VAL A 669 -7.38 1.95 4.84
CA VAL A 669 -7.01 2.05 3.43
C VAL A 669 -6.18 0.84 3.01
N GLY A 670 -6.44 0.32 1.81
CA GLY A 670 -5.68 -0.77 1.20
C GLY A 670 -5.53 -0.60 -0.30
N ARG A 671 -4.51 -1.20 -0.90
CA ARG A 671 -4.21 -1.08 -2.33
C ARG A 671 -4.11 -2.42 -3.03
N ILE A 672 -4.81 -2.58 -4.16
CA ILE A 672 -4.61 -3.72 -5.07
C ILE A 672 -3.65 -3.28 -6.17
N LEU A 673 -2.44 -3.85 -6.18
CA LEU A 673 -1.43 -3.58 -7.21
C LEU A 673 -1.80 -4.29 -8.51
N ALA A 674 -2.43 -3.54 -9.42
CA ALA A 674 -2.80 -4.03 -10.74
C ALA A 674 -2.55 -2.96 -11.81
N GLN A 675 -1.80 -3.35 -12.84
CA GLN A 675 -1.40 -2.48 -13.94
C GLN A 675 -2.32 -2.59 -15.15
N ASN A 676 -3.04 -3.69 -15.27
CA ASN A 676 -3.89 -3.99 -16.43
C ASN A 676 -5.03 -4.98 -16.06
N PRO A 677 -6.05 -5.14 -16.94
CA PRO A 677 -7.20 -6.00 -16.65
C PRO A 677 -6.86 -7.47 -16.37
N MET A 678 -5.79 -8.00 -16.96
CA MET A 678 -5.39 -9.39 -16.73
C MET A 678 -4.82 -9.56 -15.31
N GLN A 679 -3.89 -8.71 -14.90
CA GLN A 679 -3.33 -8.76 -13.55
C GLN A 679 -4.40 -8.47 -12.49
N ALA A 680 -5.31 -7.53 -12.74
CA ALA A 680 -6.47 -7.30 -11.88
C ALA A 680 -7.35 -8.55 -11.73
N THR A 681 -7.54 -9.29 -12.82
CA THR A 681 -8.28 -10.57 -12.81
C THR A 681 -7.58 -11.58 -11.91
N GLU A 682 -6.26 -11.71 -12.03
CA GLU A 682 -5.43 -12.63 -11.22
C GLU A 682 -5.52 -12.29 -9.73
N MET A 683 -5.45 -11.01 -9.36
CA MET A 683 -5.54 -10.58 -7.96
C MET A 683 -6.94 -10.81 -7.36
N VAL A 684 -8.00 -10.53 -8.12
CA VAL A 684 -9.39 -10.79 -7.66
C VAL A 684 -9.67 -12.28 -7.56
N ASN A 685 -9.13 -13.12 -8.47
CA ASN A 685 -9.26 -14.57 -8.38
C ASN A 685 -8.63 -15.12 -7.09
N LYS A 686 -7.50 -14.57 -6.65
CA LYS A 686 -6.89 -14.92 -5.35
C LYS A 686 -7.81 -14.59 -4.18
N ILE A 687 -8.38 -13.39 -4.16
CA ILE A 687 -9.34 -12.97 -3.12
C ILE A 687 -10.57 -13.88 -3.11
N GLU A 688 -11.12 -14.21 -4.28
CA GLU A 688 -12.24 -15.14 -4.42
C GLU A 688 -11.89 -16.53 -3.87
N SER A 689 -10.67 -17.03 -4.16
CA SER A 689 -10.19 -18.34 -3.68
C SER A 689 -10.14 -18.45 -2.15
N TYR A 690 -9.92 -17.33 -1.46
CA TYR A 690 -9.86 -17.26 0.00
C TYR A 690 -11.20 -17.60 0.68
N TYR A 691 -12.32 -17.48 -0.03
CA TYR A 691 -13.67 -17.81 0.46
C TYR A 691 -14.20 -19.16 -0.04
N ASN A 692 -13.40 -19.92 -0.82
CA ASN A 692 -13.79 -21.24 -1.31
C ASN A 692 -13.64 -22.31 -0.23
N SER A 693 -14.39 -23.41 -0.34
CA SER A 693 -14.33 -24.52 0.62
C SER A 693 -12.94 -25.15 0.76
N ASN A 694 -12.11 -25.10 -0.30
CA ASN A 694 -10.73 -25.58 -0.28
C ASN A 694 -9.78 -24.70 0.55
N ALA A 695 -10.16 -23.47 0.86
CA ALA A 695 -9.37 -22.58 1.74
C ALA A 695 -9.61 -22.88 3.23
N TYR A 696 -10.58 -23.73 3.58
CA TYR A 696 -10.88 -24.12 4.95
C TYR A 696 -10.03 -25.34 5.32
N GLY A 697 -9.16 -25.18 6.32
CA GLY A 697 -8.27 -26.23 6.78
C GLY A 697 -7.51 -25.80 8.04
N ASN A 698 -6.86 -26.79 8.69
CA ASN A 698 -6.10 -26.60 9.92
C ASN A 698 -4.93 -25.61 9.81
N TRP A 699 -4.46 -25.29 8.59
CA TRP A 699 -3.51 -24.20 8.35
C TRP A 699 -3.98 -22.86 8.92
N ARG A 700 -5.30 -22.66 9.09
CA ARG A 700 -5.90 -21.50 9.74
C ARG A 700 -5.59 -21.38 11.23
N ASN A 701 -5.02 -22.42 11.84
CA ASN A 701 -4.50 -22.39 13.19
C ASN A 701 -2.98 -22.11 13.22
N ASN A 702 -2.27 -21.93 12.10
CA ASN A 702 -0.82 -21.79 12.12
C ASN A 702 -0.37 -20.31 12.05
N PHE A 703 0.63 -19.94 12.84
CA PHE A 703 1.30 -18.64 12.81
C PHE A 703 2.80 -18.85 12.64
N LEU A 704 3.39 -18.25 11.60
CA LEU A 704 4.81 -18.37 11.28
C LEU A 704 5.55 -17.08 11.65
N LEU A 705 6.61 -17.19 12.45
CA LEU A 705 7.54 -16.10 12.70
C LEU A 705 8.92 -16.43 12.17
N ILE A 706 9.54 -15.45 11.54
CA ILE A 706 10.88 -15.54 10.95
C ILE A 706 11.67 -14.33 11.45
N SER A 707 12.84 -14.56 12.03
CA SER A 707 13.76 -13.47 12.38
C SER A 707 15.06 -13.58 11.61
N ASP A 708 15.68 -12.43 11.39
CA ASP A 708 17.06 -12.32 10.90
C ASP A 708 18.08 -12.75 11.97
N ASP A 709 19.33 -12.96 11.57
CA ASP A 709 20.42 -13.31 12.48
C ASP A 709 21.04 -12.07 13.16
N VAL A 710 21.96 -12.29 14.11
CA VAL A 710 22.66 -11.19 14.80
C VAL A 710 24.00 -10.93 14.13
N ASP A 711 23.97 -10.25 12.99
CA ASP A 711 25.18 -9.78 12.30
C ASP A 711 25.96 -8.77 13.14
N ASP A 712 25.23 -7.89 13.83
CA ASP A 712 25.76 -6.79 14.64
C ASP A 712 24.95 -6.60 15.93
N LEU A 713 25.49 -5.83 16.89
CA LEU A 713 24.88 -5.65 18.21
C LEU A 713 23.44 -5.10 18.18
N SER A 714 23.09 -4.26 17.20
CA SER A 714 21.73 -3.71 17.05
C SER A 714 20.68 -4.78 16.73
N ASP A 715 21.12 -5.86 16.09
CA ASP A 715 20.25 -6.83 15.43
C ASP A 715 19.74 -7.87 16.44
N LYS A 716 20.37 -7.94 17.62
CA LYS A 716 19.88 -8.66 18.80
C LYS A 716 18.40 -8.39 19.07
N SER A 717 17.98 -7.12 18.97
CA SER A 717 16.60 -6.72 19.25
C SER A 717 15.58 -7.27 18.25
N LEU A 718 16.01 -7.62 17.03
CA LEU A 718 15.15 -8.18 15.98
C LEU A 718 14.68 -9.58 16.39
N GLN A 719 15.59 -10.44 16.84
CA GLN A 719 15.26 -11.79 17.30
C GLN A 719 14.46 -11.77 18.60
N GLU A 720 14.90 -10.99 19.59
CA GLU A 720 14.20 -10.87 20.88
C GLU A 720 12.77 -10.37 20.70
N THR A 721 12.55 -9.34 19.86
CA THR A 721 11.21 -8.81 19.59
C THR A 721 10.35 -9.83 18.86
N THR A 722 10.91 -10.56 17.90
CA THR A 722 10.19 -11.61 17.18
C THR A 722 9.72 -12.70 18.14
N ASP A 723 10.60 -13.18 19.04
CA ASP A 723 10.24 -14.18 20.04
C ASP A 723 9.18 -13.67 21.04
N LEU A 724 9.31 -12.42 21.49
CA LEU A 724 8.31 -11.79 22.36
C LEU A 724 6.92 -11.74 21.72
N ILE A 725 6.82 -11.36 20.44
CA ILE A 725 5.55 -11.36 19.70
C ILE A 725 4.98 -12.79 19.62
N ALA A 726 5.83 -13.78 19.40
CA ALA A 726 5.41 -15.18 19.36
C ALA A 726 4.76 -15.61 20.68
N GLU A 727 5.37 -15.26 21.82
CA GLU A 727 4.85 -15.59 23.15
C GLU A 727 3.59 -14.79 23.51
N ASP A 728 3.52 -13.50 23.15
CA ASP A 728 2.33 -12.68 23.36
C ASP A 728 1.12 -13.21 22.56
N VAL A 729 1.33 -13.58 21.28
CA VAL A 729 0.28 -14.17 20.44
C VAL A 729 -0.13 -15.53 20.99
N LYS A 730 0.82 -16.37 21.41
CA LYS A 730 0.53 -17.68 22.01
C LYS A 730 -0.27 -17.55 23.31
N ALA A 731 0.03 -16.56 24.15
CA ALA A 731 -0.70 -16.28 25.38
C ALA A 731 -2.12 -15.78 25.10
N SER A 732 -2.29 -14.91 24.09
CA SER A 732 -3.60 -14.33 23.74
C SER A 732 -4.48 -15.28 22.91
N LYS A 733 -3.88 -16.03 22.00
CA LYS A 733 -4.52 -16.93 21.03
C LYS A 733 -3.92 -18.34 21.11
N PRO A 734 -4.08 -19.04 22.25
CA PRO A 734 -3.47 -20.36 22.49
C PRO A 734 -3.87 -21.46 21.48
N PHE A 735 -4.97 -21.29 20.75
CA PHE A 735 -5.33 -22.20 19.66
C PHE A 735 -4.36 -22.12 18.46
N LEU A 736 -3.62 -21.01 18.31
CA LEU A 736 -2.63 -20.87 17.25
C LEU A 736 -1.40 -21.74 17.53
N ASN A 737 -0.92 -22.41 16.50
CA ASN A 737 0.30 -23.18 16.46
C ASN A 737 1.42 -22.28 15.95
N VAL A 738 2.25 -21.82 16.88
CA VAL A 738 3.30 -20.84 16.63
C VAL A 738 4.59 -21.56 16.23
N LYS A 739 4.98 -21.44 14.95
CA LYS A 739 6.25 -21.95 14.41
C LYS A 739 7.25 -20.80 14.35
N LYS A 740 8.39 -20.95 15.02
CA LYS A 740 9.47 -19.97 15.07
C LYS A 740 10.63 -20.44 14.19
N ILE A 741 11.08 -19.60 13.28
CA ILE A 741 12.28 -19.79 12.46
C ILE A 741 13.22 -18.62 12.75
N HIS A 742 14.05 -18.76 13.77
CA HIS A 742 15.16 -17.85 13.99
C HIS A 742 16.30 -18.30 13.06
N SER A 743 16.69 -17.50 12.07
CA SER A 743 17.72 -17.90 11.08
C SER A 743 19.01 -18.34 11.77
N ASP A 744 19.41 -17.62 12.82
CA ASP A 744 20.61 -17.90 13.63
C ASP A 744 20.52 -19.23 14.44
N SER A 745 19.38 -19.92 14.45
CA SER A 745 19.29 -21.28 15.01
C SER A 745 19.67 -22.39 14.03
N TYR A 746 19.94 -22.04 12.76
CA TYR A 746 20.41 -22.93 11.72
C TYR A 746 21.89 -22.66 11.41
N ALA A 747 22.58 -23.62 10.79
CA ALA A 747 23.99 -23.48 10.46
C ALA A 747 24.18 -22.58 9.23
N GLN A 748 24.93 -21.49 9.40
CA GLN A 748 25.28 -20.60 8.29
C GLN A 748 26.30 -21.28 7.36
N GLN A 749 26.10 -21.15 6.05
CA GLN A 749 27.00 -21.69 5.02
C GLN A 749 27.64 -20.57 4.21
N THR A 750 28.97 -20.54 4.15
CA THR A 750 29.71 -19.53 3.37
C THR A 750 30.05 -20.03 1.96
N SER A 751 29.77 -19.21 0.95
CA SER A 751 30.17 -19.46 -0.44
C SER A 751 30.86 -18.24 -1.06
N SER A 752 31.34 -18.37 -2.30
CA SER A 752 31.85 -17.21 -3.07
C SER A 752 30.80 -16.11 -3.32
N GLY A 753 29.51 -16.43 -3.13
CA GLY A 753 28.39 -15.49 -3.27
C GLY A 753 27.93 -14.83 -1.97
N GLY A 754 28.63 -15.05 -0.85
CA GLY A 754 28.24 -14.61 0.49
C GLY A 754 27.73 -15.74 1.38
N SER A 755 27.40 -15.39 2.64
CA SER A 755 26.76 -16.27 3.62
C SER A 755 25.31 -16.58 3.25
N ARG A 756 24.85 -17.79 3.56
CA ARG A 756 23.50 -18.28 3.27
C ARG A 756 23.01 -19.19 4.38
N TYR A 757 21.68 -19.30 4.50
CA TYR A 757 21.03 -20.33 5.30
C TYR A 757 20.09 -21.19 4.44
N PRO A 758 20.63 -22.16 3.66
CA PRO A 758 19.79 -23.01 2.80
C PRO A 758 18.68 -23.74 3.56
N GLU A 759 18.96 -24.22 4.78
CA GLU A 759 17.97 -24.89 5.62
C GLU A 759 16.85 -23.94 6.09
N VAL A 760 17.14 -22.64 6.24
CA VAL A 760 16.12 -21.63 6.55
C VAL A 760 15.26 -21.37 5.33
N ASN A 761 15.83 -21.30 4.13
CA ASN A 761 15.05 -21.21 2.89
C ASN A 761 14.05 -22.38 2.82
N ASP A 762 14.52 -23.62 3.00
CA ASP A 762 13.67 -24.81 2.94
C ASP A 762 12.59 -24.78 4.04
N ALA A 763 12.96 -24.46 5.29
CA ALA A 763 12.02 -24.37 6.40
C ALA A 763 10.92 -23.32 6.21
N ILE A 764 11.25 -22.16 5.62
CA ILE A 764 10.28 -21.12 5.25
C ILE A 764 9.33 -21.65 4.18
N PHE A 765 9.86 -22.24 3.10
CA PHE A 765 9.05 -22.78 2.01
C PHE A 765 8.07 -23.85 2.47
N ASP A 766 8.55 -24.84 3.22
CA ASP A 766 7.73 -25.92 3.75
C ASP A 766 6.63 -25.36 4.66
N ALA A 767 6.95 -24.41 5.55
CA ALA A 767 5.97 -23.79 6.43
C ALA A 767 4.88 -23.03 5.65
N LEU A 768 5.24 -22.33 4.56
CA LEU A 768 4.28 -21.60 3.72
C LEU A 768 3.38 -22.54 2.91
N GLU A 769 3.88 -23.69 2.47
CA GLU A 769 3.10 -24.69 1.72
C GLU A 769 2.15 -25.50 2.60
N VAL A 770 2.57 -25.79 3.83
CA VAL A 770 1.68 -26.27 4.90
C VAL A 770 0.59 -25.23 5.16
N GLY A 771 0.98 -23.96 5.22
CA GLY A 771 0.13 -22.78 5.31
C GLY A 771 0.07 -22.18 6.72
N ALA A 772 -0.01 -20.85 6.79
CA ALA A 772 -0.17 -20.06 8.01
C ALA A 772 -1.11 -18.87 7.78
N VAL A 773 -1.84 -18.42 8.81
CA VAL A 773 -2.71 -17.24 8.67
C VAL A 773 -1.91 -15.95 8.56
N VAL A 774 -0.80 -15.88 9.30
CA VAL A 774 0.13 -14.76 9.31
C VAL A 774 1.54 -15.31 9.20
N VAL A 775 2.35 -14.62 8.42
CA VAL A 775 3.80 -14.78 8.35
C VAL A 775 4.38 -13.45 8.80
N ASN A 776 5.02 -13.42 9.98
CA ASN A 776 5.69 -12.22 10.47
C ASN A 776 7.19 -12.39 10.30
N TYR A 777 7.78 -11.56 9.45
CA TYR A 777 9.21 -11.42 9.33
C TYR A 777 9.66 -10.10 9.93
N PHE A 778 10.65 -10.15 10.82
CA PHE A 778 11.31 -8.96 11.34
C PHE A 778 12.83 -9.10 11.28
N GLY A 779 13.45 -8.18 10.54
CA GLY A 779 14.81 -8.35 10.04
C GLY A 779 15.21 -7.30 9.01
N HIS A 780 16.43 -7.41 8.47
CA HIS A 780 16.88 -6.64 7.31
C HIS A 780 16.16 -7.10 6.04
N GLY A 781 16.15 -6.25 5.02
CA GLY A 781 15.44 -6.53 3.79
C GLY A 781 15.70 -5.47 2.75
N GLY A 782 15.22 -5.72 1.54
CA GLY A 782 15.32 -4.76 0.46
C GLY A 782 14.45 -5.16 -0.72
N GLU A 783 14.61 -4.42 -1.81
CA GLU A 783 13.81 -4.60 -3.02
C GLU A 783 13.92 -6.03 -3.60
N ASP A 784 15.00 -6.78 -3.32
CA ASP A 784 15.27 -8.11 -3.86
C ASP A 784 14.92 -9.29 -2.93
N GLY A 785 14.65 -9.06 -1.64
CA GLY A 785 14.37 -10.14 -0.68
C GLY A 785 14.52 -9.78 0.79
N LEU A 786 14.46 -10.81 1.64
CA LEU A 786 14.64 -10.76 3.09
C LEU A 786 16.03 -11.27 3.50
N ALA A 787 16.63 -10.62 4.49
CA ALA A 787 17.98 -10.85 5.02
C ALA A 787 19.11 -10.65 4.00
N LEU A 788 20.35 -10.40 4.47
CA LEU A 788 21.53 -10.33 3.60
C LEU A 788 21.88 -11.72 3.01
N GLU A 789 21.49 -12.76 3.74
CA GLU A 789 21.68 -14.19 3.51
C GLU A 789 20.63 -14.73 2.53
N ARG A 790 19.69 -13.89 2.08
CA ARG A 790 18.68 -14.20 1.06
C ARG A 790 17.80 -15.38 1.46
N ILE A 791 17.25 -15.33 2.66
CA ILE A 791 16.39 -16.39 3.20
C ILE A 791 15.03 -16.46 2.48
N PHE A 792 14.62 -15.38 1.80
CA PHE A 792 13.46 -15.37 0.90
C PHE A 792 13.58 -14.24 -0.14
N ASP A 793 13.77 -14.57 -1.42
CA ASP A 793 14.01 -13.61 -2.50
C ASP A 793 12.87 -13.49 -3.54
N LYS A 794 13.09 -12.70 -4.60
CA LYS A 794 12.14 -12.56 -5.73
C LYS A 794 11.78 -13.88 -6.41
N ILE A 795 12.77 -14.76 -6.61
CA ILE A 795 12.54 -16.05 -7.27
C ILE A 795 11.65 -16.88 -6.36
N ASN A 796 11.94 -16.87 -5.05
CA ASN A 796 11.14 -17.55 -4.06
C ASN A 796 9.68 -17.08 -4.07
N ALA A 797 9.46 -15.76 -4.10
CA ALA A 797 8.13 -15.16 -4.16
C ALA A 797 7.32 -15.61 -5.40
N GLN A 798 7.99 -15.76 -6.56
CA GLN A 798 7.36 -16.21 -7.81
C GLN A 798 7.11 -17.72 -7.84
N GLU A 799 7.96 -18.51 -7.20
CA GLU A 799 7.90 -19.98 -7.19
C GLU A 799 6.99 -20.53 -6.08
N LEU A 800 6.67 -19.73 -5.06
CA LEU A 800 5.79 -20.16 -3.96
C LEU A 800 4.44 -20.68 -4.48
N ASN A 801 4.04 -21.85 -4.01
CA ASN A 801 2.84 -22.54 -4.49
C ASN A 801 1.99 -23.07 -3.33
N ASN A 802 1.22 -22.17 -2.73
CA ASN A 802 0.33 -22.40 -1.58
C ASN A 802 -1.14 -22.11 -1.95
N PRO A 803 -1.73 -22.85 -2.92
CA PRO A 803 -3.07 -22.55 -3.42
C PRO A 803 -4.13 -22.66 -2.33
N ASN A 804 -5.00 -21.65 -2.23
CA ASN A 804 -6.04 -21.51 -1.20
C ASN A 804 -5.52 -21.35 0.25
N LYS A 805 -4.21 -21.31 0.48
CA LYS A 805 -3.57 -21.12 1.80
C LYS A 805 -2.79 -19.81 1.84
N LEU A 806 -3.46 -18.73 1.46
CA LEU A 806 -2.86 -17.43 1.24
C LEU A 806 -2.71 -16.68 2.57
N SER A 807 -1.48 -16.38 2.97
CA SER A 807 -1.15 -15.75 4.26
C SER A 807 -1.16 -14.22 4.20
N CYS A 808 -1.41 -13.56 5.33
CA CYS A 808 -1.03 -12.17 5.52
C CYS A 808 0.45 -12.10 5.87
N PHE A 809 1.27 -11.42 5.07
CA PHE A 809 2.68 -11.22 5.36
C PHE A 809 2.89 -9.88 6.06
N VAL A 810 3.51 -9.90 7.23
CA VAL A 810 4.00 -8.71 7.95
C VAL A 810 5.50 -8.63 7.71
N THR A 811 5.93 -7.62 6.96
CA THR A 811 7.32 -7.38 6.54
C THR A 811 7.67 -5.92 6.82
N VAL A 812 7.75 -5.57 8.11
CA VAL A 812 8.18 -4.23 8.54
C VAL A 812 9.71 -4.17 8.47
N THR A 813 10.21 -4.15 7.23
CA THR A 813 11.62 -4.14 6.85
C THR A 813 11.83 -3.18 5.67
N CYS A 814 13.06 -2.81 5.34
CA CYS A 814 13.37 -1.80 4.33
C CYS A 814 12.90 -2.22 2.92
N GLU A 815 12.18 -1.32 2.23
CA GLU A 815 11.96 -1.32 0.76
C GLU A 815 11.43 -2.63 0.10
N PHE A 816 10.86 -3.55 0.88
CA PHE A 816 10.44 -4.86 0.38
C PHE A 816 9.34 -4.78 -0.69
N THR A 817 8.49 -3.74 -0.64
CA THR A 817 7.40 -3.50 -1.59
C THR A 817 7.40 -2.06 -2.10
N LYS A 818 8.48 -1.64 -2.76
CA LYS A 818 8.64 -0.30 -3.36
C LYS A 818 7.89 -0.15 -4.68
N PHE A 819 6.57 -0.32 -4.63
CA PHE A 819 5.68 -0.35 -5.80
C PHE A 819 5.58 0.97 -6.56
N ASP A 820 6.08 2.07 -6.01
CA ASP A 820 6.05 3.39 -6.66
C ASP A 820 7.17 3.60 -7.68
N ASN A 821 8.07 2.63 -7.87
CA ASN A 821 9.08 2.67 -8.91
C ASN A 821 8.76 1.68 -10.05
N PRO A 822 8.09 2.13 -11.14
CA PRO A 822 7.72 1.27 -12.28
C PRO A 822 8.91 0.55 -12.94
N LEU A 823 10.14 1.06 -12.75
CA LEU A 823 11.34 0.56 -13.42
C LEU A 823 11.98 -0.62 -12.68
N ARG A 824 11.52 -0.93 -11.45
CA ARG A 824 12.13 -1.98 -10.62
C ARG A 824 11.11 -2.69 -9.74
N PRO A 825 10.43 -3.72 -10.27
CA PRO A 825 9.58 -4.59 -9.47
C PRO A 825 10.34 -5.27 -8.32
N THR A 826 9.71 -5.34 -7.16
CA THR A 826 10.27 -5.83 -5.88
C THR A 826 9.83 -7.25 -5.51
N ALA A 827 10.50 -7.85 -4.52
CA ALA A 827 10.13 -9.17 -3.99
C ALA A 827 8.70 -9.19 -3.42
N GLY A 828 8.29 -8.14 -2.71
CA GLY A 828 6.94 -8.00 -2.19
C GLY A 828 5.88 -7.91 -3.30
N GLU A 829 6.15 -7.16 -4.37
CA GLU A 829 5.26 -7.11 -5.54
C GLU A 829 5.08 -8.49 -6.18
N TYR A 830 6.17 -9.23 -6.40
CA TYR A 830 6.07 -10.60 -6.94
C TYR A 830 5.34 -11.57 -6.00
N LEU A 831 5.50 -11.42 -4.69
CA LEU A 831 4.80 -12.22 -3.69
C LEU A 831 3.29 -11.96 -3.74
N PHE A 832 2.89 -10.71 -3.93
CA PHE A 832 1.49 -10.35 -4.12
C PHE A 832 0.96 -10.81 -5.49
N TRP A 833 1.73 -10.62 -6.57
CA TRP A 833 1.35 -10.97 -7.94
C TRP A 833 1.42 -12.45 -8.28
N ASN A 834 1.94 -13.29 -7.39
CA ASN A 834 1.94 -14.74 -7.59
C ASN A 834 0.49 -15.22 -7.86
N LYS A 835 0.29 -15.97 -8.95
CA LYS A 835 -1.05 -16.29 -9.50
C LYS A 835 -1.69 -17.51 -8.86
N ILE A 836 -0.87 -18.43 -8.35
CA ILE A 836 -1.30 -19.74 -7.82
C ILE A 836 -1.08 -19.86 -6.31
N GLY A 837 -0.37 -18.89 -5.72
CA GLY A 837 -0.04 -18.81 -4.31
C GLY A 837 0.30 -17.37 -3.88
N GLY A 838 1.34 -17.24 -3.07
CA GLY A 838 1.79 -15.96 -2.52
C GLY A 838 1.00 -15.52 -1.29
N ALA A 839 0.95 -14.20 -1.12
CA ALA A 839 0.22 -13.55 -0.03
C ALA A 839 -1.22 -13.23 -0.41
N ILE A 840 -2.15 -13.25 0.56
CA ILE A 840 -3.47 -12.62 0.39
C ILE A 840 -3.37 -11.09 0.59
N ALA A 841 -2.49 -10.67 1.48
CA ALA A 841 -2.21 -9.29 1.80
C ALA A 841 -0.78 -9.13 2.35
N LEU A 842 -0.21 -7.93 2.20
CA LEU A 842 1.06 -7.52 2.79
C LEU A 842 0.83 -6.32 3.70
N ILE A 843 1.35 -6.39 4.93
CA ILE A 843 1.64 -5.24 5.78
C ILE A 843 3.15 -5.01 5.68
N THR A 844 3.56 -4.07 4.85
CA THR A 844 4.94 -4.00 4.32
C THR A 844 5.39 -2.56 4.18
N THR A 845 6.66 -2.31 3.86
CA THR A 845 7.17 -0.96 3.66
C THR A 845 7.60 -0.66 2.23
N THR A 846 7.60 0.63 1.89
CA THR A 846 8.09 1.17 0.62
C THR A 846 9.48 1.80 0.71
N ARG A 847 10.03 1.96 1.92
CA ARG A 847 11.22 2.78 2.23
C ARG A 847 12.02 2.19 3.39
N GLN A 848 13.17 2.77 3.68
CA GLN A 848 13.98 2.36 4.82
C GLN A 848 13.32 2.77 6.14
N ILE A 849 13.33 1.88 7.13
CA ILE A 849 12.71 2.07 8.45
C ILE A 849 13.74 1.78 9.55
N PHE A 850 13.75 2.58 10.63
CA PHE A 850 14.64 2.32 11.75
C PHE A 850 14.17 1.13 12.60
N ILE A 851 15.12 0.35 13.11
CA ILE A 851 14.85 -0.86 13.92
C ILE A 851 13.91 -0.55 15.10
N ASN A 852 14.17 0.52 15.86
CA ASN A 852 13.34 0.90 17.01
C ASN A 852 11.88 1.20 16.62
N VAL A 853 11.65 1.81 15.45
CA VAL A 853 10.31 2.04 14.92
C VAL A 853 9.68 0.71 14.52
N GLY A 854 10.44 -0.16 13.86
CA GLY A 854 10.01 -1.52 13.53
C GLY A 854 9.59 -2.34 14.75
N VAL A 855 10.31 -2.25 15.87
CA VAL A 855 9.98 -2.90 17.15
C VAL A 855 8.64 -2.40 17.68
N GLN A 856 8.48 -1.08 17.82
CA GLN A 856 7.24 -0.45 18.32
C GLN A 856 6.04 -0.80 17.43
N PHE A 857 6.23 -0.72 16.11
CA PHE A 857 5.18 -0.98 15.13
C PHE A 857 4.74 -2.44 15.15
N ASN A 858 5.67 -3.40 15.11
CA ASN A 858 5.32 -4.83 15.13
C ASN A 858 4.62 -5.23 16.44
N THR A 859 5.10 -4.71 17.57
CA THR A 859 4.50 -5.01 18.87
C THR A 859 3.06 -4.50 18.93
N ALA A 860 2.82 -3.23 18.58
CA ALA A 860 1.49 -2.65 18.55
C ALA A 860 0.58 -3.31 17.48
N LEU A 861 1.14 -3.68 16.33
CA LEU A 861 0.38 -4.39 15.28
C LEU A 861 -0.13 -5.74 15.74
N SER A 862 0.70 -6.53 16.43
CA SER A 862 0.30 -7.87 16.90
C SER A 862 -0.95 -7.83 17.78
N GLN A 863 -1.07 -6.81 18.65
CA GLN A 863 -2.18 -6.61 19.56
C GLN A 863 -3.51 -6.43 18.81
N TYR A 864 -3.53 -5.57 17.78
CA TYR A 864 -4.73 -5.30 16.99
C TYR A 864 -5.00 -6.39 15.95
N LEU A 865 -3.97 -6.93 15.30
CA LEU A 865 -4.11 -7.93 14.24
C LEU A 865 -4.71 -9.24 14.77
N PHE A 866 -4.33 -9.64 15.99
CA PHE A 866 -4.90 -10.82 16.65
C PHE A 866 -6.04 -10.50 17.62
N ASP A 867 -6.38 -9.23 17.86
CA ASP A 867 -7.41 -8.77 18.81
C ASP A 867 -7.21 -9.35 20.22
N TYR A 868 -6.15 -8.91 20.92
CA TYR A 868 -5.80 -9.46 22.23
C TYR A 868 -6.90 -9.30 23.29
N GLU A 869 -7.74 -8.28 23.15
CA GLU A 869 -8.86 -7.99 24.04
C GLU A 869 -10.08 -8.88 23.77
N ASN A 870 -10.08 -9.69 22.71
CA ASN A 870 -11.21 -10.49 22.24
C ASN A 870 -12.49 -9.64 22.09
N SER A 871 -12.33 -8.41 21.61
CA SER A 871 -13.36 -7.38 21.60
C SER A 871 -14.23 -7.46 20.34
N GLN A 872 -13.63 -7.64 19.16
CA GLN A 872 -14.30 -7.74 17.87
C GLN A 872 -13.34 -8.18 16.77
N SER A 873 -13.79 -9.07 15.88
CA SER A 873 -13.06 -9.41 14.65
C SER A 873 -13.08 -8.25 13.65
N ILE A 874 -11.95 -7.56 13.52
CA ILE A 874 -11.69 -6.48 12.55
C ILE A 874 -10.96 -6.99 11.29
N SER A 875 -10.87 -6.16 10.25
CA SER A 875 -10.06 -6.47 9.05
C SER A 875 -8.58 -6.20 9.32
N MET A 876 -7.71 -6.79 8.50
CA MET A 876 -6.26 -6.61 8.65
C MET A 876 -5.84 -5.14 8.41
N ALA A 877 -6.50 -4.43 7.48
CA ALA A 877 -6.24 -3.01 7.26
C ALA A 877 -6.78 -2.12 8.41
N GLU A 878 -7.88 -2.51 9.07
CA GLU A 878 -8.34 -1.80 10.27
C GLU A 878 -7.37 -2.00 11.43
N ALA A 879 -6.76 -3.19 11.57
CA ALA A 879 -5.69 -3.40 12.53
C ALA A 879 -4.50 -2.46 12.26
N LEU A 880 -4.06 -2.34 10.99
CA LEU A 880 -3.01 -1.39 10.61
C LEU A 880 -3.38 0.07 10.92
N ARG A 881 -4.63 0.47 10.64
CA ARG A 881 -5.14 1.82 10.95
C ARG A 881 -5.04 2.11 12.44
N LEU A 882 -5.45 1.16 13.29
CA LEU A 882 -5.35 1.28 14.75
C LEU A 882 -3.88 1.36 15.20
N THR A 883 -3.00 0.52 14.65
CA THR A 883 -1.56 0.58 14.93
C THR A 883 -0.96 1.95 14.61
N LYS A 884 -1.26 2.53 13.44
CA LYS A 884 -0.76 3.86 13.06
C LYS A 884 -1.24 4.97 13.97
N ASN A 885 -2.38 4.79 14.63
CA ASN A 885 -2.95 5.73 15.59
C ASN A 885 -2.57 5.42 17.04
N ASP A 886 -1.93 4.28 17.31
CA ASP A 886 -1.54 3.84 18.64
C ASP A 886 -0.57 4.84 19.30
N PRO A 887 -0.73 5.21 20.58
CA PRO A 887 0.17 6.12 21.26
C PRO A 887 1.66 5.77 21.20
N ALA A 888 2.03 4.49 21.02
CA ALA A 888 3.41 4.05 20.86
C ALA A 888 4.00 4.30 19.46
N VAL A 889 3.15 4.52 18.44
CA VAL A 889 3.54 4.62 17.03
C VAL A 889 3.19 5.98 16.42
N THR A 890 2.07 6.55 16.82
CA THR A 890 1.39 7.69 16.18
C THR A 890 2.24 8.96 16.09
N ASN A 891 3.22 9.12 16.98
CA ASN A 891 4.07 10.28 16.99
C ASN A 891 5.35 10.10 16.16
N ASN A 892 5.54 8.96 15.49
CA ASN A 892 6.68 8.71 14.62
C ASN A 892 6.29 8.93 13.15
N SER A 893 7.07 9.71 12.39
CA SER A 893 6.76 10.01 10.99
C SER A 893 6.90 8.77 10.08
N GLN A 894 7.78 7.81 10.43
CA GLN A 894 7.99 6.59 9.66
C GLN A 894 6.81 5.60 9.74
N ARG A 895 5.81 5.82 10.60
CA ARG A 895 4.58 4.99 10.63
C ARG A 895 3.84 4.95 9.28
N ARG A 896 4.06 5.96 8.44
CA ARG A 896 3.46 6.11 7.11
C ARG A 896 4.17 5.32 6.02
N LEU A 897 5.38 4.83 6.32
CA LEU A 897 6.12 3.96 5.41
C LEU A 897 5.48 2.57 5.31
N VAL A 898 4.66 2.19 6.30
CA VAL A 898 3.97 0.90 6.36
C VAL A 898 2.65 0.96 5.60
N PHE A 899 2.46 0.09 4.63
CA PHE A 899 1.30 -0.01 3.75
C PHE A 899 0.51 -1.29 3.99
N PHE A 900 -0.78 -1.24 3.63
CA PHE A 900 -1.59 -2.42 3.41
C PHE A 900 -1.76 -2.67 1.90
N ILE A 901 -1.08 -3.68 1.37
CA ILE A 901 -1.25 -4.15 -0.01
C ILE A 901 -2.22 -5.34 0.03
N GLY A 902 -3.38 -5.20 -0.60
CA GLY A 902 -4.49 -6.14 -0.52
C GLY A 902 -5.84 -5.45 -0.42
N ASP A 903 -6.89 -6.24 -0.26
CA ASP A 903 -8.25 -5.73 -0.05
C ASP A 903 -8.46 -5.29 1.41
N PRO A 904 -8.75 -4.01 1.70
CA PRO A 904 -8.85 -3.49 3.07
C PRO A 904 -9.96 -4.12 3.93
N ALA A 905 -10.97 -4.72 3.30
CA ALA A 905 -12.09 -5.35 4.01
C ALA A 905 -11.79 -6.79 4.47
N ILE A 906 -10.68 -7.38 4.02
CA ILE A 906 -10.35 -8.78 4.31
C ILE A 906 -9.86 -8.99 5.74
N LYS A 907 -10.35 -10.05 6.38
CA LYS A 907 -10.03 -10.44 7.74
C LYS A 907 -9.06 -11.61 7.75
N LEU A 908 -8.32 -11.79 8.85
CA LEU A 908 -7.66 -13.06 9.09
C LEU A 908 -8.71 -14.18 9.13
N PRO A 909 -8.43 -15.36 8.55
CA PRO A 909 -9.40 -16.43 8.40
C PRO A 909 -9.43 -17.27 9.68
N LEU A 910 -9.55 -16.59 10.82
CA LEU A 910 -9.57 -17.21 12.13
C LEU A 910 -10.96 -17.82 12.37
N ALA A 911 -11.04 -19.16 12.46
CA ALA A 911 -12.30 -19.86 12.69
C ALA A 911 -12.96 -19.45 14.03
N SER A 912 -14.28 -19.57 14.12
CA SER A 912 -15.00 -19.35 15.37
C SER A 912 -14.59 -20.39 16.43
N PRO A 913 -14.49 -20.00 17.72
CA PRO A 913 -14.42 -20.97 18.81
C PRO A 913 -15.84 -21.60 19.02
N GLU A 914 -16.05 -22.79 19.58
CA GLU A 914 -15.23 -23.55 20.54
C GLU A 914 -15.36 -25.08 20.29
N ILE A 915 -14.26 -25.73 19.88
CA ILE A 915 -14.14 -27.19 20.00
C ILE A 915 -13.58 -27.51 21.39
N VAL A 916 -14.29 -28.30 22.18
CA VAL A 916 -13.93 -28.64 23.55
C VAL A 916 -13.67 -30.14 23.67
N VAL A 917 -12.49 -30.51 24.16
CA VAL A 917 -12.19 -31.89 24.60
C VAL A 917 -12.77 -32.06 26.00
N THR A 918 -13.57 -33.09 26.21
CA THR A 918 -14.20 -33.37 27.51
C THR A 918 -13.60 -34.57 28.21
N LYS A 919 -13.17 -35.57 27.44
CA LYS A 919 -12.58 -36.79 27.98
C LYS A 919 -11.33 -37.21 27.26
N ILE A 920 -10.43 -37.82 28.03
CA ILE A 920 -9.30 -38.57 27.51
C ILE A 920 -9.33 -39.95 28.16
N ASN A 921 -9.29 -41.02 27.37
CA ASN A 921 -9.36 -42.41 27.84
C ASN A 921 -10.57 -42.69 28.76
N ASP A 922 -11.75 -42.19 28.36
CA ASP A 922 -13.02 -42.28 29.08
C ASP A 922 -13.05 -41.56 30.46
N GLU A 923 -11.98 -40.84 30.84
CA GLU A 923 -11.89 -40.02 32.05
C GLU A 923 -12.13 -38.54 31.75
N ASP A 924 -12.87 -37.84 32.60
CA ASP A 924 -13.15 -36.40 32.46
C ASP A 924 -11.86 -35.58 32.67
N ILE A 925 -11.50 -34.80 31.65
CA ILE A 925 -10.25 -34.02 31.59
C ILE A 925 -10.13 -32.99 32.72
N SER A 926 -11.26 -32.45 33.19
CA SER A 926 -11.30 -31.44 34.27
C SER A 926 -11.06 -32.01 35.67
N SER A 927 -11.05 -33.33 35.84
CA SER A 927 -11.04 -34.00 37.15
C SER A 927 -9.86 -34.93 37.40
N SER A 928 -9.00 -35.12 36.40
CA SER A 928 -7.96 -36.14 36.40
C SER A 928 -6.65 -35.59 35.80
N ASN A 929 -5.50 -35.95 36.40
CA ASN A 929 -4.18 -35.64 35.83
C ASN A 929 -3.80 -36.73 34.81
N ILE A 930 -4.47 -36.73 33.67
CA ILE A 930 -4.29 -37.77 32.64
C ILE A 930 -2.90 -37.64 32.02
N THR A 931 -2.21 -38.76 31.91
CA THR A 931 -0.88 -38.85 31.28
C THR A 931 -0.93 -39.82 30.12
N LEU A 932 -0.66 -39.34 28.92
CA LEU A 932 -0.45 -40.14 27.72
C LEU A 932 0.97 -40.71 27.74
N GLN A 933 1.09 -42.04 27.82
CA GLN A 933 2.35 -42.76 27.88
C GLN A 933 2.70 -43.31 26.50
N ALA A 934 4.00 -43.42 26.19
CA ALA A 934 4.48 -44.01 24.95
C ALA A 934 3.90 -45.43 24.77
N LEU A 935 3.47 -45.78 23.56
CA LEU A 935 2.86 -47.07 23.18
C LEU A 935 1.51 -47.38 23.86
N ALA A 936 0.90 -46.39 24.53
CA ALA A 936 -0.46 -46.55 25.05
C ALA A 936 -1.50 -46.12 24.00
N PRO A 937 -2.67 -46.77 23.92
CA PRO A 937 -3.80 -46.22 23.21
C PRO A 937 -4.30 -44.95 23.90
N ALA A 938 -4.73 -43.99 23.09
CA ALA A 938 -5.30 -42.73 23.50
C ALA A 938 -6.63 -42.51 22.77
N LYS A 939 -7.67 -42.16 23.53
CA LYS A 939 -9.01 -41.81 23.04
C LYS A 939 -9.35 -40.40 23.48
N LEU A 940 -9.66 -39.51 22.54
CA LEU A 940 -10.09 -38.14 22.78
C LEU A 940 -11.57 -38.00 22.41
N GLU A 941 -12.39 -37.48 23.31
CA GLU A 941 -13.80 -37.21 23.05
C GLU A 941 -14.12 -35.74 23.33
N GLY A 942 -15.01 -35.17 22.53
CA GLY A 942 -15.37 -33.76 22.67
C GLY A 942 -16.60 -33.36 21.88
N TYR A 943 -16.94 -32.08 21.96
CA TYR A 943 -18.03 -31.49 21.21
C TYR A 943 -17.71 -30.08 20.72
N LEU A 944 -18.51 -29.61 19.78
CA LEU A 944 -18.48 -28.27 19.21
C LEU A 944 -19.57 -27.42 19.87
N LEU A 945 -19.20 -26.24 20.37
CA LEU A 945 -20.14 -25.26 20.93
C LEU A 945 -20.37 -24.10 19.96
N ASN A 946 -21.56 -23.50 20.05
CA ASN A 946 -21.82 -22.19 19.45
C ASN A 946 -21.31 -21.05 20.34
N GLU A 947 -21.35 -19.81 19.83
CA GLU A 947 -20.95 -18.60 20.58
C GLU A 947 -21.73 -18.36 21.89
N GLN A 948 -22.86 -19.05 22.09
CA GLN A 948 -23.66 -19.00 23.32
C GLN A 948 -23.31 -20.14 24.30
N GLY A 949 -22.30 -20.95 24.01
CA GLY A 949 -21.84 -22.06 24.85
C GLY A 949 -22.73 -23.32 24.82
N ASN A 950 -23.58 -23.48 23.80
CA ASN A 950 -24.42 -24.67 23.64
C ASN A 950 -23.86 -25.60 22.56
N ILE A 951 -24.02 -26.91 22.74
CA ILE A 951 -23.60 -27.92 21.76
C ILE A 951 -24.31 -27.69 20.42
N MET A 952 -23.52 -27.70 19.35
CA MET A 952 -23.99 -27.57 17.97
C MET A 952 -24.58 -28.90 17.45
N ASN A 953 -25.75 -29.29 17.99
CA ASN A 953 -26.43 -30.56 17.68
C ASN A 953 -26.81 -30.76 16.19
N ASN A 954 -26.61 -29.76 15.33
CA ASN A 954 -26.87 -29.80 13.90
C ASN A 954 -25.59 -29.70 13.05
N TYR A 955 -24.40 -29.70 13.67
CA TYR A 955 -23.13 -29.64 12.98
C TYR A 955 -22.68 -31.05 12.58
N ASN A 956 -22.48 -31.27 11.29
CA ASN A 956 -21.87 -32.49 10.76
C ASN A 956 -20.70 -32.11 9.87
N GLY A 957 -19.55 -32.74 10.07
CA GLY A 957 -18.32 -32.33 9.41
C GLY A 957 -17.14 -33.22 9.78
N THR A 958 -15.94 -32.68 9.66
CA THR A 958 -14.70 -33.38 9.99
C THR A 958 -13.86 -32.51 10.90
N VAL A 959 -13.42 -33.06 12.03
CA VAL A 959 -12.45 -32.45 12.92
C VAL A 959 -11.07 -33.03 12.64
N THR A 960 -10.06 -32.18 12.56
CA THR A 960 -8.64 -32.54 12.51
C THR A 960 -8.04 -32.22 13.88
N ALA A 961 -7.45 -33.22 14.53
CA ALA A 961 -6.67 -33.03 15.74
C ALA A 961 -5.18 -33.18 15.44
N THR A 962 -4.40 -32.22 15.92
CA THR A 962 -2.93 -32.28 15.94
C THR A 962 -2.48 -32.29 17.39
N ILE A 963 -1.77 -33.34 17.78
CA ILE A 963 -1.26 -33.56 19.13
C ILE A 963 0.22 -33.25 19.12
N TYR A 964 0.63 -32.27 19.90
CA TYR A 964 2.02 -31.87 20.07
C TYR A 964 2.57 -32.41 21.39
N ASP A 965 3.82 -32.84 21.37
CA ASP A 965 4.57 -33.07 22.59
C ASP A 965 4.77 -31.75 23.35
N LYS A 966 5.30 -31.86 24.57
CA LYS A 966 5.76 -30.73 25.37
C LYS A 966 6.76 -29.90 24.57
N ASN A 967 6.68 -28.59 24.78
CA ASN A 967 7.58 -27.63 24.17
C ASN A 967 9.05 -27.95 24.47
N ILE A 968 9.91 -27.57 23.54
CA ILE A 968 11.35 -27.82 23.59
C ILE A 968 12.10 -26.50 23.79
N GLN A 969 13.13 -26.52 24.62
CA GLN A 969 14.03 -25.39 24.79
C GLN A 969 15.09 -25.45 23.68
N ARG A 970 15.29 -24.34 22.97
CA ARG A 970 16.27 -24.16 21.90
C ARG A 970 17.12 -22.93 22.21
N SER A 971 18.28 -22.88 21.58
CA SER A 971 19.18 -21.74 21.62
C SER A 971 19.67 -21.46 20.19
N THR A 972 19.89 -20.20 19.85
CA THR A 972 20.58 -19.85 18.60
C THR A 972 22.06 -20.23 18.65
N LEU A 973 22.73 -20.22 17.50
CA LEU A 973 24.13 -20.61 17.35
C LEU A 973 25.09 -19.42 17.43
N GLY A 974 24.62 -18.19 17.22
CA GLY A 974 25.47 -16.99 17.18
C GLY A 974 26.50 -17.09 16.06
N ASN A 975 26.05 -17.41 14.83
CA ASN A 975 26.90 -17.81 13.71
C ASN A 975 27.98 -16.77 13.37
N ASP A 976 27.68 -15.49 13.46
CA ASP A 976 28.57 -14.38 13.10
C ASP A 976 29.52 -13.94 14.23
N GLY A 977 29.40 -14.55 15.41
CA GLY A 977 30.31 -14.32 16.53
C GLY A 977 30.11 -12.97 17.24
N THR A 978 28.97 -12.31 17.04
CA THR A 978 28.65 -11.01 17.64
C THR A 978 28.52 -11.10 19.15
N THR A 979 29.22 -10.21 19.87
CA THR A 979 29.27 -10.23 21.34
C THR A 979 28.71 -8.97 21.99
N LEU A 980 28.07 -9.12 23.14
CA LEU A 980 27.76 -8.03 24.08
C LEU A 980 28.55 -8.27 25.38
N ASP A 981 29.32 -7.28 25.81
CA ASP A 981 30.17 -7.36 27.01
C ASP A 981 31.18 -8.54 27.02
N GLY A 982 31.55 -9.02 25.83
CA GLY A 982 32.47 -10.15 25.64
C GLY A 982 31.82 -11.53 25.64
N GLU A 983 30.50 -11.61 25.82
CA GLU A 983 29.72 -12.86 25.71
C GLU A 983 29.02 -12.93 24.36
N LEU A 984 28.96 -14.13 23.76
CA LEU A 984 28.26 -14.36 22.50
C LEU A 984 26.77 -14.09 22.68
N ILE A 985 26.17 -13.34 21.74
CA ILE A 985 24.74 -13.09 21.77
C ILE A 985 24.02 -14.37 21.31
N ILE A 986 23.36 -15.02 22.26
CA ILE A 986 22.54 -16.22 22.03
C ILE A 986 21.13 -15.91 22.54
N LEU A 987 20.11 -16.25 21.76
CA LEU A 987 18.72 -16.23 22.19
C LEU A 987 18.31 -17.64 22.61
N ASP A 988 17.99 -17.81 23.89
CA ASP A 988 17.28 -18.98 24.39
C ASP A 988 15.78 -18.78 24.18
N TYR A 989 15.11 -19.74 23.55
CA TYR A 989 13.69 -19.65 23.25
C TYR A 989 12.97 -20.99 23.37
N GLU A 990 11.66 -20.92 23.61
CA GLU A 990 10.78 -22.08 23.64
C GLU A 990 10.19 -22.32 22.24
N ALA A 991 10.38 -23.52 21.69
CA ALA A 991 9.74 -23.96 20.45
C ALA A 991 8.64 -24.99 20.73
N MET A 992 7.66 -25.07 19.84
CA MET A 992 6.60 -26.09 19.91
C MET A 992 7.22 -27.49 19.86
N GLY A 993 6.67 -28.41 20.66
CA GLY A 993 7.10 -29.82 20.62
C GLY A 993 6.75 -30.49 19.28
N GLU A 994 7.32 -31.66 19.05
CA GLU A 994 7.08 -32.44 17.84
C GLU A 994 5.62 -32.89 17.72
N VAL A 995 5.13 -33.06 16.49
CA VAL A 995 3.79 -33.59 16.22
C VAL A 995 3.76 -35.09 16.47
N LEU A 996 3.05 -35.51 17.52
CA LEU A 996 2.89 -36.91 17.89
C LEU A 996 1.81 -37.63 17.09
N PHE A 997 0.75 -36.91 16.74
CA PHE A 997 -0.34 -37.44 15.96
C PHE A 997 -1.05 -36.33 15.20
N ARG A 998 -1.41 -36.60 13.95
CA ARG A 998 -2.27 -35.74 13.15
C ARG A 998 -3.30 -36.59 12.42
N GLY A 999 -4.56 -36.50 12.84
CA GLY A 999 -5.62 -37.32 12.27
C GLY A 999 -6.98 -36.64 12.27
N GLN A 1000 -7.92 -37.29 11.61
CA GLN A 1000 -9.26 -36.76 11.38
C GLN A 1000 -10.34 -37.66 12.00
N ALA A 1001 -11.43 -37.05 12.42
CA ALA A 1001 -12.63 -37.77 12.83
C ALA A 1001 -13.90 -37.12 12.27
N SER A 1002 -14.91 -37.94 12.07
CA SER A 1002 -16.27 -37.50 11.76
C SER A 1002 -16.85 -36.76 12.97
N VAL A 1003 -17.48 -35.62 12.70
CA VAL A 1003 -18.29 -34.89 13.67
C VAL A 1003 -19.75 -35.19 13.36
N GLU A 1004 -20.47 -35.77 14.32
CA GLU A 1004 -21.89 -36.09 14.20
C GLU A 1004 -22.68 -35.35 15.28
N ASN A 1005 -23.65 -34.53 14.86
CA ASN A 1005 -24.44 -33.69 15.78
C ASN A 1005 -23.56 -32.89 16.77
N GLY A 1006 -22.42 -32.40 16.30
CA GLY A 1006 -21.48 -31.63 17.11
C GLY A 1006 -20.60 -32.45 18.05
N GLU A 1007 -20.67 -33.79 18.08
CA GLU A 1007 -19.80 -34.66 18.89
C GLU A 1007 -18.73 -35.32 18.01
N PHE A 1008 -17.56 -35.61 18.58
CA PHE A 1008 -16.47 -36.31 17.89
C PHE A 1008 -15.68 -37.24 18.82
N GLU A 1009 -15.05 -38.25 18.23
CA GLU A 1009 -14.15 -39.18 18.90
C GLU A 1009 -12.90 -39.41 18.03
N ILE A 1010 -11.71 -39.33 18.62
CA ILE A 1010 -10.43 -39.60 17.95
C ILE A 1010 -9.66 -40.64 18.75
N ASN A 1011 -9.20 -41.68 18.06
CA ASN A 1011 -8.37 -42.74 18.64
C ASN A 1011 -6.99 -42.72 17.98
N PHE A 1012 -5.92 -42.96 18.74
CA PHE A 1012 -4.57 -43.14 18.23
C PHE A 1012 -3.68 -43.92 19.22
N ILE A 1013 -2.52 -44.39 18.77
CA ILE A 1013 -1.47 -44.91 19.65
C ILE A 1013 -0.41 -43.82 19.84
N VAL A 1014 -0.03 -43.56 21.09
CA VAL A 1014 1.01 -42.57 21.40
C VAL A 1014 2.37 -43.10 20.90
N PRO A 1015 3.11 -42.35 20.06
CA PRO A 1015 4.40 -42.80 19.54
C PRO A 1015 5.41 -43.18 20.62
N ARG A 1016 6.31 -44.10 20.27
CA ARG A 1016 7.45 -44.47 21.13
C ARG A 1016 8.41 -43.30 21.37
N ASP A 1017 8.50 -42.40 20.41
CA ASP A 1017 9.48 -41.32 20.34
C ASP A 1017 9.08 -40.05 21.13
N ILE A 1018 8.03 -40.12 21.95
CA ILE A 1018 7.74 -39.03 22.89
C ILE A 1018 8.93 -38.79 23.83
N VAL A 1019 9.07 -37.54 24.29
CA VAL A 1019 10.06 -37.20 25.31
C VAL A 1019 9.63 -37.81 26.66
N ILE A 1020 10.51 -38.59 27.29
CA ILE A 1020 10.17 -39.45 28.45
C ILE A 1020 9.71 -38.70 29.71
N PRO A 1021 10.35 -37.59 30.16
CA PRO A 1021 9.85 -36.83 31.30
C PRO A 1021 8.38 -36.43 31.14
N VAL A 1022 7.59 -36.49 32.20
CA VAL A 1022 6.17 -36.08 32.16
C VAL A 1022 6.07 -34.56 32.15
N GLY A 1023 5.29 -34.01 31.21
CA GLY A 1023 4.99 -32.58 31.14
C GLY A 1023 3.77 -32.28 30.26
N PRO A 1024 3.30 -31.03 30.21
CA PRO A 1024 2.09 -30.67 29.48
C PRO A 1024 2.29 -30.73 27.97
N GLY A 1025 1.39 -31.41 27.26
CA GLY A 1025 1.32 -31.39 25.79
C GLY A 1025 0.24 -30.43 25.29
N LYS A 1026 0.10 -30.30 23.97
CA LYS A 1026 -0.95 -29.47 23.34
C LYS A 1026 -1.81 -30.29 22.40
N ILE A 1027 -3.13 -30.16 22.53
CA ILE A 1027 -4.12 -30.57 21.52
C ILE A 1027 -4.49 -29.32 20.72
N SER A 1028 -4.37 -29.35 19.39
CA SER A 1028 -4.87 -28.33 18.46
C SER A 1028 -5.97 -28.92 17.59
N LEU A 1029 -7.12 -28.25 17.53
CA LEU A 1029 -8.33 -28.75 16.86
C LEU A 1029 -8.81 -27.75 15.81
N TYR A 1030 -9.17 -28.27 14.64
CA TYR A 1030 -9.84 -27.51 13.59
C TYR A 1030 -10.93 -28.37 12.98
N SER A 1031 -12.14 -27.86 12.85
CA SER A 1031 -13.27 -28.57 12.26
C SER A 1031 -13.83 -27.82 11.06
N LYS A 1032 -14.33 -28.57 10.07
CA LYS A 1032 -14.95 -28.05 8.85
C LYS A 1032 -16.25 -28.80 8.56
N SER A 1033 -17.30 -28.07 8.21
CA SER A 1033 -18.54 -28.57 7.64
C SER A 1033 -18.72 -28.01 6.22
N GLU A 1034 -19.33 -28.78 5.32
CA GLU A 1034 -19.60 -28.38 3.92
C GLU A 1034 -21.03 -27.88 3.72
N SER A 1035 -21.95 -28.07 4.68
CA SER A 1035 -23.38 -27.81 4.48
C SER A 1035 -24.08 -27.39 5.79
N PRO A 1036 -24.06 -26.09 6.15
CA PRO A 1036 -23.40 -24.98 5.44
C PRO A 1036 -21.88 -24.97 5.66
N LEU A 1037 -21.15 -24.38 4.70
CA LEU A 1037 -19.71 -24.17 4.82
C LEU A 1037 -19.39 -23.35 6.07
N SER A 1038 -18.72 -23.95 7.04
CA SER A 1038 -18.35 -23.33 8.31
C SER A 1038 -17.18 -24.07 8.96
N ASP A 1039 -16.39 -23.37 9.77
CA ASP A 1039 -15.30 -23.94 10.54
C ASP A 1039 -15.38 -23.57 12.02
N GLN A 1040 -14.78 -24.44 12.84
CA GLN A 1040 -14.58 -24.23 14.27
C GLN A 1040 -13.12 -24.50 14.63
N ARG A 1041 -12.66 -23.89 15.73
CA ARG A 1041 -11.33 -24.14 16.31
C ARG A 1041 -11.43 -24.51 17.78
N GLY A 1042 -10.40 -25.20 18.28
CA GLY A 1042 -10.24 -25.45 19.70
C GLY A 1042 -8.81 -25.85 20.05
N TYR A 1043 -8.55 -25.96 21.34
CA TYR A 1043 -7.28 -26.40 21.87
C TYR A 1043 -7.44 -26.93 23.29
N SER A 1044 -6.44 -27.67 23.78
CA SER A 1044 -6.32 -28.01 25.20
C SER A 1044 -4.86 -28.19 25.60
N PHE A 1045 -4.51 -27.77 26.82
CA PHE A 1045 -3.24 -28.07 27.50
C PHE A 1045 -3.45 -28.99 28.72
N GLU A 1046 -4.68 -29.48 28.94
CA GLU A 1046 -5.05 -30.24 30.14
C GLU A 1046 -4.63 -31.72 30.10
N MET A 1047 -3.61 -32.04 29.31
CA MET A 1047 -3.06 -33.39 29.22
C MET A 1047 -1.54 -33.38 29.44
N ASN A 1048 -1.05 -34.38 30.16
CA ASN A 1048 0.38 -34.62 30.26
C ASN A 1048 0.82 -35.69 29.29
N ILE A 1049 2.05 -35.60 28.79
CA ILE A 1049 2.70 -36.60 27.95
C ILE A 1049 4.01 -37.00 28.58
N GLY A 1050 4.26 -38.30 28.69
CA GLY A 1050 5.53 -38.85 29.18
C GLY A 1050 5.37 -40.24 29.80
N GLY A 1051 6.50 -40.87 30.09
CA GLY A 1051 6.56 -42.27 30.52
C GLY A 1051 6.31 -43.26 29.38
N VAL A 1052 6.40 -44.55 29.69
CA VAL A 1052 6.27 -45.65 28.72
C VAL A 1052 5.30 -46.69 29.25
N ASN A 1053 4.37 -47.15 28.41
CA ASN A 1053 3.52 -48.29 28.73
C ASN A 1053 4.34 -49.59 28.66
N ILE A 1054 4.77 -50.08 29.83
CA ILE A 1054 5.56 -51.32 29.93
C ILE A 1054 4.79 -52.60 29.55
N ASN A 1055 3.47 -52.50 29.35
CA ASN A 1055 2.60 -53.61 28.98
C ASN A 1055 2.05 -53.46 27.55
N ALA A 1056 2.68 -52.64 26.70
CA ALA A 1056 2.29 -52.51 25.30
C ALA A 1056 2.45 -53.84 24.54
N PRO A 1057 1.54 -54.19 23.62
CA PRO A 1057 1.70 -55.33 22.71
C PRO A 1057 3.00 -55.26 21.91
N GLU A 1058 3.55 -56.39 21.47
CA GLU A 1058 4.71 -56.38 20.56
C GLU A 1058 4.26 -56.11 19.12
N ASP A 1059 4.95 -55.17 18.47
CA ASP A 1059 4.89 -54.95 17.01
C ASP A 1059 6.29 -55.04 16.41
N ASN A 1060 6.43 -55.82 15.34
CA ASN A 1060 7.68 -56.02 14.61
C ASN A 1060 7.52 -55.87 13.09
N MET A 1061 6.37 -55.35 12.62
CA MET A 1061 6.11 -55.11 11.21
C MET A 1061 6.20 -53.62 10.94
N GLY A 1062 6.86 -53.22 9.84
CA GLY A 1062 6.86 -51.82 9.42
C GLY A 1062 5.65 -51.51 8.52
N PRO A 1063 5.38 -50.22 8.25
CA PRO A 1063 4.23 -49.79 7.48
C PRO A 1063 4.17 -50.39 6.06
N ASP A 1064 2.98 -50.62 5.53
CA ASP A 1064 2.78 -50.79 4.08
C ASP A 1064 2.78 -49.42 3.39
N ILE A 1065 3.45 -49.34 2.24
CA ILE A 1065 3.69 -48.09 1.53
C ILE A 1065 3.32 -48.26 0.05
N GLU A 1066 2.38 -47.43 -0.39
CA GLU A 1066 2.05 -47.22 -1.80
C GLU A 1066 2.49 -45.84 -2.26
N LEU A 1067 3.19 -45.75 -3.39
CA LEU A 1067 3.70 -44.51 -3.95
C LEU A 1067 3.08 -44.23 -5.32
N PHE A 1068 2.77 -42.95 -5.56
CA PHE A 1068 2.21 -42.46 -6.81
C PHE A 1068 2.79 -41.08 -7.18
N MET A 1069 2.64 -40.68 -8.44
CA MET A 1069 2.99 -39.33 -8.91
C MET A 1069 1.77 -38.64 -9.52
N ASN A 1070 1.43 -37.46 -8.99
CA ASN A 1070 0.31 -36.59 -9.30
C ASN A 1070 -1.07 -37.17 -8.96
N ASP A 1071 -1.30 -38.46 -9.22
CA ASP A 1071 -2.55 -39.16 -8.88
C ASP A 1071 -2.33 -40.68 -8.75
N GLU A 1072 -3.29 -41.36 -8.12
CA GLU A 1072 -3.24 -42.82 -7.84
C GLU A 1072 -3.26 -43.72 -9.08
N ASN A 1073 -3.53 -43.19 -10.27
CA ASN A 1073 -3.45 -43.98 -11.50
C ASN A 1073 -2.02 -44.06 -12.05
N PHE A 1074 -1.08 -43.29 -11.49
CA PHE A 1074 0.31 -43.34 -11.91
C PHE A 1074 0.92 -44.71 -11.67
N ILE A 1075 1.63 -45.20 -12.68
CA ILE A 1075 2.31 -46.49 -12.64
C ILE A 1075 3.82 -46.24 -12.71
N SER A 1076 4.59 -46.91 -11.85
CA SER A 1076 6.06 -46.85 -11.84
C SER A 1076 6.62 -47.08 -13.26
N GLY A 1077 7.52 -46.20 -13.69
CA GLY A 1077 8.04 -46.09 -15.07
C GLY A 1077 7.29 -45.11 -15.96
N GLY A 1078 6.23 -44.48 -15.45
CA GLY A 1078 5.46 -43.43 -16.13
C GLY A 1078 6.25 -42.15 -16.41
N ILE A 1079 5.58 -41.16 -17.02
CA ILE A 1079 6.20 -39.88 -17.38
C ILE A 1079 5.57 -38.73 -16.59
N THR A 1080 6.38 -37.71 -16.31
CA THR A 1080 5.96 -36.48 -15.61
C THR A 1080 6.57 -35.25 -16.27
N ASN A 1081 6.19 -34.07 -15.79
CA ASN A 1081 6.96 -32.83 -15.98
C ASN A 1081 8.03 -32.69 -14.89
N GLU A 1082 8.68 -31.53 -14.88
CA GLU A 1082 9.76 -31.14 -13.96
C GLU A 1082 9.28 -30.86 -12.53
N ASN A 1083 7.97 -30.76 -12.29
CA ASN A 1083 7.37 -30.42 -10.99
C ASN A 1083 6.17 -31.34 -10.63
N PRO A 1084 6.36 -32.67 -10.49
CA PRO A 1084 5.29 -33.59 -10.13
C PRO A 1084 4.98 -33.57 -8.63
N THR A 1085 3.80 -34.04 -8.23
CA THR A 1085 3.46 -34.24 -6.80
C THR A 1085 3.66 -35.70 -6.40
N LEU A 1086 4.51 -35.98 -5.41
CA LEU A 1086 4.62 -37.29 -4.77
C LEU A 1086 3.40 -37.51 -3.87
N ILE A 1087 2.70 -38.63 -4.06
CA ILE A 1087 1.63 -39.06 -3.16
C ILE A 1087 2.05 -40.39 -2.54
N ALA A 1088 1.97 -40.50 -1.22
CA ALA A 1088 2.15 -41.77 -0.54
C ALA A 1088 0.94 -42.10 0.33
N LYS A 1089 0.49 -43.36 0.26
CA LYS A 1089 -0.49 -43.93 1.18
C LYS A 1089 0.23 -44.90 2.10
N LEU A 1090 -0.02 -44.76 3.39
CA LEU A 1090 0.63 -45.51 4.44
C LEU A 1090 -0.42 -46.25 5.25
N PHE A 1091 -0.15 -47.51 5.59
CA PHE A 1091 -0.99 -48.31 6.46
C PHE A 1091 -0.14 -49.08 7.46
N ASP A 1092 -0.52 -49.05 8.74
CA ASP A 1092 0.07 -49.87 9.79
C ASP A 1092 -0.96 -50.12 10.91
N ASP A 1093 -0.98 -51.32 11.49
CA ASP A 1093 -1.95 -51.67 12.55
C ASP A 1093 -1.77 -50.83 13.82
N SER A 1094 -0.54 -50.40 14.11
CA SER A 1094 -0.19 -49.55 15.24
C SER A 1094 -0.23 -48.05 14.88
N GLY A 1095 -0.33 -47.71 13.60
CA GLY A 1095 -0.36 -46.35 13.08
C GLY A 1095 1.02 -45.82 12.69
N ILE A 1096 1.02 -44.71 11.97
CA ILE A 1096 2.24 -44.12 11.39
C ILE A 1096 2.86 -43.11 12.34
N ASN A 1097 4.18 -43.19 12.51
CA ASN A 1097 4.93 -42.24 13.33
C ASN A 1097 5.14 -40.93 12.56
N THR A 1098 4.59 -39.84 13.09
CA THR A 1098 4.81 -38.48 12.59
C THR A 1098 5.78 -37.68 13.46
N SER A 1099 6.23 -38.26 14.58
CA SER A 1099 7.12 -37.58 15.50
C SER A 1099 8.57 -37.65 15.01
N SER A 1100 9.27 -36.53 15.08
CA SER A 1100 10.65 -36.40 14.59
C SER A 1100 11.67 -36.94 15.62
N GLY A 1101 11.47 -38.19 16.05
CA GLY A 1101 12.46 -38.92 16.85
C GLY A 1101 13.77 -39.06 16.08
N VAL A 1102 14.91 -39.18 16.79
CA VAL A 1102 16.24 -39.25 16.14
C VAL A 1102 16.30 -40.38 15.11
N GLY A 1103 16.22 -40.03 13.82
CA GLY A 1103 16.31 -40.95 12.69
C GLY A 1103 15.00 -41.64 12.29
N HIS A 1104 13.84 -41.23 12.81
CA HIS A 1104 12.53 -41.84 12.53
C HIS A 1104 11.58 -40.97 11.70
N ASP A 1105 12.12 -39.97 10.98
CA ASP A 1105 11.34 -39.15 10.07
C ASP A 1105 10.79 -39.93 8.86
N ILE A 1106 9.66 -39.46 8.33
CA ILE A 1106 9.17 -39.86 7.02
C ILE A 1106 10.03 -39.13 5.99
N VAL A 1107 10.94 -39.86 5.34
CA VAL A 1107 11.91 -39.26 4.41
C VAL A 1107 11.74 -39.77 2.99
N ALA A 1108 11.81 -38.86 2.02
CA ALA A 1108 11.96 -39.21 0.61
C ALA A 1108 13.36 -38.87 0.10
N ILE A 1109 13.99 -39.80 -0.61
CA ILE A 1109 15.33 -39.65 -1.20
C ILE A 1109 15.17 -39.73 -2.72
N LEU A 1110 15.58 -38.66 -3.40
CA LEU A 1110 15.57 -38.57 -4.86
C LEU A 1110 16.95 -38.99 -5.41
N ASP A 1111 16.94 -39.90 -6.37
CA ASP A 1111 18.12 -40.41 -7.08
C ASP A 1111 19.27 -40.91 -6.20
N GLY A 1112 18.95 -41.34 -4.98
CA GLY A 1112 19.93 -41.83 -4.00
C GLY A 1112 20.71 -40.73 -3.28
N ASP A 1113 20.27 -39.47 -3.33
CA ASP A 1113 20.85 -38.37 -2.55
C ASP A 1113 20.45 -38.47 -1.06
N GLU A 1114 21.14 -39.33 -0.32
CA GLU A 1114 20.97 -39.47 1.13
C GLU A 1114 21.43 -38.24 1.92
N THR A 1115 22.15 -37.30 1.28
CA THR A 1115 22.66 -36.10 1.95
C THR A 1115 21.64 -34.98 2.05
N ASN A 1116 20.66 -34.95 1.14
CA ASN A 1116 19.59 -33.96 1.11
C ASN A 1116 18.20 -34.64 1.02
N PRO A 1117 17.77 -35.39 2.06
CA PRO A 1117 16.45 -36.02 2.06
C PRO A 1117 15.33 -35.00 2.23
N TYR A 1118 14.18 -35.24 1.61
CA TYR A 1118 12.95 -34.48 1.90
C TYR A 1118 12.30 -35.01 3.18
N ILE A 1119 12.10 -34.14 4.18
CA ILE A 1119 11.42 -34.49 5.44
C ILE A 1119 9.92 -34.21 5.29
N LEU A 1120 9.09 -35.26 5.40
CA LEU A 1120 7.68 -35.23 4.98
C LEU A 1120 6.67 -35.39 6.12
N ASN A 1121 7.11 -35.41 7.38
CA ASN A 1121 6.26 -35.61 8.55
C ASN A 1121 5.07 -34.62 8.56
N ASP A 1122 5.34 -33.35 8.24
CA ASP A 1122 4.35 -32.28 8.20
C ASP A 1122 3.35 -32.38 7.03
N TYR A 1123 3.55 -33.28 6.08
CA TYR A 1123 2.65 -33.52 4.95
C TYR A 1123 1.74 -34.74 5.16
N TYR A 1124 1.99 -35.57 6.17
CA TYR A 1124 1.14 -36.72 6.50
C TYR A 1124 -0.11 -36.31 7.28
N LEU A 1125 -1.23 -36.95 6.94
CA LEU A 1125 -2.52 -36.82 7.59
C LEU A 1125 -3.18 -38.20 7.66
N ALA A 1126 -3.55 -38.64 8.87
CA ALA A 1126 -4.32 -39.87 9.04
C ALA A 1126 -5.75 -39.71 8.50
N ASP A 1127 -6.31 -40.81 7.98
CA ASP A 1127 -7.64 -40.84 7.39
C ASP A 1127 -8.74 -40.56 8.43
N ILE A 1128 -9.93 -40.21 7.95
CA ILE A 1128 -11.10 -39.97 8.80
C ILE A 1128 -11.45 -41.26 9.56
N ASP A 1129 -11.58 -41.13 10.89
CA ASP A 1129 -11.94 -42.20 11.83
C ASP A 1129 -10.92 -43.36 11.89
N SER A 1130 -9.68 -43.15 11.42
CA SER A 1130 -8.61 -44.16 11.39
C SER A 1130 -7.24 -43.56 11.71
N TYR A 1131 -6.55 -44.08 12.72
CA TYR A 1131 -5.13 -43.79 12.96
C TYR A 1131 -4.18 -44.75 12.23
N GLN A 1132 -4.72 -45.84 11.70
CA GLN A 1132 -3.97 -46.93 11.08
C GLN A 1132 -3.59 -46.62 9.63
N SER A 1133 -4.34 -45.75 8.97
CA SER A 1133 -4.15 -45.38 7.57
C SER A 1133 -4.07 -43.88 7.41
N GLY A 1134 -3.38 -43.44 6.37
CA GLY A 1134 -3.32 -42.04 6.00
C GLY A 1134 -2.56 -41.80 4.71
N GLN A 1135 -2.44 -40.53 4.36
CA GLN A 1135 -1.77 -40.11 3.13
C GLN A 1135 -0.89 -38.88 3.36
N LEU A 1136 0.16 -38.77 2.56
CA LEU A 1136 0.95 -37.55 2.39
C LEU A 1136 0.99 -37.15 0.92
N SER A 1137 1.08 -35.85 0.67
CA SER A 1137 1.18 -35.25 -0.66
C SER A 1137 2.25 -34.17 -0.66
N TYR A 1138 3.33 -34.36 -1.42
CA TYR A 1138 4.49 -33.47 -1.45
C TYR A 1138 4.84 -33.03 -2.89
N PRO A 1139 4.87 -31.71 -3.19
CA PRO A 1139 5.21 -31.22 -4.53
C PRO A 1139 6.73 -31.21 -4.78
N LEU A 1140 7.22 -32.11 -5.64
CA LEU A 1140 8.62 -32.07 -6.11
C LEU A 1140 8.82 -30.96 -7.13
N ARG A 1141 10.05 -30.43 -7.21
CA ARG A 1141 10.37 -29.25 -8.03
C ARG A 1141 11.69 -29.39 -8.77
N LYS A 1142 11.78 -28.70 -9.91
CA LYS A 1142 13.02 -28.50 -10.69
C LYS A 1142 13.73 -29.81 -11.01
N LEU A 1143 12.97 -30.88 -11.21
CA LEU A 1143 13.53 -32.15 -11.61
C LEU A 1143 14.12 -32.03 -13.02
N SER A 1144 15.37 -32.44 -13.18
CA SER A 1144 16.02 -32.41 -14.48
C SER A 1144 15.33 -33.34 -15.48
N PRO A 1145 15.31 -33.07 -16.80
CA PRO A 1145 14.80 -34.02 -17.77
C PRO A 1145 15.63 -35.33 -17.76
N GLY A 1146 14.97 -36.47 -17.59
CA GLY A 1146 15.68 -37.74 -17.41
C GLY A 1146 14.88 -38.80 -16.68
N ARG A 1147 15.54 -39.93 -16.40
CA ARG A 1147 14.99 -40.98 -15.53
C ARG A 1147 15.34 -40.65 -14.09
N HIS A 1148 14.33 -40.74 -13.23
CA HIS A 1148 14.46 -40.50 -11.80
C HIS A 1148 13.94 -41.69 -11.00
N THR A 1149 14.47 -41.85 -9.80
CA THR A 1149 13.95 -42.77 -8.77
C THR A 1149 13.73 -41.98 -7.49
N ILE A 1150 12.59 -42.19 -6.84
CA ILE A 1150 12.37 -41.67 -5.49
C ILE A 1150 12.03 -42.81 -4.55
N SER A 1151 12.73 -42.88 -3.42
CA SER A 1151 12.49 -43.86 -2.36
C SER A 1151 11.91 -43.17 -1.14
N LEU A 1152 10.80 -43.67 -0.60
CA LEU A 1152 10.19 -43.21 0.64
C LEU A 1152 10.47 -44.22 1.75
N LYS A 1153 10.97 -43.76 2.89
CA LYS A 1153 11.08 -44.53 4.13
C LYS A 1153 10.14 -43.94 5.18
N ALA A 1154 9.31 -44.79 5.79
CA ALA A 1154 8.37 -44.42 6.83
C ALA A 1154 8.46 -45.41 8.00
N TRP A 1155 7.99 -44.98 9.17
CA TRP A 1155 8.06 -45.71 10.43
C TRP A 1155 6.67 -45.84 11.05
N ASP A 1156 6.40 -46.96 11.72
CA ASP A 1156 5.25 -47.12 12.61
C ASP A 1156 5.54 -46.45 13.98
N VAL A 1157 4.52 -46.33 14.82
CA VAL A 1157 4.67 -45.77 16.18
C VAL A 1157 5.55 -46.61 17.13
N TYR A 1158 5.90 -47.85 16.78
CA TYR A 1158 6.78 -48.75 17.54
C TYR A 1158 8.26 -48.67 17.11
N ASN A 1159 8.54 -47.91 16.05
CA ASN A 1159 9.82 -47.69 15.38
C ASN A 1159 10.28 -48.85 14.46
N ASN A 1160 9.34 -49.57 13.85
CA ASN A 1160 9.59 -50.44 12.71
C ASN A 1160 9.49 -49.63 11.41
N SER A 1161 10.42 -49.83 10.46
CA SER A 1161 10.42 -49.10 9.17
C SER A 1161 10.19 -50.00 7.97
N SER A 1162 9.64 -49.38 6.93
CA SER A 1162 9.56 -49.90 5.58
C SER A 1162 10.12 -48.88 4.59
N THR A 1163 10.56 -49.35 3.42
CA THR A 1163 11.00 -48.48 2.33
C THR A 1163 10.39 -48.94 1.01
N LYS A 1164 9.90 -47.98 0.23
CA LYS A 1164 9.32 -48.22 -1.10
C LYS A 1164 9.93 -47.27 -2.11
N GLU A 1165 10.09 -47.74 -3.34
CA GLU A 1165 10.65 -46.93 -4.42
C GLU A 1165 9.68 -46.85 -5.61
N ILE A 1166 9.71 -45.73 -6.31
CA ILE A 1166 9.01 -45.54 -7.58
C ILE A 1166 9.93 -44.88 -8.61
N HIS A 1167 9.83 -45.34 -9.86
CA HIS A 1167 10.61 -44.81 -10.98
C HIS A 1167 9.72 -43.95 -11.88
N PHE A 1168 10.28 -42.92 -12.50
CA PHE A 1168 9.56 -42.07 -13.43
C PHE A 1168 10.53 -41.39 -14.42
N THR A 1169 9.99 -40.84 -15.51
CA THR A 1169 10.78 -40.08 -16.50
C THR A 1169 10.23 -38.67 -16.64
N VAL A 1170 11.06 -37.68 -16.37
CA VAL A 1170 10.74 -36.25 -16.47
C VAL A 1170 11.00 -35.77 -17.90
N PHE A 1171 10.05 -35.04 -18.47
CA PHE A 1171 10.20 -34.33 -19.75
C PHE A 1171 9.93 -32.85 -19.56
N ASN A 1172 10.73 -32.01 -20.22
CA ASN A 1172 10.51 -30.58 -20.17
C ASN A 1172 9.24 -30.20 -20.94
N GLN A 1173 8.21 -29.75 -20.22
CA GLN A 1173 6.89 -29.50 -20.81
C GLN A 1173 6.85 -28.25 -21.71
N ASN A 1174 7.83 -27.35 -21.56
CA ASN A 1174 7.98 -26.14 -22.37
C ASN A 1174 8.81 -26.38 -23.64
N GLU A 1175 9.57 -27.48 -23.69
CA GLU A 1175 10.32 -27.89 -24.88
C GLU A 1175 9.53 -28.90 -25.73
N SER A 1176 8.82 -29.83 -25.09
CA SER A 1176 8.12 -30.92 -25.80
C SER A 1176 6.86 -31.39 -25.07
N LEU A 1177 5.83 -31.71 -25.85
CA LEU A 1177 4.65 -32.44 -25.38
C LEU A 1177 4.78 -33.90 -25.78
N GLU A 1178 5.00 -34.77 -24.81
CA GLU A 1178 5.26 -36.19 -25.03
C GLU A 1178 4.01 -37.05 -24.80
N LEU A 1179 3.78 -38.00 -25.70
CA LEU A 1179 2.69 -38.99 -25.59
C LEU A 1179 3.27 -40.40 -25.51
N LYS A 1180 3.01 -41.09 -24.39
CA LYS A 1180 3.38 -42.49 -24.18
C LYS A 1180 2.17 -43.37 -23.88
N ASN A 1181 2.34 -44.68 -24.08
CA ASN A 1181 1.32 -45.71 -23.82
C ASN A 1181 -0.06 -45.38 -24.42
N VAL A 1182 -0.07 -44.85 -25.65
CA VAL A 1182 -1.31 -44.56 -26.38
C VAL A 1182 -1.95 -45.88 -26.76
N LEU A 1183 -3.17 -46.11 -26.28
CA LEU A 1183 -3.93 -47.32 -26.56
C LEU A 1183 -5.43 -47.03 -26.49
N ASN A 1184 -6.24 -48.02 -26.88
CA ASN A 1184 -7.65 -48.03 -26.61
C ASN A 1184 -8.05 -49.32 -25.89
N TYR A 1185 -8.97 -49.25 -24.94
CA TYR A 1185 -9.41 -50.42 -24.15
C TYR A 1185 -10.93 -50.39 -23.89
N PRO A 1186 -11.66 -51.51 -24.03
CA PRO A 1186 -11.19 -52.79 -24.58
C PRO A 1186 -10.81 -52.68 -26.06
N ASN A 1187 -9.84 -53.50 -26.51
CA ASN A 1187 -9.47 -53.63 -27.92
C ASN A 1187 -9.06 -55.09 -28.20
N PRO A 1188 -9.86 -55.88 -28.95
CA PRO A 1188 -11.06 -55.47 -29.68
C PRO A 1188 -12.25 -55.10 -28.78
N PHE A 1189 -13.17 -54.24 -29.25
CA PHE A 1189 -14.41 -53.91 -28.53
C PHE A 1189 -15.69 -54.28 -29.29
N VAL A 1190 -16.81 -54.41 -28.54
CA VAL A 1190 -18.15 -54.72 -29.07
C VAL A 1190 -19.08 -53.51 -29.00
N ASN A 1191 -19.17 -52.87 -27.83
CA ASN A 1191 -20.14 -51.79 -27.57
C ASN A 1191 -19.48 -50.42 -27.36
N TYR A 1192 -18.29 -50.37 -26.77
CA TYR A 1192 -17.53 -49.14 -26.57
C TYR A 1192 -16.05 -49.42 -26.36
N THR A 1193 -15.20 -48.42 -26.60
CA THR A 1193 -13.80 -48.37 -26.20
C THR A 1193 -13.50 -47.02 -25.58
N GLU A 1194 -12.47 -46.97 -24.75
CA GLU A 1194 -11.89 -45.75 -24.21
C GLU A 1194 -10.52 -45.53 -24.84
N PHE A 1195 -10.07 -44.28 -24.97
CA PHE A 1195 -8.74 -43.92 -25.45
C PHE A 1195 -7.88 -43.50 -24.27
N TRP A 1196 -6.78 -44.22 -24.05
CA TRP A 1196 -5.89 -44.04 -22.93
C TRP A 1196 -4.51 -43.57 -23.41
N PHE A 1197 -3.90 -42.62 -22.71
CA PHE A 1197 -2.53 -42.18 -23.00
C PHE A 1197 -1.91 -41.45 -21.81
N ASN A 1198 -0.58 -41.50 -21.71
CA ASN A 1198 0.22 -40.69 -20.79
C ASN A 1198 0.69 -39.40 -21.45
N HIS A 1199 0.80 -38.32 -20.67
CA HIS A 1199 1.38 -37.05 -21.09
C HIS A 1199 2.17 -36.34 -19.99
N ASN A 1200 3.06 -35.41 -20.38
CA ASN A 1200 3.86 -34.60 -19.46
C ASN A 1200 3.31 -33.19 -19.20
N SER A 1201 2.14 -32.79 -19.70
CA SER A 1201 1.59 -31.44 -19.43
C SER A 1201 1.08 -31.29 -17.99
N SER A 1202 1.37 -30.15 -17.34
CA SER A 1202 0.73 -29.74 -16.07
C SER A 1202 -0.66 -29.11 -16.27
N GLY A 1203 -0.98 -28.66 -17.48
CA GLY A 1203 -2.26 -28.03 -17.82
C GLY A 1203 -3.20 -28.95 -18.60
N VAL A 1204 -4.46 -28.52 -18.70
CA VAL A 1204 -5.48 -29.14 -19.56
C VAL A 1204 -5.02 -29.17 -21.02
N LEU A 1205 -5.21 -30.32 -21.66
CA LEU A 1205 -4.86 -30.54 -23.06
C LEU A 1205 -6.12 -30.65 -23.92
N ASP A 1206 -6.14 -29.99 -25.07
CA ASP A 1206 -7.14 -30.21 -26.09
C ASP A 1206 -6.81 -31.50 -26.85
N VAL A 1207 -7.77 -32.44 -26.87
CA VAL A 1207 -7.60 -33.78 -27.45
C VAL A 1207 -8.50 -33.92 -28.69
N PHE A 1208 -7.87 -34.29 -29.79
CA PHE A 1208 -8.50 -34.51 -31.09
C PHE A 1208 -8.24 -35.96 -31.53
N ILE A 1209 -9.28 -36.78 -31.61
CA ILE A 1209 -9.17 -38.17 -32.08
C ILE A 1209 -9.91 -38.32 -33.40
N GLN A 1210 -9.21 -38.77 -34.43
CA GLN A 1210 -9.79 -39.03 -35.76
C GLN A 1210 -9.68 -40.51 -36.07
N ILE A 1211 -10.79 -41.15 -36.42
CA ILE A 1211 -10.85 -42.60 -36.67
C ILE A 1211 -11.07 -42.83 -38.16
N PHE A 1212 -10.27 -43.72 -38.75
CA PHE A 1212 -10.23 -44.00 -40.18
C PHE A 1212 -10.39 -45.50 -40.45
N THR A 1213 -11.01 -45.85 -41.58
CA THR A 1213 -10.88 -47.19 -42.16
C THR A 1213 -9.45 -47.46 -42.62
N ILE A 1214 -9.07 -48.72 -42.85
CA ILE A 1214 -7.76 -49.08 -43.46
C ILE A 1214 -7.52 -48.38 -44.82
N SER A 1215 -8.60 -48.05 -45.54
CA SER A 1215 -8.53 -47.32 -46.83
C SER A 1215 -8.32 -45.81 -46.69
N GLY A 1216 -8.21 -45.27 -45.46
CA GLY A 1216 -8.02 -43.84 -45.19
C GLY A 1216 -9.30 -43.00 -45.14
N LYS A 1217 -10.49 -43.61 -45.30
CA LYS A 1217 -11.77 -42.89 -45.12
C LYS A 1217 -12.01 -42.55 -43.65
N LEU A 1218 -12.23 -41.27 -43.35
CA LEU A 1218 -12.62 -40.77 -42.02
C LEU A 1218 -14.01 -41.29 -41.62
N VAL A 1219 -14.12 -41.73 -40.37
CA VAL A 1219 -15.31 -42.36 -39.78
C VAL A 1219 -15.90 -41.51 -38.66
N LYS A 1220 -15.05 -41.02 -37.76
CA LYS A 1220 -15.45 -40.27 -36.58
C LYS A 1220 -14.38 -39.25 -36.22
N THR A 1221 -14.80 -38.07 -35.78
CA THR A 1221 -13.94 -37.13 -35.06
C THR A 1221 -14.47 -36.93 -33.63
N ILE A 1222 -13.58 -36.98 -32.65
CA ILE A 1222 -13.88 -36.75 -31.23
C ILE A 1222 -13.01 -35.59 -30.76
N ASN A 1223 -13.66 -34.55 -30.22
CA ASN A 1223 -13.00 -33.42 -29.58
C ASN A 1223 -13.30 -33.52 -28.08
N SER A 1224 -12.25 -33.53 -27.26
CA SER A 1224 -12.36 -33.62 -25.81
C SER A 1224 -11.23 -32.81 -25.17
N GLN A 1225 -11.23 -32.74 -23.84
CA GLN A 1225 -10.11 -32.22 -23.06
C GLN A 1225 -9.68 -33.25 -22.02
N THR A 1226 -8.41 -33.22 -21.62
CA THR A 1226 -7.94 -33.96 -20.44
C THR A 1226 -8.41 -33.26 -19.17
N ASN A 1227 -8.41 -33.98 -18.03
CA ASN A 1227 -8.52 -33.39 -16.69
C ASN A 1227 -9.72 -32.46 -16.47
N SER A 1228 -10.86 -32.73 -17.12
CA SER A 1228 -12.09 -31.92 -17.05
C SER A 1228 -12.72 -31.81 -15.65
N ASN A 1229 -12.20 -32.54 -14.66
CA ASN A 1229 -12.62 -32.52 -13.26
C ASN A 1229 -11.61 -31.80 -12.33
N GLY A 1230 -10.61 -31.10 -12.88
CA GLY A 1230 -9.64 -30.30 -12.10
C GLY A 1230 -8.52 -31.08 -11.41
N ILE A 1231 -8.41 -32.40 -11.63
CA ILE A 1231 -7.29 -33.22 -11.12
C ILE A 1231 -6.18 -33.22 -12.17
N ASN A 1232 -4.98 -32.77 -11.80
CA ASN A 1232 -3.80 -32.80 -12.66
C ASN A 1232 -3.29 -34.23 -12.81
N SER A 1233 -3.87 -35.01 -13.72
CA SER A 1233 -3.40 -36.34 -14.04
C SER A 1233 -2.41 -36.34 -15.20
N THR A 1234 -1.42 -37.23 -15.14
CA THR A 1234 -0.53 -37.55 -16.27
C THR A 1234 -1.11 -38.64 -17.17
N ILE A 1235 -2.31 -39.16 -16.86
CA ILE A 1235 -3.01 -40.21 -17.60
C ILE A 1235 -4.40 -39.71 -17.99
N SER A 1236 -4.69 -39.71 -19.29
CA SER A 1236 -6.05 -39.54 -19.79
C SER A 1236 -6.69 -40.91 -20.02
N ARG A 1237 -7.89 -41.13 -19.46
CA ARG A 1237 -8.69 -42.36 -19.65
C ARG A 1237 -10.19 -42.13 -19.88
N ASN A 1238 -10.63 -40.89 -19.88
CA ASN A 1238 -12.04 -40.49 -19.85
C ASN A 1238 -12.67 -40.28 -21.24
N ILE A 1239 -11.93 -40.51 -22.33
CA ILE A 1239 -12.41 -40.27 -23.69
C ILE A 1239 -12.97 -41.57 -24.26
N THR A 1240 -14.28 -41.62 -24.45
CA THR A 1240 -14.98 -42.84 -24.86
C THR A 1240 -15.54 -42.75 -26.27
N TRP A 1241 -15.71 -43.91 -26.91
CA TRP A 1241 -16.39 -44.03 -28.19
C TRP A 1241 -17.24 -45.29 -28.25
N ASP A 1242 -18.46 -45.15 -28.75
CA ASP A 1242 -19.49 -46.20 -28.81
C ASP A 1242 -19.53 -46.97 -30.15
N GLY A 1243 -18.52 -46.76 -31.01
CA GLY A 1243 -18.44 -47.41 -32.32
C GLY A 1243 -19.43 -46.85 -33.37
N ARG A 1244 -19.95 -45.63 -33.18
CA ARG A 1244 -20.78 -44.95 -34.20
C ARG A 1244 -19.99 -43.93 -35.00
N ASP A 1245 -20.41 -43.67 -36.23
CA ASP A 1245 -19.90 -42.56 -37.04
C ASP A 1245 -20.45 -41.19 -36.58
N ASP A 1246 -20.05 -40.11 -37.27
CA ASP A 1246 -20.56 -38.75 -36.98
C ASP A 1246 -22.07 -38.57 -37.22
N PHE A 1247 -22.73 -39.51 -37.90
CA PHE A 1247 -24.17 -39.51 -38.16
C PHE A 1247 -24.96 -40.45 -37.22
N GLY A 1248 -24.29 -41.07 -36.24
CA GLY A 1248 -24.91 -41.98 -35.28
C GLY A 1248 -25.15 -43.40 -35.78
N ASN A 1249 -24.61 -43.78 -36.95
CA ASN A 1249 -24.72 -45.13 -37.47
C ASN A 1249 -23.64 -46.03 -36.88
N LYS A 1250 -24.00 -47.28 -36.53
CA LYS A 1250 -23.00 -48.30 -36.16
C LYS A 1250 -22.14 -48.64 -37.36
N ILE A 1251 -20.83 -48.66 -37.15
CA ILE A 1251 -19.88 -49.01 -38.20
C ILE A 1251 -19.60 -50.51 -38.23
N GLY A 1252 -19.12 -51.01 -39.37
CA GLY A 1252 -18.89 -52.44 -39.57
C GLY A 1252 -17.77 -53.00 -38.70
N LYS A 1253 -17.88 -54.28 -38.35
CA LYS A 1253 -16.83 -55.06 -37.69
C LYS A 1253 -15.55 -55.04 -38.54
N GLY A 1254 -14.39 -54.87 -37.92
CA GLY A 1254 -13.13 -54.79 -38.63
C GLY A 1254 -12.05 -53.98 -37.91
N VAL A 1255 -10.91 -53.82 -38.59
CA VAL A 1255 -9.77 -53.05 -38.11
C VAL A 1255 -9.85 -51.62 -38.63
N TYR A 1256 -9.65 -50.66 -37.73
CA TYR A 1256 -9.59 -49.23 -38.00
C TYR A 1256 -8.28 -48.66 -37.46
N VAL A 1257 -7.92 -47.47 -37.92
CA VAL A 1257 -6.75 -46.73 -37.46
C VAL A 1257 -7.25 -45.42 -36.86
N TYR A 1258 -6.78 -45.07 -35.67
CA TYR A 1258 -7.09 -43.75 -35.10
C TYR A 1258 -5.82 -42.91 -34.98
N LYS A 1259 -5.98 -41.61 -35.18
CA LYS A 1259 -4.96 -40.60 -34.96
C LYS A 1259 -5.37 -39.79 -33.73
N LEU A 1260 -4.56 -39.85 -32.68
CA LEU A 1260 -4.64 -39.00 -31.50
C LEU A 1260 -3.75 -37.78 -31.74
N SER A 1261 -4.31 -36.58 -31.63
CA SER A 1261 -3.58 -35.32 -31.64
C SER A 1261 -3.93 -34.54 -30.39
N VAL A 1262 -2.90 -34.08 -29.68
CA VAL A 1262 -3.05 -33.40 -28.40
C VAL A 1262 -2.35 -32.05 -28.47
N LYS A 1263 -2.97 -30.99 -27.93
CA LYS A 1263 -2.44 -29.62 -27.91
C LYS A 1263 -2.50 -29.05 -26.49
N SER A 1264 -1.39 -28.47 -26.04
CA SER A 1264 -1.35 -27.71 -24.78
C SER A 1264 -1.96 -26.32 -24.95
N GLN A 1265 -2.84 -25.93 -24.03
CA GLN A 1265 -3.35 -24.56 -23.96
C GLN A 1265 -2.32 -23.58 -23.37
N LEU A 1266 -1.38 -24.07 -22.55
CA LEU A 1266 -0.38 -23.26 -21.87
C LEU A 1266 0.67 -22.68 -22.83
N ASN A 1267 1.19 -23.51 -23.73
CA ASN A 1267 2.33 -23.14 -24.59
C ASN A 1267 2.10 -23.45 -26.09
N GLY A 1268 0.93 -23.98 -26.44
CA GLY A 1268 0.56 -24.26 -27.83
C GLY A 1268 1.26 -25.46 -28.49
N LEU A 1269 2.14 -26.17 -27.76
CA LEU A 1269 2.82 -27.37 -28.25
C LEU A 1269 1.83 -28.48 -28.61
N LYS A 1270 2.19 -29.29 -29.60
CA LYS A 1270 1.35 -30.36 -30.15
C LYS A 1270 2.11 -31.67 -30.25
N SER A 1271 1.39 -32.78 -30.06
CA SER A 1271 1.91 -34.13 -30.22
C SER A 1271 0.88 -35.03 -30.88
N GLU A 1272 1.34 -36.02 -31.65
CA GLU A 1272 0.47 -36.91 -32.40
C GLU A 1272 0.93 -38.36 -32.34
N LYS A 1273 -0.03 -39.29 -32.23
CA LYS A 1273 0.19 -40.74 -32.30
C LYS A 1273 -0.89 -41.41 -33.13
N ILE A 1274 -0.51 -42.49 -33.81
CA ILE A 1274 -1.41 -43.28 -34.65
C ILE A 1274 -1.39 -44.72 -34.13
N GLU A 1275 -2.56 -45.26 -33.87
CA GLU A 1275 -2.73 -46.61 -33.32
C GLU A 1275 -3.88 -47.36 -34.01
N LYS A 1276 -3.97 -48.66 -33.79
CA LYS A 1276 -4.99 -49.54 -34.39
C LYS A 1276 -6.04 -49.95 -33.38
N LEU A 1277 -7.30 -49.92 -33.79
CA LEU A 1277 -8.42 -50.43 -33.02
C LEU A 1277 -9.21 -51.48 -33.82
N VAL A 1278 -9.87 -52.40 -33.12
CA VAL A 1278 -10.62 -53.51 -33.72
C VAL A 1278 -12.03 -53.56 -33.13
N ILE A 1279 -13.02 -53.70 -34.01
CA ILE A 1279 -14.44 -53.78 -33.67
C ILE A 1279 -14.95 -55.19 -34.00
N LEU A 1280 -15.59 -55.85 -33.03
CA LEU A 1280 -16.01 -57.26 -33.10
C LEU A 1280 -17.44 -57.52 -33.52
#